data_AF-A0A928C4Z9-F1
#
_entry.id   AF-A0A928C4Z9-F1
#
_cell.length_a   1.000
_cell.length_b   1.000
_cell.length_c   1.000
_cell.angle_alpha   90.00
_cell.angle_beta   90.00
_cell.angle_gamma   90.00
#
_symmetry.space_group_name_H-M   'P 1'
#
loop_
_entity.id
_entity.type
_entity.pdbx_description
1 polymer ?
#
loop_
_entity_poly.entity_id
_entity_poly.type
_entity_poly.pdbx_seq_one_letter_code
_entity_poly.pdbx_strand_id
1 'polypeptide(L)'
;MYKPLDLVLEDGTVFHGKSFGYDAPVAGEVVFSTAMTGYPESLTDPSYAGQLLTVTYPLVGNYGVPAEIVDKYGISTFFESEKIQASGLIIAELSEKYSHWNAQKSLDEWLKEQKVPGIFGIDTRQLTKILREKGSMKGKFVSPEGCDIDFVDPNQENLVAKVSCTEVKTYGDGKYRVVLVDCGVKNNIIRCLLKRDTTVIRVPWDYDFNQLEYDGLFISNGPGDPEKCTATIENIRKAMKTGKPIFGICLGNQLLSIAGGAKTYKLKYGHRSHNQPVKIAGTNKAFITSQNHGFAVDNSTLSNDWEPLFINMNDGTNEGIRHKTKPFLSAQFHPEAASGPTDTEFLFDIFIDMMKTGEIHLDTKTKDDFGLNGERLNMKKVLLLGSGALKIGEAGEFDYSGSQALKAMREEGVRTVLINPNIATVQTSEGIADRVYFLPVTPDFVEKVIEKERPDGILLSFGGQTALNCGVKLYQNGVFEKYNVRVLGTPVQSIINTEDREIFNQKLSEINVKYIKSEAVTNLHDALKAANELGYPVIVRAAYALGGLGSGFCDNDEELKVLVEKAFSYSPQVLVEKSLKGWKEVEYEVVRDRYDNCITVCNMENFDPLGIHTGESIVVAPSQTLTNSEYHKLRRLAIRIIRHIGIVGECNVQYALDPQSEDYRVIEVNARLSRSSALASKATGYPLAFVAAKLGLGYGLPELKNSVTQCTSAFFEPALDYIVCKIPRWDLSKFHGVSHELGSSMKSVGEIMAIGRTFEEVIQKGLRMIGQGQHGFVANKDLFVENIEQTLAKPTDKRIFVIAQALHQGYSIEKIHELTRIDLWFLQKLQDIVKCEKQLEQFNTLEELPVELLKNAKKKGFSDFQIARLAGKYSNDRIEEGVLQTRAFRKKNGVVPVVKQIDTLAAEYPAQTNYLYITYNGTENDVKYLGDKKSVVVLGSGAYRIGSSVEFDWCGVNALNTIRKEGFRSVMINYNPETVSTDYDMCDRLYFDELSFERVLDIIDLENPHGVIVSTGGQIPNNLAMKLAAEHVNLLGTQASDIDMAEDRNKFSAMLDELGIDQPRWKELTTFEDVNDFVEEIGFPVLVRPSYVLSGAAMNVCYNKEQLEGFLKLATSVSKKHPVVISQFIERCKEIEIDAVAKNGEIVVYAISEHIEYAGVHSGDATTQFPPQKIYIETIRRIKNIARQIARSLHITGPFNIQFLAKDNYIKVIECNLRASRSFPFVSKVLKINFIEIATKLMLGIDVPKPEKSEFELDYVGIKASQFSFA
;
A
#
# COMPACT_ATOMS: atom_id res chain seq x y z
N MET A 1 -11.60 -16.35 29.65
CA MET A 1 -11.03 -15.00 29.86
C MET A 1 -9.54 -15.18 30.12
N TYR A 2 -8.67 -14.51 29.36
CA TYR A 2 -7.21 -14.65 29.52
C TYR A 2 -6.72 -13.97 30.80
N LYS A 3 -5.75 -14.57 31.50
CA LYS A 3 -5.19 -14.05 32.74
C LYS A 3 -4.16 -12.94 32.45
N PRO A 4 -4.02 -11.92 33.31
CA PRO A 4 -2.91 -10.97 33.22
C PRO A 4 -1.56 -11.68 33.30
N LEU A 5 -0.59 -11.21 32.51
CA LEU A 5 0.78 -11.72 32.52
C LEU A 5 1.71 -10.57 32.14
N ASP A 6 2.84 -10.44 32.83
CA ASP A 6 3.82 -9.40 32.58
C ASP A 6 5.08 -9.99 31.95
N LEU A 7 5.61 -9.30 30.93
CA LEU A 7 6.96 -9.50 30.43
C LEU A 7 7.87 -8.49 31.15
N VAL A 8 8.80 -9.00 31.96
CA VAL A 8 9.79 -8.20 32.68
C VAL A 8 11.14 -8.40 32.02
N LEU A 9 11.80 -7.32 31.63
CA LEU A 9 13.17 -7.31 31.10
C LEU A 9 14.19 -7.08 32.22
N GLU A 10 15.43 -7.51 32.02
CA GLU A 10 16.49 -7.38 33.03
C GLU A 10 16.86 -5.93 33.39
N ASP A 11 16.51 -4.95 32.55
CA ASP A 11 16.70 -3.52 32.84
C ASP A 11 15.57 -2.91 33.69
N GLY A 12 14.60 -3.72 34.10
CA GLY A 12 13.43 -3.29 34.87
C GLY A 12 12.23 -2.83 34.03
N THR A 13 12.33 -2.84 32.70
CA THR A 13 11.17 -2.53 31.84
C THR A 13 10.11 -3.62 31.98
N VAL A 14 8.85 -3.21 32.14
CA VAL A 14 7.70 -4.12 32.26
C VAL A 14 6.69 -3.85 31.16
N PHE A 15 6.29 -4.90 30.45
CA PHE A 15 5.18 -4.87 29.51
C PHE A 15 4.01 -5.68 30.06
N HIS A 16 2.85 -5.04 30.19
CA HIS A 16 1.62 -5.68 30.65
C HIS A 16 0.88 -6.33 29.48
N GLY A 17 0.63 -7.62 29.58
CA GLY A 17 -0.07 -8.39 28.57
C GLY A 17 -1.07 -9.37 29.18
N LYS A 18 -1.47 -10.35 28.35
CA LYS A 18 -2.37 -11.43 28.73
C LYS A 18 -1.75 -12.76 28.34
N SER A 19 -1.84 -13.72 29.24
CA SER A 19 -1.39 -15.10 29.03
C SER A 19 -2.24 -15.78 27.97
N PHE A 20 -1.60 -16.45 27.02
CA PHE A 20 -2.18 -17.45 26.14
C PHE A 20 -1.21 -18.64 26.01
N GLY A 21 -1.68 -19.79 25.53
CA GLY A 21 -0.85 -21.01 25.59
C GLY A 21 -0.80 -21.60 27.01
N TYR A 22 0.35 -22.15 27.39
CA TYR A 22 0.55 -22.83 28.67
C TYR A 22 0.75 -21.84 29.83
N ASP A 23 0.02 -22.04 30.94
CA ASP A 23 0.06 -21.14 32.10
C ASP A 23 1.21 -21.52 33.05
N ALA A 24 2.41 -21.00 32.75
CA ALA A 24 3.59 -21.17 33.59
C ALA A 24 4.56 -19.97 33.46
N PRO A 25 5.30 -19.64 34.52
CA PRO A 25 6.39 -18.68 34.41
C PRO A 25 7.53 -19.26 33.58
N VAL A 26 8.19 -18.42 32.79
CA VAL A 26 9.34 -18.81 31.96
C VAL A 26 10.33 -17.66 31.85
N ALA A 27 11.62 -17.96 31.85
CA ALA A 27 12.69 -16.99 31.64
C ALA A 27 13.60 -17.44 30.50
N GLY A 28 14.20 -16.47 29.81
CA GLY A 28 15.12 -16.72 28.71
C GLY A 28 15.63 -15.43 28.08
N GLU A 29 16.35 -15.57 26.96
CA GLU A 29 16.78 -14.41 26.17
C GLU A 29 15.64 -13.93 25.27
N VAL A 30 15.25 -12.67 25.38
CA VAL A 30 14.25 -12.04 24.52
C VAL A 30 14.87 -11.69 23.18
N VAL A 31 14.28 -12.22 22.12
CA VAL A 31 14.70 -11.99 20.73
C VAL A 31 13.50 -11.54 19.91
N PHE A 32 13.73 -10.95 18.75
CA PHE A 32 12.66 -10.60 17.81
C PHE A 32 12.94 -11.18 16.43
N SER A 33 11.87 -11.43 15.67
CA SER A 33 11.91 -11.81 14.26
C SER A 33 11.06 -10.86 13.42
N THR A 34 11.61 -10.40 12.29
CA THR A 34 10.89 -9.54 11.33
C THR A 34 10.08 -10.34 10.29
N ALA A 35 9.96 -11.66 10.47
CA ALA A 35 9.09 -12.51 9.67
C ALA A 35 7.59 -12.16 9.83
N MET A 36 6.88 -12.04 8.70
CA MET A 36 5.43 -11.76 8.67
C MET A 36 4.55 -13.02 8.58
N THR A 37 5.14 -14.17 8.22
CA THR A 37 4.48 -15.49 8.15
C THR A 37 5.44 -16.57 8.67
N GLY A 38 4.97 -17.81 8.77
CA GLY A 38 5.78 -18.96 9.17
C GLY A 38 5.96 -19.13 10.68
N TYR A 39 5.02 -18.66 11.50
CA TYR A 39 5.10 -18.86 12.95
C TYR A 39 5.17 -20.35 13.38
N PRO A 40 4.52 -21.34 12.72
CA PRO A 40 4.68 -22.76 13.11
C PRO A 40 6.10 -23.27 12.87
N GLU A 41 6.68 -22.97 11.71
CA GLU A 41 8.05 -23.34 11.36
C GLU A 41 9.06 -22.63 12.28
N SER A 42 8.88 -21.32 12.51
CA SER A 42 9.74 -20.54 13.42
C SER A 42 9.69 -21.08 14.85
N LEU A 43 8.51 -21.41 15.39
CA LEU A 43 8.40 -21.96 16.75
C LEU A 43 9.07 -23.32 16.91
N THR A 44 9.20 -24.09 15.83
CA THR A 44 9.82 -25.43 15.83
C THR A 44 11.28 -25.42 15.38
N ASP A 45 11.87 -24.24 15.11
CA ASP A 45 13.30 -24.09 14.83
C ASP A 45 14.13 -24.26 16.11
N PRO A 46 15.02 -25.27 16.18
CA PRO A 46 15.88 -25.52 17.34
C PRO A 46 16.79 -24.35 17.73
N SER A 47 17.05 -23.41 16.83
CA SER A 47 17.89 -22.24 17.07
C SER A 47 17.25 -21.26 18.09
N TYR A 48 15.95 -21.37 18.36
CA TYR A 48 15.24 -20.61 19.40
C TYR A 48 15.24 -21.28 20.79
N ALA A 49 15.92 -22.40 20.99
CA ALA A 49 15.99 -23.05 22.29
C ALA A 49 16.48 -22.08 23.38
N GLY A 50 15.74 -21.99 24.49
CA GLY A 50 16.04 -21.07 25.60
C GLY A 50 15.66 -19.60 25.37
N GLN A 51 15.06 -19.26 24.23
CA GLN A 51 14.70 -17.88 23.87
C GLN A 51 13.20 -17.61 23.99
N LEU A 52 12.85 -16.36 24.30
CA LEU A 52 11.50 -15.81 24.25
C LEU A 52 11.34 -15.06 22.92
N LEU A 53 10.61 -15.66 21.98
CA LEU A 53 10.48 -15.17 20.60
C LEU A 53 9.42 -14.06 20.52
N THR A 54 9.83 -12.86 20.12
CA THR A 54 8.94 -11.77 19.74
C THR A 54 8.68 -11.79 18.24
N VAL A 55 7.43 -11.93 17.82
CA VAL A 55 7.03 -11.74 16.42
C VAL A 55 6.65 -10.27 16.24
N THR A 56 7.31 -9.58 15.32
CA THR A 56 7.05 -8.15 15.09
C THR A 56 5.72 -7.90 14.40
N TYR A 57 5.35 -8.76 13.45
CA TYR A 57 4.06 -8.68 12.76
C TYR A 57 2.90 -8.83 13.77
N PRO A 58 1.93 -7.90 13.78
CA PRO A 58 1.02 -7.80 14.91
C PRO A 58 -0.07 -8.89 14.96
N LEU A 59 -0.44 -9.46 13.81
CA LEU A 59 -1.56 -10.40 13.70
C LEU A 59 -1.04 -11.84 13.58
N VAL A 60 -1.11 -12.62 14.67
CA VAL A 60 -0.55 -13.98 14.73
C VAL A 60 -1.61 -15.01 15.09
N GLY A 61 -1.57 -16.17 14.42
CA GLY A 61 -2.55 -17.27 14.58
C GLY A 61 -3.61 -17.34 13.48
N ASN A 62 -3.55 -16.44 12.49
CA ASN A 62 -4.60 -16.23 11.48
C ASN A 62 -4.92 -17.49 10.65
N TYR A 63 -3.91 -18.29 10.32
CA TYR A 63 -4.05 -19.52 9.54
C TYR A 63 -3.88 -20.80 10.38
N GLY A 64 -3.94 -20.69 11.72
CA GLY A 64 -3.93 -21.82 12.64
C GLY A 64 -2.61 -22.61 12.62
N VAL A 65 -2.68 -23.87 13.07
CA VAL A 65 -1.54 -24.80 13.06
C VAL A 65 -1.93 -26.04 12.26
N PRO A 66 -1.08 -26.49 11.30
CA PRO A 66 -1.39 -27.66 10.50
C PRO A 66 -1.34 -28.95 11.30
N ALA A 67 -1.99 -30.00 10.78
CA ALA A 67 -1.84 -31.34 11.33
C ALA A 67 -0.40 -31.84 11.18
N GLU A 68 0.08 -32.60 12.16
CA GLU A 68 1.37 -33.28 12.01
C GLU A 68 1.25 -34.39 10.97
N ILE A 69 1.96 -34.23 9.86
CA ILE A 69 2.10 -35.25 8.82
C ILE A 69 3.57 -35.63 8.74
N VAL A 70 3.88 -36.89 9.03
CA VAL A 70 5.22 -37.44 8.85
C VAL A 70 5.35 -38.11 7.50
N ASP A 71 6.50 -37.94 6.85
CA ASP A 71 6.82 -38.62 5.61
C ASP A 71 7.21 -40.10 5.84
N LYS A 72 7.55 -40.80 4.75
CA LYS A 72 7.97 -42.21 4.80
C LYS A 72 9.23 -42.47 5.64
N TYR A 73 9.99 -41.44 5.98
CA TYR A 73 11.20 -41.50 6.79
C TYR A 73 10.95 -41.07 8.24
N GLY A 74 9.69 -40.79 8.62
CA GLY A 74 9.31 -40.32 9.94
C GLY A 74 9.66 -38.85 10.19
N ILE A 75 9.87 -38.05 9.15
CA ILE A 75 10.22 -36.63 9.24
C ILE A 75 8.95 -35.80 9.08
N SER A 76 8.76 -34.80 9.95
CA SER A 76 7.59 -33.91 9.85
C SER A 76 7.63 -33.08 8.56
N THR A 77 6.46 -32.92 7.94
CA THR A 77 6.27 -32.15 6.71
C THR A 77 6.18 -30.65 6.97
N PHE A 78 5.58 -30.24 8.09
CA PHE A 78 5.27 -28.84 8.40
C PHE A 78 6.05 -28.27 9.59
N PHE A 79 6.68 -29.13 10.41
CA PHE A 79 7.43 -28.71 11.57
C PHE A 79 8.92 -28.97 11.39
N GLU A 80 9.74 -28.07 11.91
CA GLU A 80 11.19 -28.12 11.73
C GLU A 80 11.91 -28.90 12.82
N SER A 81 11.21 -29.32 13.87
CA SER A 81 11.67 -30.33 14.82
C SER A 81 10.48 -31.03 15.47
N GLU A 82 10.76 -31.97 16.36
CA GLU A 82 9.77 -32.84 17.00
C GLU A 82 8.88 -32.12 18.04
N LYS A 83 9.18 -30.85 18.37
CA LYS A 83 8.45 -30.04 19.35
C LYS A 83 8.65 -28.55 19.10
N ILE A 84 7.89 -27.70 19.81
CA ILE A 84 8.20 -26.27 19.90
C ILE A 84 9.52 -26.10 20.69
N GLN A 85 10.42 -25.29 20.15
CA GLN A 85 11.77 -25.06 20.67
C GLN A 85 11.89 -23.71 21.40
N ALA A 86 11.14 -22.70 20.93
CA ALA A 86 11.02 -21.43 21.65
C ALA A 86 10.47 -21.66 23.06
N SER A 87 11.07 -21.01 24.06
CA SER A 87 10.67 -21.15 25.46
C SER A 87 9.39 -20.36 25.77
N GLY A 88 9.12 -19.31 25.01
CA GLY A 88 7.87 -18.58 25.06
C GLY A 88 7.66 -17.69 23.83
N LEU A 89 6.42 -17.28 23.61
CA LEU A 89 6.01 -16.47 22.46
C LEU A 89 5.46 -15.10 22.91
N ILE A 90 5.93 -14.03 22.29
CA ILE A 90 5.52 -12.63 22.55
C ILE A 90 4.90 -12.07 21.26
N ILE A 91 3.63 -11.66 21.32
CA ILE A 91 2.89 -11.13 20.17
C ILE A 91 2.08 -9.88 20.53
N ALA A 92 1.67 -9.12 19.51
CA ALA A 92 0.78 -7.97 19.73
C ALA A 92 -0.68 -8.41 19.84
N GLU A 93 -1.18 -9.18 18.87
CA GLU A 93 -2.55 -9.66 18.83
C GLU A 93 -2.61 -11.16 18.49
N LEU A 94 -3.45 -11.89 19.24
CA LEU A 94 -3.80 -13.27 18.97
C LEU A 94 -5.08 -13.34 18.14
N SER A 95 -5.02 -13.99 16.98
CA SER A 95 -6.21 -14.43 16.26
C SER A 95 -6.77 -15.69 16.92
N GLU A 96 -7.83 -15.54 17.73
CA GLU A 96 -8.47 -16.65 18.44
C GLU A 96 -9.09 -17.69 17.49
N LYS A 97 -9.61 -17.23 16.35
CA LYS A 97 -10.08 -18.11 15.27
C LYS A 97 -9.17 -18.01 14.07
N TYR A 98 -8.94 -19.15 13.46
CA TYR A 98 -8.14 -19.30 12.25
C TYR A 98 -9.00 -19.65 11.04
N SER A 99 -8.48 -19.39 9.84
CA SER A 99 -9.04 -19.95 8.61
C SER A 99 -7.93 -20.35 7.66
N HIS A 100 -7.79 -21.67 7.46
CA HIS A 100 -6.91 -22.27 6.48
C HIS A 100 -7.30 -23.74 6.27
N TRP A 101 -7.26 -24.24 5.04
CA TRP A 101 -7.75 -25.57 4.69
C TRP A 101 -6.96 -26.70 5.38
N ASN A 102 -5.68 -26.48 5.66
CA ASN A 102 -4.81 -27.45 6.34
C ASN A 102 -4.74 -27.27 7.86
N ALA A 103 -5.44 -26.28 8.45
CA ALA A 103 -5.34 -26.02 9.89
C ALA A 103 -6.19 -27.00 10.70
N GLN A 104 -5.58 -27.61 11.72
CA GLN A 104 -6.26 -28.58 12.59
C GLN A 104 -6.64 -27.99 13.95
N LYS A 105 -5.84 -27.04 14.46
CA LYS A 105 -6.03 -26.43 15.78
C LYS A 105 -5.56 -24.99 15.80
N SER A 106 -5.96 -24.25 16.84
CA SER A 106 -5.50 -22.88 17.03
C SER A 106 -4.07 -22.84 17.57
N LEU A 107 -3.42 -21.68 17.45
CA LEU A 107 -2.09 -21.46 18.00
C LEU A 107 -2.06 -21.60 19.54
N ASP A 108 -3.09 -21.11 20.23
CA ASP A 108 -3.14 -21.19 21.69
C ASP A 108 -3.38 -22.62 22.20
N GLU A 109 -4.15 -23.43 21.48
CA GLU A 109 -4.31 -24.87 21.76
C GLU A 109 -2.98 -25.61 21.59
N TRP A 110 -2.26 -25.36 20.49
CA TRP A 110 -0.98 -26.00 20.24
C TRP A 110 0.08 -25.64 21.30
N LEU A 111 0.15 -24.37 21.71
CA LEU A 111 1.06 -23.93 22.78
C LEU A 111 0.72 -24.59 24.13
N LYS A 112 -0.57 -24.78 24.46
CA LYS A 112 -0.99 -25.52 25.67
C LYS A 112 -0.54 -26.97 25.63
N GLU A 113 -0.73 -27.65 24.49
CA GLU A 113 -0.34 -29.05 24.30
C GLU A 113 1.18 -29.23 24.45
N GLN A 114 1.97 -28.32 23.87
CA GLN A 114 3.43 -28.35 23.90
C GLN A 114 4.03 -27.73 25.17
N LYS A 115 3.19 -27.28 26.10
CA LYS A 115 3.57 -26.65 27.37
C LYS A 115 4.44 -25.39 27.20
N VAL A 116 4.12 -24.56 26.22
CA VAL A 116 4.85 -23.32 25.93
C VAL A 116 3.99 -22.10 26.32
N PRO A 117 4.49 -21.23 27.22
CA PRO A 117 3.81 -19.99 27.56
C PRO A 117 3.82 -18.96 26.44
N GLY A 118 2.74 -18.20 26.32
CA GLY A 118 2.63 -17.07 25.41
C GLY A 118 2.07 -15.84 26.11
N ILE A 119 2.49 -14.66 25.65
CA ILE A 119 1.97 -13.36 26.07
C ILE A 119 1.54 -12.54 24.85
N PHE A 120 0.30 -12.03 24.87
CA PHE A 120 -0.22 -11.13 23.85
C PHE A 120 -0.65 -9.78 24.44
N GLY A 121 -0.90 -8.79 23.58
CA GLY A 121 -1.23 -7.41 23.98
C GLY A 121 0.00 -6.52 24.17
N ILE A 122 1.18 -6.99 23.74
CA ILE A 122 2.46 -6.30 23.87
C ILE A 122 2.68 -5.36 22.68
N ASP A 123 3.17 -4.14 22.92
CA ASP A 123 3.67 -3.30 21.82
C ASP A 123 5.01 -3.87 21.32
N THR A 124 4.92 -4.87 20.43
CA THR A 124 6.08 -5.59 19.88
C THR A 124 7.07 -4.66 19.19
N ARG A 125 6.61 -3.55 18.62
CA ARG A 125 7.46 -2.53 17.99
C ARG A 125 8.33 -1.80 19.03
N GLN A 126 7.74 -1.41 20.16
CA GLN A 126 8.49 -0.80 21.26
C GLN A 126 9.53 -1.77 21.81
N LEU A 127 9.14 -3.04 22.02
CA LEU A 127 10.06 -4.08 22.48
C LEU A 127 11.23 -4.27 21.50
N THR A 128 10.97 -4.34 20.19
CA THR A 128 12.02 -4.43 19.17
C THR A 128 12.99 -3.25 19.21
N LYS A 129 12.49 -2.02 19.36
CA LYS A 129 13.35 -0.82 19.48
C LYS A 129 14.28 -0.92 20.70
N ILE A 130 13.76 -1.37 21.85
CA ILE A 130 14.56 -1.57 23.07
C ILE A 130 15.65 -2.61 22.81
N LEU A 131 15.31 -3.76 22.24
CA LEU A 131 16.27 -4.84 21.94
C LEU A 131 17.32 -4.41 20.91
N ARG A 132 16.94 -3.65 19.89
CA ARG A 132 17.88 -3.07 18.91
C ARG A 132 18.86 -2.10 19.58
N GLU A 133 18.37 -1.26 20.49
CA GLU A 133 19.17 -0.19 21.12
C GLU A 133 20.08 -0.71 22.22
N LYS A 134 19.58 -1.61 23.08
CA LYS A 134 20.32 -2.16 24.24
C LYS A 134 21.01 -3.49 23.95
N GLY A 135 20.62 -4.18 22.88
CA GLY A 135 21.04 -5.54 22.54
C GLY A 135 20.05 -6.59 23.02
N SER A 136 20.30 -7.87 22.72
CA SER A 136 19.50 -8.97 23.26
C SER A 136 19.60 -9.01 24.79
N MET A 137 18.45 -9.21 25.44
CA MET A 137 18.31 -9.07 26.90
C MET A 137 17.65 -10.30 27.50
N LYS A 138 17.92 -10.58 28.78
CA LYS A 138 17.12 -11.56 29.52
C LYS A 138 15.73 -10.99 29.83
N GLY A 139 14.73 -11.83 29.74
CA GLY A 139 13.35 -11.53 30.09
C GLY A 139 12.68 -12.71 30.77
N LYS A 140 11.56 -12.43 31.43
CA LYS A 140 10.72 -13.43 32.08
C LYS A 140 9.25 -13.10 32.00
N PHE A 141 8.41 -14.12 31.92
CA PHE A 141 6.97 -14.04 32.08
C PHE A 141 6.61 -14.31 33.53
N VAL A 142 5.94 -13.35 34.16
CA VAL A 142 5.53 -13.45 35.56
C VAL A 142 4.06 -13.05 35.69
N SER A 143 3.31 -13.82 36.49
CA SER A 143 1.97 -13.42 36.88
C SER A 143 2.08 -12.30 37.92
N PRO A 144 1.26 -11.23 37.85
CA PRO A 144 1.27 -10.16 38.85
C PRO A 144 1.05 -10.64 40.29
N GLU A 145 0.37 -11.77 40.47
CA GLU A 145 0.08 -12.39 41.77
C GLU A 145 0.91 -13.67 42.03
N GLY A 146 1.78 -14.05 41.10
CA GLY A 146 2.56 -15.29 41.16
C GLY A 146 3.91 -15.13 41.86
N CYS A 147 4.58 -16.26 42.08
CA CYS A 147 5.98 -16.26 42.54
C CYS A 147 6.89 -15.74 41.42
N ASP A 148 7.71 -14.75 41.75
CA ASP A 148 8.74 -14.27 40.85
C ASP A 148 9.81 -15.35 40.59
N ILE A 149 10.36 -15.39 39.38
CA ILE A 149 11.43 -16.32 38.98
C ILE A 149 12.70 -15.56 38.61
N ASP A 150 13.86 -16.22 38.73
CA ASP A 150 15.13 -15.61 38.35
C ASP A 150 15.27 -15.46 36.83
N PHE A 151 16.01 -14.43 36.41
CA PHE A 151 16.45 -14.30 35.02
C PHE A 151 17.45 -15.41 34.67
N VAL A 152 17.32 -15.98 33.47
CA VAL A 152 18.20 -17.05 32.98
C VAL A 152 18.89 -16.57 31.71
N ASP A 153 20.23 -16.66 31.66
CA ASP A 153 20.98 -16.55 30.41
C ASP A 153 21.17 -17.95 29.80
N PRO A 154 20.42 -18.29 28.74
CA PRO A 154 20.50 -19.61 28.14
C PRO A 154 21.87 -19.89 27.51
N ASN A 155 22.66 -18.85 27.18
CA ASN A 155 23.96 -19.00 26.50
C ASN A 155 25.09 -19.46 27.44
N GLN A 156 24.86 -19.51 28.76
CA GLN A 156 25.84 -20.07 29.70
C GLN A 156 25.95 -21.60 29.59
N GLU A 157 24.90 -22.25 29.12
CA GLU A 157 24.81 -23.69 28.95
C GLU A 157 25.09 -24.11 27.50
N ASN A 158 25.43 -25.39 27.30
CA ASN A 158 25.51 -25.97 25.97
C ASN A 158 24.08 -26.31 25.48
N LEU A 159 23.45 -25.35 24.79
CA LEU A 159 22.08 -25.52 24.26
C LEU A 159 22.02 -26.60 23.17
N VAL A 160 23.09 -26.81 22.42
CA VAL A 160 23.17 -27.87 21.40
C VAL A 160 22.92 -29.25 22.01
N ALA A 161 23.51 -29.51 23.18
CA ALA A 161 23.31 -30.79 23.89
C ALA A 161 21.84 -31.04 24.30
N LYS A 162 21.01 -29.99 24.41
CA LYS A 162 19.58 -30.10 24.75
C LYS A 162 18.69 -30.39 23.54
N VAL A 163 19.14 -30.06 22.33
CA VAL A 163 18.34 -30.17 21.11
C VAL A 163 18.85 -31.24 20.14
N SER A 164 20.12 -31.64 20.27
CA SER A 164 20.72 -32.74 19.50
C SER A 164 19.96 -34.05 19.71
N CYS A 165 19.90 -34.87 18.67
CA CYS A 165 19.47 -36.25 18.78
C CYS A 165 20.39 -37.02 19.75
N THR A 166 19.83 -38.04 20.37
CA THR A 166 20.52 -38.90 21.34
C THR A 166 21.09 -40.17 20.72
N GLU A 167 20.63 -40.52 19.52
CA GLU A 167 20.99 -41.76 18.82
C GLU A 167 21.32 -41.46 17.36
N VAL A 168 22.13 -42.33 16.76
CA VAL A 168 22.43 -42.28 15.33
C VAL A 168 21.22 -42.78 14.55
N LYS A 169 20.73 -41.97 13.60
CA LYS A 169 19.59 -42.31 12.73
C LYS A 169 20.01 -42.24 11.27
N THR A 170 19.56 -43.19 10.47
CA THR A 170 19.83 -43.23 9.02
C THR A 170 18.52 -43.02 8.25
N TYR A 171 18.57 -42.14 7.25
CA TYR A 171 17.45 -41.79 6.38
C TYR A 171 17.84 -41.97 4.92
N GLY A 172 16.89 -42.43 4.10
CA GLY A 172 17.14 -42.67 2.67
C GLY A 172 18.03 -43.88 2.38
N ASP A 173 18.16 -44.17 1.10
CA ASP A 173 18.91 -45.28 0.51
C ASP A 173 19.70 -44.83 -0.73
N GLY A 174 19.95 -43.51 -0.85
CA GLY A 174 20.64 -42.91 -1.99
C GLY A 174 22.14 -43.18 -2.01
N LYS A 175 22.75 -42.96 -3.17
CA LYS A 175 24.15 -43.28 -3.47
C LYS A 175 25.17 -42.62 -2.54
N TYR A 176 25.02 -41.32 -2.25
CA TYR A 176 26.03 -40.58 -1.47
C TYR A 176 25.73 -40.62 0.02
N ARG A 177 26.69 -41.08 0.82
CA ARG A 177 26.56 -41.17 2.28
C ARG A 177 26.96 -39.84 2.92
N VAL A 178 26.00 -39.15 3.51
CA VAL A 178 26.22 -37.86 4.18
C VAL A 178 26.08 -38.06 5.68
N VAL A 179 27.14 -37.78 6.44
CA VAL A 179 26.99 -37.62 7.89
C VAL A 179 26.46 -36.23 8.18
N LEU A 180 25.35 -36.16 8.89
CA LEU A 180 24.74 -34.92 9.37
C LEU A 180 24.96 -34.81 10.88
N VAL A 181 25.85 -33.91 11.29
CA VAL A 181 26.09 -33.61 12.71
C VAL A 181 24.93 -32.78 13.23
N ASP A 182 24.23 -33.32 14.22
CA ASP A 182 23.05 -32.70 14.76
C ASP A 182 23.39 -31.70 15.86
N CYS A 183 23.50 -30.43 15.48
CA CYS A 183 23.66 -29.34 16.42
C CYS A 183 22.32 -28.67 16.80
N GLY A 184 21.18 -29.26 16.44
CA GLY A 184 19.87 -28.61 16.42
C GLY A 184 19.28 -28.58 15.01
N VAL A 185 19.33 -29.73 14.32
CA VAL A 185 18.89 -29.91 12.93
C VAL A 185 17.44 -29.49 12.74
N LYS A 186 17.22 -28.61 11.77
CA LYS A 186 15.91 -28.43 11.16
C LYS A 186 15.57 -29.58 10.20
N ASN A 187 14.34 -30.09 10.29
CA ASN A 187 13.86 -31.18 9.44
C ASN A 187 14.03 -30.88 7.95
N ASN A 188 13.89 -29.62 7.51
CA ASN A 188 14.07 -29.29 6.10
C ASN A 188 15.52 -29.46 5.59
N ILE A 189 16.54 -29.46 6.44
CA ILE A 189 17.91 -29.84 6.05
C ILE A 189 17.93 -31.30 5.57
N ILE A 190 17.31 -32.20 6.36
CA ILE A 190 17.23 -33.62 6.02
C ILE A 190 16.44 -33.80 4.72
N ARG A 191 15.29 -33.12 4.58
CA ARG A 191 14.48 -33.17 3.36
C ARG A 191 15.26 -32.67 2.13
N CYS A 192 16.02 -31.59 2.25
CA CYS A 192 16.83 -31.04 1.15
C CYS A 192 17.96 -31.97 0.71
N LEU A 193 18.60 -32.68 1.66
CA LEU A 193 19.61 -33.70 1.35
C LEU A 193 18.97 -34.91 0.65
N LEU A 194 17.89 -35.45 1.21
CA LEU A 194 17.21 -36.65 0.68
C LEU A 194 16.66 -36.46 -0.75
N LYS A 195 16.40 -35.22 -1.19
CA LYS A 195 16.05 -34.92 -2.59
C LYS A 195 17.19 -35.19 -3.60
N ARG A 196 18.43 -35.40 -3.15
CA ARG A 196 19.64 -35.38 -3.98
C ARG A 196 20.42 -36.72 -3.99
N ASP A 197 19.71 -37.85 -3.99
CA ASP A 197 20.30 -39.21 -4.05
C ASP A 197 21.33 -39.47 -2.92
N THR A 198 20.93 -39.13 -1.69
CA THR A 198 21.78 -39.30 -0.50
C THR A 198 21.18 -40.29 0.49
N THR A 199 22.06 -41.03 1.18
CA THR A 199 21.76 -41.64 2.47
C THR A 199 22.27 -40.71 3.57
N VAL A 200 21.38 -40.20 4.44
CA VAL A 200 21.73 -39.24 5.50
C VAL A 200 21.86 -39.96 6.83
N ILE A 201 23.01 -39.85 7.48
CA ILE A 201 23.31 -40.43 8.80
C ILE A 201 23.37 -39.28 9.81
N ARG A 202 22.26 -39.03 10.50
CA ARG A 202 22.16 -38.02 11.58
C ARG A 202 22.82 -38.57 12.82
N VAL A 203 23.82 -37.85 13.36
CA VAL A 203 24.59 -38.24 14.55
C VAL A 203 24.48 -37.18 15.64
N PRO A 204 24.56 -37.55 16.93
CA PRO A 204 24.61 -36.58 18.03
C PRO A 204 25.76 -35.59 17.88
N TRP A 205 25.60 -34.38 18.42
CA TRP A 205 26.58 -33.28 18.30
C TRP A 205 28.00 -33.65 18.74
N ASP A 206 28.14 -34.49 19.77
CA ASP A 206 29.41 -34.94 20.37
C ASP A 206 29.92 -36.29 19.84
N TYR A 207 29.19 -36.91 18.90
CA TYR A 207 29.55 -38.20 18.33
C TYR A 207 30.87 -38.12 17.54
N ASP A 208 31.76 -39.11 17.70
CA ASP A 208 32.99 -39.21 16.90
C ASP A 208 32.69 -39.82 15.52
N PHE A 209 32.11 -38.99 14.65
CA PHE A 209 31.77 -39.37 13.28
C PHE A 209 32.99 -39.68 12.39
N ASN A 210 34.22 -39.47 12.85
CA ASN A 210 35.43 -39.86 12.11
C ASN A 210 35.61 -41.38 12.00
N GLN A 211 34.86 -42.15 12.80
CA GLN A 211 34.75 -43.60 12.70
C GLN A 211 33.74 -44.04 11.62
N LEU A 212 32.95 -43.08 11.13
CA LEU A 212 32.01 -43.08 10.01
C LEU A 212 32.66 -43.36 8.65
N GLU A 213 32.13 -44.28 7.83
CA GLU A 213 32.32 -44.23 6.38
C GLU A 213 31.24 -43.35 5.74
N TYR A 214 31.68 -42.22 5.17
CA TYR A 214 30.84 -41.22 4.51
C TYR A 214 31.57 -40.53 3.36
N ASP A 215 30.82 -39.96 2.42
CA ASP A 215 31.33 -39.21 1.27
C ASP A 215 31.43 -37.70 1.56
N GLY A 216 30.53 -37.17 2.39
CA GLY A 216 30.56 -35.77 2.84
C GLY A 216 30.06 -35.58 4.26
N LEU A 217 30.55 -34.52 4.91
CA LEU A 217 30.16 -34.09 6.25
C LEU A 217 29.29 -32.84 6.17
N PHE A 218 28.13 -32.87 6.80
CA PHE A 218 27.22 -31.75 6.91
C PHE A 218 27.07 -31.37 8.39
N ILE A 219 27.18 -30.08 8.71
CA ILE A 219 27.04 -29.57 10.08
C ILE A 219 25.82 -28.65 10.10
N SER A 220 24.82 -28.98 10.91
CA SER A 220 23.54 -28.28 10.91
C SER A 220 23.59 -26.89 11.55
N ASN A 221 22.46 -26.21 11.47
CA ASN A 221 22.14 -25.09 12.34
C ASN A 221 22.06 -25.53 13.82
N GLY A 222 21.94 -24.55 14.73
CA GLY A 222 21.77 -24.82 16.15
C GLY A 222 21.71 -23.57 17.02
N PRO A 223 21.30 -23.73 18.29
CA PRO A 223 21.24 -22.65 19.27
C PRO A 223 22.56 -22.44 20.03
N GLY A 224 22.68 -21.28 20.67
CA GLY A 224 23.68 -21.01 21.70
C GLY A 224 25.06 -20.59 21.20
N ASP A 225 26.00 -20.53 22.14
CA ASP A 225 27.38 -20.11 21.90
C ASP A 225 28.21 -21.26 21.30
N PRO A 226 28.79 -21.09 20.09
CA PRO A 226 29.58 -22.13 19.44
C PRO A 226 30.80 -22.59 20.25
N GLU A 227 31.35 -21.75 21.14
CA GLU A 227 32.52 -22.12 21.96
C GLU A 227 32.20 -23.23 22.97
N LYS A 228 30.93 -23.47 23.28
CA LYS A 228 30.48 -24.57 24.17
C LYS A 228 30.56 -25.95 23.51
N CYS A 229 30.72 -26.02 22.18
CA CYS A 229 30.69 -27.26 21.40
C CYS A 229 32.09 -27.86 21.15
N THR A 230 32.94 -27.93 22.18
CA THR A 230 34.36 -28.34 22.04
C THR A 230 34.56 -29.72 21.43
N ALA A 231 33.75 -30.71 21.81
CA ALA A 231 33.80 -32.06 21.24
C ALA A 231 33.56 -32.06 19.72
N THR A 232 32.56 -31.31 19.25
CA THR A 232 32.23 -31.17 17.83
C THR A 232 33.37 -30.49 17.07
N ILE A 233 33.90 -29.38 17.59
CA ILE A 233 35.03 -28.64 16.98
C ILE A 233 36.22 -29.58 16.78
N GLU A 234 36.50 -30.43 17.77
CA GLU A 234 37.64 -31.35 17.74
C GLU A 234 37.44 -32.46 16.72
N ASN A 235 36.21 -32.95 16.58
CA ASN A 235 35.86 -33.93 15.57
C ASN A 235 35.86 -33.33 14.15
N ILE A 236 35.46 -32.07 13.98
CA ILE A 236 35.58 -31.34 12.71
C ILE A 236 37.05 -31.16 12.32
N ARG A 237 37.92 -30.77 13.26
CA ARG A 237 39.38 -30.64 13.02
C ARG A 237 40.00 -31.95 12.55
N LYS A 238 39.53 -33.10 13.06
CA LYS A 238 39.94 -34.42 12.55
C LYS A 238 39.41 -34.66 11.14
N ALA A 239 38.13 -34.39 10.87
CA ALA A 239 37.51 -34.60 9.57
C ALA A 239 38.14 -33.75 8.45
N MET A 240 38.53 -32.50 8.75
CA MET A 240 39.24 -31.61 7.81
C MET A 240 40.58 -32.18 7.30
N LYS A 241 41.18 -33.14 8.00
CA LYS A 241 42.41 -33.83 7.56
C LYS A 241 42.15 -34.85 6.45
N THR A 242 40.92 -35.34 6.31
CA THR A 242 40.54 -36.31 5.27
C THR A 242 40.41 -35.69 3.88
N GLY A 243 40.17 -34.36 3.81
CA GLY A 243 39.93 -33.65 2.55
C GLY A 243 38.56 -33.90 1.92
N LYS A 244 37.67 -34.67 2.57
CA LYS A 244 36.30 -34.91 2.10
C LYS A 244 35.45 -33.64 2.17
N PRO A 245 34.44 -33.46 1.31
CA PRO A 245 33.51 -32.33 1.35
C PRO A 245 32.94 -32.05 2.75
N ILE A 246 32.98 -30.78 3.16
CA ILE A 246 32.34 -30.29 4.40
C ILE A 246 31.45 -29.10 4.08
N PHE A 247 30.20 -29.12 4.55
CA PHE A 247 29.28 -27.99 4.48
C PHE A 247 28.65 -27.69 5.85
N GLY A 248 28.84 -26.46 6.33
CA GLY A 248 28.23 -25.98 7.58
C GLY A 248 27.17 -24.90 7.36
N ILE A 249 26.03 -25.01 8.06
CA ILE A 249 24.94 -24.02 8.03
C ILE A 249 24.77 -23.36 9.40
N CYS A 250 24.61 -22.04 9.45
CA CYS A 250 24.37 -21.27 10.67
C CYS A 250 25.40 -21.55 11.78
N LEU A 251 25.05 -22.30 12.83
CA LEU A 251 26.02 -22.74 13.84
C LEU A 251 27.15 -23.57 13.21
N GLY A 252 26.86 -24.37 12.18
CA GLY A 252 27.86 -25.08 11.39
C GLY A 252 28.88 -24.16 10.71
N ASN A 253 28.50 -22.94 10.29
CA ASN A 253 29.47 -21.93 9.82
C ASN A 253 30.45 -21.57 10.92
N GLN A 254 29.93 -21.30 12.11
CA GLN A 254 30.71 -20.88 13.27
C GLN A 254 31.65 -22.01 13.73
N LEU A 255 31.15 -23.24 13.87
CA LEU A 255 31.94 -24.40 14.30
C LEU A 255 33.04 -24.75 13.29
N LEU A 256 32.74 -24.72 11.99
CA LEU A 256 33.75 -24.93 10.94
C LEU A 256 34.83 -23.84 10.96
N SER A 257 34.42 -22.59 11.18
CA SER A 257 35.34 -21.46 11.28
C SER A 257 36.28 -21.58 12.49
N ILE A 258 35.76 -21.94 13.66
CA ILE A 258 36.57 -22.17 14.88
C ILE A 258 37.50 -23.38 14.72
N ALA A 259 37.02 -24.45 14.06
CA ALA A 259 37.87 -25.58 13.71
C ALA A 259 39.02 -25.16 12.78
N GLY A 260 38.77 -24.23 11.86
CA GLY A 260 39.74 -23.58 10.99
C GLY A 260 40.64 -22.54 11.67
N GLY A 261 40.40 -22.21 12.95
CA GLY A 261 41.22 -21.30 13.76
C GLY A 261 40.70 -19.87 13.90
N ALA A 262 39.50 -19.57 13.37
CA ALA A 262 38.85 -18.27 13.52
C ALA A 262 38.20 -18.09 14.90
N LYS A 263 37.80 -16.86 15.21
CA LYS A 263 37.02 -16.51 16.41
C LYS A 263 35.58 -16.17 16.05
N THR A 264 34.70 -16.30 17.04
CA THR A 264 33.31 -15.86 16.98
C THR A 264 33.02 -14.81 18.03
N TYR A 265 31.98 -14.01 17.82
CA TYR A 265 31.53 -13.01 18.79
C TYR A 265 30.00 -12.94 18.81
N LYS A 266 29.43 -12.52 19.94
CA LYS A 266 27.99 -12.29 20.08
C LYS A 266 27.62 -10.97 19.40
N LEU A 267 26.62 -11.01 18.54
CA LEU A 267 26.05 -9.82 17.92
C LEU A 267 25.31 -9.00 18.97
N LYS A 268 25.23 -7.68 18.75
CA LYS A 268 24.45 -6.79 19.63
C LYS A 268 23.00 -7.26 19.72
N TYR A 269 22.38 -7.47 18.56
CA TYR A 269 21.17 -8.23 18.36
C TYR A 269 21.42 -9.15 17.17
N GLY A 270 20.85 -10.34 17.19
CA GLY A 270 21.09 -11.33 16.14
C GLY A 270 20.27 -11.09 14.89
N HIS A 271 20.74 -11.62 13.76
CA HIS A 271 20.01 -11.60 12.50
C HIS A 271 18.91 -12.65 12.52
N ARG A 272 17.65 -12.19 12.51
CA ARG A 272 16.45 -13.01 12.71
C ARG A 272 15.33 -12.54 11.78
N SER A 273 15.30 -13.06 10.56
CA SER A 273 14.29 -12.68 9.57
C SER A 273 14.28 -13.57 8.34
N HIS A 274 13.29 -13.33 7.46
CA HIS A 274 13.18 -13.84 6.09
C HIS A 274 13.71 -12.86 5.03
N ASN A 275 14.14 -11.66 5.41
CA ASN A 275 14.51 -10.60 4.48
C ASN A 275 16.00 -10.20 4.51
N GLN A 276 16.88 -11.04 5.06
CA GLN A 276 18.29 -10.67 5.26
C GLN A 276 19.07 -10.71 3.93
N PRO A 277 19.65 -9.59 3.48
CA PRO A 277 20.35 -9.53 2.21
C PRO A 277 21.82 -9.94 2.35
N VAL A 278 22.20 -10.97 1.60
CA VAL A 278 23.59 -11.45 1.53
C VAL A 278 24.11 -11.32 0.11
N LYS A 279 25.37 -10.96 -0.04
CA LYS A 279 26.06 -10.97 -1.34
C LYS A 279 27.23 -11.93 -1.33
N ILE A 280 27.54 -12.51 -2.49
CA ILE A 280 28.80 -13.23 -2.66
C ILE A 280 29.94 -12.21 -2.57
N ALA A 281 30.91 -12.47 -1.69
CA ALA A 281 32.05 -11.61 -1.48
C ALA A 281 32.78 -11.30 -2.80
N GLY A 282 33.02 -10.01 -3.06
CA GLY A 282 33.70 -9.55 -4.28
C GLY A 282 32.84 -9.50 -5.55
N THR A 283 31.52 -9.76 -5.48
CA THR A 283 30.62 -9.68 -6.64
C THR A 283 29.37 -8.83 -6.36
N ASN A 284 28.57 -8.55 -7.40
CA ASN A 284 27.25 -7.91 -7.30
C ASN A 284 26.09 -8.92 -7.23
N LYS A 285 26.37 -10.23 -7.11
CA LYS A 285 25.33 -11.27 -7.01
C LYS A 285 24.87 -11.39 -5.56
N ALA A 286 23.58 -11.16 -5.35
CA ALA A 286 22.97 -11.09 -4.02
C ALA A 286 21.72 -11.97 -3.91
N PHE A 287 21.40 -12.35 -2.68
CA PHE A 287 20.29 -13.24 -2.32
C PHE A 287 19.59 -12.72 -1.07
N ILE A 288 18.28 -12.93 -1.00
CA ILE A 288 17.51 -12.75 0.22
C ILE A 288 17.49 -14.08 0.96
N THR A 289 17.76 -14.05 2.26
CA THR A 289 17.97 -15.25 3.06
C THR A 289 17.15 -15.26 4.33
N SER A 290 16.84 -16.48 4.78
CA SER A 290 16.34 -16.73 6.14
C SER A 290 17.51 -16.87 7.09
N GLN A 291 17.47 -16.15 8.21
CA GLN A 291 18.52 -16.17 9.23
C GLN A 291 17.93 -16.25 10.63
N ASN A 292 18.62 -16.99 11.51
CA ASN A 292 18.33 -17.04 12.93
C ASN A 292 19.60 -17.35 13.74
N HIS A 293 20.43 -16.34 13.99
CA HIS A 293 21.64 -16.50 14.79
C HIS A 293 21.97 -15.28 15.63
N GLY A 294 22.54 -15.49 16.82
CA GLY A 294 23.01 -14.44 17.74
C GLY A 294 24.53 -14.25 17.75
N PHE A 295 25.29 -15.11 17.07
CA PHE A 295 26.75 -15.08 17.02
C PHE A 295 27.21 -15.00 15.57
N ALA A 296 28.38 -14.42 15.33
CA ALA A 296 28.97 -14.29 14.00
C ALA A 296 30.47 -14.60 14.03
N VAL A 297 31.01 -14.95 12.85
CA VAL A 297 32.45 -15.21 12.66
C VAL A 297 33.18 -13.89 12.42
N ASP A 298 34.33 -13.70 13.08
CA ASP A 298 35.20 -12.55 12.86
C ASP A 298 36.09 -12.77 11.63
N ASN A 299 35.74 -12.11 10.53
CA ASN A 299 36.49 -12.15 9.26
C ASN A 299 37.98 -11.80 9.42
N SER A 300 38.35 -10.96 10.40
CA SER A 300 39.74 -10.55 10.62
C SER A 300 40.63 -11.66 11.21
N THR A 301 40.01 -12.72 11.72
CA THR A 301 40.68 -13.85 12.36
C THR A 301 40.78 -15.09 11.47
N LEU A 302 40.26 -15.03 10.24
CA LEU A 302 40.41 -16.10 9.26
C LEU A 302 41.88 -16.27 8.90
N SER A 303 42.36 -17.52 8.88
CA SER A 303 43.72 -17.82 8.44
C SER A 303 43.84 -17.66 6.92
N ASN A 304 45.08 -17.63 6.41
CA ASN A 304 45.36 -17.42 4.98
C ASN A 304 44.75 -18.48 4.05
N ASP A 305 44.36 -19.64 4.57
CA ASP A 305 43.76 -20.74 3.80
C ASP A 305 42.25 -20.57 3.58
N TRP A 306 41.62 -19.65 4.32
CA TRP A 306 40.20 -19.35 4.26
C TRP A 306 39.93 -17.97 3.69
N GLU A 307 38.72 -17.80 3.18
CA GLU A 307 38.21 -16.50 2.78
C GLU A 307 36.69 -16.40 3.01
N PRO A 308 36.16 -15.18 3.24
CA PRO A 308 34.72 -14.97 3.29
C PRO A 308 34.08 -15.34 1.95
N LEU A 309 32.98 -16.07 2.00
CA LEU A 309 32.20 -16.45 0.83
C LEU A 309 30.99 -15.54 0.64
N PHE A 310 30.29 -15.25 1.73
CA PHE A 310 29.13 -14.36 1.75
C PHE A 310 29.31 -13.28 2.80
N ILE A 311 28.73 -12.11 2.55
CA ILE A 311 28.75 -10.97 3.46
C ILE A 311 27.34 -10.37 3.57
N ASN A 312 26.93 -9.99 4.78
CA ASN A 312 25.68 -9.28 5.01
C ASN A 312 25.76 -7.87 4.43
N MET A 313 24.77 -7.48 3.64
CA MET A 313 24.80 -6.18 2.97
C MET A 313 24.43 -5.01 3.89
N ASN A 314 23.81 -5.27 5.03
CA ASN A 314 23.36 -4.22 5.96
C ASN A 314 24.47 -3.83 6.95
N ASP A 315 25.22 -4.79 7.49
CA ASP A 315 26.21 -4.53 8.55
C ASP A 315 27.60 -5.11 8.29
N GLY A 316 27.80 -5.85 7.20
CA GLY A 316 29.10 -6.37 6.78
C GLY A 316 29.59 -7.60 7.55
N THR A 317 28.74 -8.25 8.35
CA THR A 317 29.11 -9.50 9.06
C THR A 317 29.42 -10.64 8.09
N ASN A 318 30.16 -11.63 8.59
CA ASN A 318 30.41 -12.88 7.86
C ASN A 318 29.11 -13.66 7.69
N GLU A 319 28.82 -14.06 6.45
CA GLU A 319 27.64 -14.86 6.12
C GLU A 319 28.01 -16.27 5.58
N GLY A 320 29.26 -16.66 5.73
CA GLY A 320 29.81 -17.91 5.20
C GLY A 320 31.28 -17.78 4.82
N ILE A 321 32.00 -18.90 4.82
CA ILE A 321 33.40 -18.97 4.43
C ILE A 321 33.62 -20.11 3.43
N ARG A 322 34.75 -20.06 2.72
CA ARG A 322 35.25 -21.22 1.96
C ARG A 322 36.75 -21.39 2.15
N HIS A 323 37.20 -22.63 2.06
CA HIS A 323 38.62 -22.93 1.96
C HIS A 323 39.09 -22.72 0.52
N LYS A 324 40.29 -22.15 0.34
CA LYS A 324 40.79 -21.77 -1.00
C LYS A 324 41.07 -22.95 -1.93
N THR A 325 41.43 -24.10 -1.36
CA THR A 325 41.86 -25.29 -2.13
C THR A 325 41.15 -26.60 -1.79
N LYS A 326 40.34 -26.63 -0.72
CA LYS A 326 39.69 -27.86 -0.23
C LYS A 326 38.18 -27.69 -0.37
N PRO A 327 37.41 -28.77 -0.51
CA PRO A 327 35.96 -28.70 -0.63
C PRO A 327 35.29 -28.43 0.72
N PHE A 328 35.62 -27.32 1.37
CA PHE A 328 34.97 -26.88 2.61
C PHE A 328 34.30 -25.53 2.36
N LEU A 329 32.99 -25.45 2.60
CA LEU A 329 32.27 -24.19 2.61
C LEU A 329 31.27 -24.12 3.76
N SER A 330 30.73 -22.93 3.97
CA SER A 330 29.64 -22.71 4.89
C SER A 330 28.76 -21.53 4.49
N ALA A 331 27.58 -21.47 5.08
CA ALA A 331 26.67 -20.34 5.04
C ALA A 331 26.17 -20.07 6.47
N GLN A 332 26.14 -18.81 6.89
CA GLN A 332 25.63 -18.40 8.21
C GLN A 332 24.10 -18.32 8.24
N PHE A 333 23.49 -18.09 7.07
CA PHE A 333 22.06 -18.17 6.85
C PHE A 333 21.59 -19.62 6.67
N HIS A 334 20.28 -19.80 6.46
CA HIS A 334 19.60 -21.08 6.35
C HIS A 334 19.13 -21.37 4.91
N PRO A 335 19.98 -21.98 4.05
CA PRO A 335 19.63 -22.38 2.70
C PRO A 335 18.40 -23.28 2.58
N GLU A 336 18.09 -24.03 3.64
CA GLU A 336 16.91 -24.87 3.72
C GLU A 336 15.62 -24.07 3.95
N ALA A 337 15.71 -22.79 4.36
CA ALA A 337 14.53 -21.97 4.67
C ALA A 337 13.59 -22.67 5.67
N ALA A 338 12.27 -22.63 5.47
CA ALA A 338 11.26 -23.21 6.37
C ALA A 338 11.43 -22.70 7.82
N SER A 339 11.08 -21.45 8.13
CA SER A 339 10.41 -20.47 7.27
C SER A 339 11.37 -19.56 6.49
N GLY A 340 10.86 -18.91 5.44
CA GLY A 340 11.59 -17.92 4.65
C GLY A 340 11.84 -18.29 3.18
N PRO A 341 12.61 -17.46 2.45
CA PRO A 341 12.84 -17.61 1.01
C PRO A 341 13.73 -18.81 0.69
N THR A 342 13.47 -19.45 -0.46
CA THR A 342 14.21 -20.65 -0.94
C THR A 342 15.30 -20.32 -1.96
N ASP A 343 15.74 -19.06 -2.00
CA ASP A 343 16.60 -18.51 -3.06
C ASP A 343 18.01 -19.11 -3.06
N THR A 344 18.41 -19.71 -1.94
CA THR A 344 19.75 -20.29 -1.73
C THR A 344 19.76 -21.82 -1.60
N GLU A 345 18.65 -22.52 -1.91
CA GLU A 345 18.59 -24.00 -1.86
C GLU A 345 19.65 -24.66 -2.77
N PHE A 346 20.12 -23.96 -3.80
CA PHE A 346 21.19 -24.44 -4.71
C PHE A 346 22.51 -24.77 -4.00
N LEU A 347 22.74 -24.27 -2.76
CA LEU A 347 23.93 -24.63 -1.98
C LEU A 347 23.97 -26.12 -1.62
N PHE A 348 22.81 -26.77 -1.50
CA PHE A 348 22.75 -28.22 -1.36
C PHE A 348 23.20 -28.93 -2.64
N ASP A 349 22.89 -28.40 -3.83
CA ASP A 349 23.38 -28.98 -5.09
C ASP A 349 24.92 -28.87 -5.18
N ILE A 350 25.48 -27.73 -4.80
CA ILE A 350 26.93 -27.51 -4.74
C ILE A 350 27.60 -28.53 -3.81
N PHE A 351 27.03 -28.77 -2.63
CA PHE A 351 27.58 -29.76 -1.69
C PHE A 351 27.63 -31.17 -2.27
N ILE A 352 26.58 -31.59 -2.99
CA ILE A 352 26.56 -32.90 -3.65
C ILE A 352 27.55 -32.96 -4.81
N ASP A 353 27.71 -31.88 -5.56
CA ASP A 353 28.69 -31.81 -6.65
C ASP A 353 30.14 -31.83 -6.15
N MET A 354 30.42 -31.30 -4.95
CA MET A 354 31.73 -31.44 -4.33
C MET A 354 32.08 -32.90 -4.01
N MET A 355 31.10 -33.76 -3.71
CA MET A 355 31.36 -35.20 -3.51
C MET A 355 31.71 -35.91 -4.82
N LYS A 356 31.24 -35.37 -5.96
CA LYS A 356 31.56 -35.90 -7.29
C LYS A 356 32.91 -35.42 -7.79
N THR A 357 33.24 -34.16 -7.53
CA THR A 357 34.36 -33.45 -8.20
C THR A 357 35.55 -33.17 -7.28
N GLY A 358 35.33 -33.09 -5.96
CA GLY A 358 36.34 -32.64 -4.99
C GLY A 358 36.54 -31.12 -4.97
N GLU A 359 35.74 -30.34 -5.72
CA GLU A 359 35.94 -28.90 -5.92
C GLU A 359 34.65 -28.10 -5.68
N ILE A 360 34.79 -26.85 -5.22
CA ILE A 360 33.68 -25.93 -4.97
C ILE A 360 33.33 -25.20 -6.26
N HIS A 361 32.24 -25.60 -6.89
CA HIS A 361 31.71 -24.98 -8.10
C HIS A 361 30.57 -24.01 -7.75
N LEU A 362 30.91 -22.76 -7.43
CA LEU A 362 29.93 -21.68 -7.23
C LEU A 362 29.92 -20.76 -8.44
N ASP A 363 28.77 -20.60 -9.08
CA ASP A 363 28.61 -19.61 -10.15
C ASP A 363 28.63 -18.19 -9.57
N THR A 364 29.80 -17.57 -9.66
CA THR A 364 30.06 -16.18 -9.28
C THR A 364 29.82 -15.21 -10.43
N LYS A 365 29.49 -15.69 -11.64
CA LYS A 365 29.23 -14.81 -12.78
C LYS A 365 27.94 -14.06 -12.54
N THR A 366 28.02 -12.74 -12.65
CA THR A 366 26.86 -11.87 -12.75
C THR A 366 26.40 -11.86 -14.20
N LYS A 367 25.10 -12.02 -14.43
CA LYS A 367 24.51 -11.69 -15.73
C LYS A 367 24.73 -10.19 -15.97
N ASP A 368 24.85 -9.79 -17.23
CA ASP A 368 24.85 -8.37 -17.58
C ASP A 368 23.92 -8.17 -18.76
N ASP A 369 22.63 -7.97 -18.46
CA ASP A 369 21.59 -7.81 -19.48
C ASP A 369 21.83 -6.62 -20.42
N PHE A 370 22.67 -5.65 -20.02
CA PHE A 370 23.01 -4.49 -20.83
C PHE A 370 24.37 -4.60 -21.53
N GLY A 371 25.17 -5.63 -21.22
CA GLY A 371 26.50 -5.84 -21.82
C GLY A 371 27.50 -4.69 -21.58
N LEU A 372 27.39 -4.00 -20.44
CA LEU A 372 28.21 -2.82 -20.12
C LEU A 372 29.49 -3.17 -19.33
N ASN A 373 29.77 -4.45 -19.06
CA ASN A 373 30.99 -4.92 -18.37
C ASN A 373 31.26 -4.19 -17.03
N GLY A 374 30.20 -3.90 -16.27
CA GLY A 374 30.28 -3.16 -15.00
C GLY A 374 30.20 -1.64 -15.11
N GLU A 375 30.16 -1.06 -16.31
CA GLU A 375 29.91 0.38 -16.50
C GLU A 375 28.41 0.72 -16.48
N ARG A 376 28.09 1.99 -16.23
CA ARG A 376 26.71 2.52 -16.25
C ARG A 376 26.36 3.10 -17.62
N LEU A 377 25.07 3.25 -17.90
CA LEU A 377 24.63 3.96 -19.10
C LEU A 377 24.93 5.45 -18.94
N ASN A 378 25.81 5.97 -19.80
CA ASN A 378 26.08 7.41 -19.86
C ASN A 378 25.01 8.12 -20.70
N MET A 379 23.89 8.48 -20.07
CA MET A 379 22.79 9.20 -20.70
C MET A 379 22.90 10.70 -20.43
N LYS A 380 22.82 11.54 -21.48
CA LYS A 380 22.80 13.00 -21.33
C LYS A 380 21.39 13.55 -21.34
N LYS A 381 20.51 12.96 -22.16
CA LYS A 381 19.11 13.37 -22.28
C LYS A 381 18.16 12.17 -22.34
N VAL A 382 17.14 12.16 -21.50
CA VAL A 382 16.11 11.12 -21.45
C VAL A 382 14.72 11.72 -21.66
N LEU A 383 13.93 11.05 -22.50
CA LEU A 383 12.51 11.34 -22.72
C LEU A 383 11.65 10.44 -21.82
N LEU A 384 10.71 11.02 -21.10
CA LEU A 384 9.69 10.30 -20.33
C LEU A 384 8.30 10.57 -20.92
N LEU A 385 7.53 9.50 -21.11
CA LEU A 385 6.13 9.58 -21.53
C LEU A 385 5.22 9.52 -20.29
N GLY A 386 4.40 10.55 -20.07
CA GLY A 386 3.37 10.55 -19.04
C GLY A 386 2.13 9.75 -19.46
N SER A 387 1.17 9.60 -18.55
CA SER A 387 -0.06 8.82 -18.79
C SER A 387 -1.11 9.49 -19.67
N GLY A 388 -1.03 10.80 -19.86
CA GLY A 388 -2.12 11.56 -20.47
C GLY A 388 -3.14 12.02 -19.44
N ALA A 389 -4.38 12.19 -19.89
CA ALA A 389 -5.49 12.55 -19.00
C ALA A 389 -5.89 11.37 -18.12
N LEU A 390 -6.31 11.66 -16.88
CA LEU A 390 -6.79 10.64 -15.95
C LEU A 390 -8.12 10.05 -16.47
N LYS A 391 -8.25 8.72 -16.36
CA LYS A 391 -9.44 7.96 -16.71
C LYS A 391 -9.57 6.75 -15.79
N ILE A 392 -10.75 6.12 -15.74
CA ILE A 392 -10.94 4.90 -14.96
C ILE A 392 -9.91 3.85 -15.42
N GLY A 393 -9.18 3.27 -14.46
CA GLY A 393 -8.08 2.33 -14.74
C GLY A 393 -6.70 2.97 -14.90
N GLU A 394 -6.58 4.27 -15.23
CA GLU A 394 -5.31 5.02 -15.28
C GLU A 394 -5.46 6.40 -14.61
N ALA A 395 -5.16 6.48 -13.31
CA ALA A 395 -5.41 7.66 -12.50
C ALA A 395 -4.10 8.40 -12.11
N GLY A 396 -4.00 8.91 -10.88
CA GLY A 396 -2.88 9.72 -10.41
C GLY A 396 -1.60 8.96 -10.10
N GLU A 397 -1.63 7.62 -10.05
CA GLU A 397 -0.48 6.76 -9.79
C GLU A 397 0.70 7.02 -10.76
N PHE A 398 0.38 7.49 -11.98
CA PHE A 398 1.36 7.83 -13.01
C PHE A 398 1.93 9.24 -12.87
N ASP A 399 1.23 10.16 -12.20
CA ASP A 399 1.79 11.45 -11.80
C ASP A 399 2.87 11.22 -10.71
N TYR A 400 2.56 10.37 -9.73
CA TYR A 400 3.51 9.94 -8.71
C TYR A 400 4.73 9.21 -9.29
N SER A 401 4.52 8.10 -10.00
CA SER A 401 5.62 7.30 -10.53
C SER A 401 6.45 8.06 -11.56
N GLY A 402 5.81 8.85 -12.43
CA GLY A 402 6.49 9.72 -13.37
C GLY A 402 7.31 10.82 -12.70
N SER A 403 6.84 11.39 -11.59
CA SER A 403 7.59 12.38 -10.80
C SER A 403 8.81 11.75 -10.10
N GLN A 404 8.67 10.53 -9.57
CA GLN A 404 9.81 9.78 -8.99
C GLN A 404 10.89 9.47 -10.03
N ALA A 405 10.49 9.09 -11.24
CA ALA A 405 11.44 8.85 -12.32
C ALA A 405 12.21 10.11 -12.72
N LEU A 406 11.52 11.26 -12.83
CA LEU A 406 12.17 12.54 -13.11
C LEU A 406 13.15 12.96 -12.00
N LYS A 407 12.79 12.71 -10.74
CA LYS A 407 13.69 12.91 -9.59
C LYS A 407 14.94 12.03 -9.69
N ALA A 408 14.77 10.74 -9.97
CA ALA A 408 15.89 9.81 -10.13
C ALA A 408 16.86 10.24 -11.24
N MET A 409 16.33 10.71 -12.38
CA MET A 409 17.13 11.22 -13.50
C MET A 409 17.91 12.48 -13.13
N ARG A 410 17.29 13.42 -12.40
CA ARG A 410 17.94 14.66 -11.97
C ARG A 410 19.11 14.42 -11.04
N GLU A 411 18.98 13.49 -10.09
CA GLU A 411 20.07 13.14 -9.18
C GLU A 411 21.31 12.61 -9.92
N GLU A 412 21.11 11.99 -11.09
CA GLU A 412 22.18 11.51 -11.97
C GLU A 412 22.68 12.57 -12.96
N GLY A 413 22.19 13.81 -12.87
CA GLY A 413 22.55 14.91 -13.78
C GLY A 413 22.06 14.71 -15.22
N VAL A 414 21.06 13.84 -15.44
CA VAL A 414 20.49 13.57 -16.77
C VAL A 414 19.45 14.62 -17.11
N ARG A 415 19.56 15.24 -18.29
CA ARG A 415 18.56 16.20 -18.77
C ARG A 415 17.26 15.48 -19.14
N THR A 416 16.13 15.99 -18.68
CA THR A 416 14.82 15.34 -18.82
C THR A 416 13.90 16.08 -19.77
N VAL A 417 13.25 15.34 -20.65
CA VAL A 417 12.13 15.81 -21.48
C VAL A 417 10.89 15.02 -21.09
N LEU A 418 9.79 15.70 -20.84
CA LEU A 418 8.50 15.11 -20.50
C LEU A 418 7.47 15.40 -21.60
N ILE A 419 6.74 14.38 -22.05
CA ILE A 419 5.50 14.57 -22.82
C ILE A 419 4.33 14.14 -21.93
N ASN A 420 3.50 15.10 -21.53
CA ASN A 420 2.26 14.84 -20.81
C ASN A 420 1.26 15.97 -21.11
N PRO A 421 0.11 15.70 -21.75
CA PRO A 421 -0.89 16.71 -22.05
C PRO A 421 -1.67 17.17 -20.81
N ASN A 422 -1.62 16.43 -19.70
CA ASN A 422 -2.37 16.78 -18.51
C ASN A 422 -1.70 17.94 -17.75
N ILE A 423 -2.26 19.13 -17.93
CA ILE A 423 -1.82 20.38 -17.32
C ILE A 423 -1.96 20.41 -15.79
N ALA A 424 -2.74 19.51 -15.20
CA ALA A 424 -2.99 19.50 -13.76
C ALA A 424 -1.92 18.77 -12.93
N THR A 425 -1.08 17.94 -13.55
CA THR A 425 -0.16 17.06 -12.84
C THR A 425 0.95 17.82 -12.11
N VAL A 426 1.45 17.26 -11.01
CA VAL A 426 2.68 17.72 -10.35
C VAL A 426 3.87 17.53 -11.28
N GLN A 427 3.91 16.42 -12.01
CA GLN A 427 4.95 16.06 -12.99
C GLN A 427 5.23 17.16 -14.02
N THR A 428 4.21 17.93 -14.42
CA THR A 428 4.34 19.02 -15.41
C THR A 428 4.62 20.39 -14.79
N SER A 429 4.95 20.45 -13.50
CA SER A 429 5.33 21.70 -12.82
C SER A 429 6.72 22.16 -13.24
N GLU A 430 6.94 23.47 -13.18
CA GLU A 430 8.23 24.07 -13.49
C GLU A 430 9.31 23.55 -12.53
N GLY A 431 10.48 23.21 -13.09
CA GLY A 431 11.58 22.65 -12.32
C GLY A 431 11.40 21.19 -11.89
N ILE A 432 10.39 20.45 -12.41
CA ILE A 432 10.28 18.98 -12.25
C ILE A 432 10.95 18.23 -13.41
N ALA A 433 10.66 18.61 -14.67
CA ALA A 433 11.46 18.24 -15.83
C ALA A 433 12.16 19.47 -16.42
N ASP A 434 13.28 19.30 -17.13
CA ASP A 434 13.98 20.41 -17.79
C ASP A 434 13.19 20.96 -18.97
N ARG A 435 12.40 20.11 -19.64
CA ARG A 435 11.50 20.50 -20.72
C ARG A 435 10.20 19.71 -20.67
N VAL A 436 9.08 20.42 -20.71
CA VAL A 436 7.73 19.82 -20.76
C VAL A 436 7.06 20.14 -22.09
N TYR A 437 6.43 19.12 -22.67
CA TYR A 437 5.58 19.21 -23.86
C TYR A 437 4.15 18.78 -23.50
N PHE A 438 3.22 19.74 -23.53
CA PHE A 438 1.78 19.49 -23.40
C PHE A 438 1.21 19.00 -24.74
N LEU A 439 1.60 17.80 -25.15
CA LEU A 439 1.20 17.17 -26.41
C LEU A 439 0.55 15.80 -26.14
N PRO A 440 -0.33 15.32 -27.02
CA PRO A 440 -0.86 13.96 -26.92
C PRO A 440 0.27 12.92 -26.94
N VAL A 441 0.12 11.85 -26.15
CA VAL A 441 1.03 10.72 -26.12
C VAL A 441 0.66 9.74 -27.24
N THR A 442 0.92 10.16 -28.48
CA THR A 442 0.69 9.35 -29.69
C THR A 442 1.97 9.24 -30.52
N PRO A 443 2.14 8.18 -31.34
CA PRO A 443 3.38 7.97 -32.09
C PRO A 443 3.81 9.18 -32.92
N ASP A 444 2.88 9.84 -33.61
CA ASP A 444 3.17 10.99 -34.48
C ASP A 444 3.74 12.20 -33.72
N PHE A 445 3.18 12.52 -32.55
CA PHE A 445 3.67 13.65 -31.74
C PHE A 445 4.97 13.28 -31.03
N VAL A 446 5.07 12.05 -30.50
CA VAL A 446 6.27 11.59 -29.81
C VAL A 446 7.45 11.51 -30.77
N GLU A 447 7.27 11.02 -32.00
CA GLU A 447 8.34 11.01 -33.02
C GLU A 447 8.83 12.42 -33.34
N LYS A 448 7.94 13.40 -33.49
CA LYS A 448 8.33 14.81 -33.72
C LYS A 448 9.14 15.39 -32.56
N VAL A 449 8.81 15.03 -31.32
CA VAL A 449 9.60 15.46 -30.15
C VAL A 449 10.95 14.74 -30.13
N ILE A 450 11.02 13.45 -30.46
CA ILE A 450 12.29 12.71 -30.60
C ILE A 450 13.18 13.34 -31.67
N GLU A 451 12.61 13.67 -32.84
CA GLU A 451 13.32 14.32 -33.94
C GLU A 451 13.91 15.67 -33.52
N LYS A 452 13.15 16.45 -32.74
CA LYS A 452 13.55 17.78 -32.28
C LYS A 452 14.54 17.75 -31.12
N GLU A 453 14.27 16.94 -30.10
CA GLU A 453 15.03 16.91 -28.85
C GLU A 453 16.24 15.98 -28.90
N ARG A 454 16.25 14.98 -29.79
CA ARG A 454 17.31 13.97 -29.92
C ARG A 454 17.71 13.36 -28.55
N PRO A 455 16.76 12.72 -27.83
CA PRO A 455 17.08 12.05 -26.57
C PRO A 455 17.95 10.81 -26.80
N ASP A 456 18.84 10.50 -25.86
CA ASP A 456 19.66 9.28 -25.89
C ASP A 456 18.84 8.05 -25.42
N GLY A 457 17.90 8.29 -24.50
CA GLY A 457 17.07 7.25 -23.91
C GLY A 457 15.59 7.64 -23.75
N ILE A 458 14.72 6.65 -23.63
CA ILE A 458 13.29 6.81 -23.39
C ILE A 458 12.80 5.87 -22.29
N LEU A 459 11.95 6.39 -21.40
CA LEU A 459 11.25 5.64 -20.35
C LEU A 459 9.79 5.41 -20.75
N LEU A 460 9.37 4.15 -20.82
CA LEU A 460 8.03 3.75 -21.27
C LEU A 460 7.13 3.23 -20.12
N SER A 461 7.72 2.69 -19.06
CA SER A 461 7.02 1.97 -17.99
C SER A 461 6.36 2.86 -16.91
N PHE A 462 6.37 4.19 -17.07
CA PHE A 462 5.95 5.15 -16.03
C PHE A 462 4.66 5.92 -16.37
N GLY A 463 4.13 5.77 -17.58
CA GLY A 463 2.96 6.50 -18.07
C GLY A 463 1.77 5.58 -18.38
N GLY A 464 1.63 4.48 -17.64
CA GLY A 464 0.56 3.51 -17.85
C GLY A 464 0.58 2.82 -19.21
N GLN A 465 -0.55 2.23 -19.56
CA GLN A 465 -0.82 1.63 -20.86
C GLN A 465 -0.71 2.63 -22.01
N THR A 466 -1.12 3.89 -21.79
CA THR A 466 -1.05 4.92 -22.83
C THR A 466 0.39 5.13 -23.32
N ALA A 467 1.35 5.31 -22.41
CA ALA A 467 2.77 5.41 -22.75
C ALA A 467 3.33 4.10 -23.34
N LEU A 468 2.96 2.96 -22.76
CA LEU A 468 3.43 1.64 -23.15
C LEU A 468 3.02 1.30 -24.59
N ASN A 469 1.73 1.45 -24.92
CA ASN A 469 1.21 1.22 -26.27
C ASN A 469 1.86 2.15 -27.30
N CYS A 470 2.04 3.44 -26.95
CA CYS A 470 2.74 4.37 -27.81
C CYS A 470 4.20 3.93 -28.06
N GLY A 471 4.90 3.50 -27.02
CA GLY A 471 6.27 3.00 -27.11
C GLY A 471 6.41 1.74 -27.96
N VAL A 472 5.52 0.76 -27.78
CA VAL A 472 5.48 -0.46 -28.61
C VAL A 472 5.24 -0.11 -30.08
N LYS A 473 4.33 0.84 -30.37
CA LYS A 473 4.05 1.24 -31.75
C LYS A 473 5.24 1.97 -32.40
N LEU A 474 5.93 2.82 -31.66
CA LEU A 474 7.16 3.49 -32.11
C LEU A 474 8.27 2.49 -32.42
N TYR A 475 8.41 1.45 -31.59
CA TYR A 475 9.35 0.35 -31.82
C TYR A 475 9.01 -0.43 -33.10
N GLN A 476 7.75 -0.83 -33.28
CA GLN A 476 7.29 -1.52 -34.49
C GLN A 476 7.48 -0.69 -35.77
N ASN A 477 7.38 0.64 -35.67
CA ASN A 477 7.61 1.56 -36.78
C ASN A 477 9.10 1.86 -37.04
N GLY A 478 10.03 1.26 -36.27
CA GLY A 478 11.48 1.47 -36.43
C GLY A 478 11.97 2.85 -35.99
N VAL A 479 11.19 3.61 -35.22
CA VAL A 479 11.51 5.00 -34.83
C VAL A 479 12.73 5.04 -33.91
N PHE A 480 12.83 4.13 -32.95
CA PHE A 480 13.95 4.10 -32.01
C PHE A 480 15.28 3.82 -32.71
N GLU A 481 15.31 2.92 -33.70
CA GLU A 481 16.50 2.66 -34.52
C GLU A 481 16.84 3.87 -35.40
N LYS A 482 15.83 4.46 -36.08
CA LYS A 482 15.98 5.65 -36.94
C LYS A 482 16.65 6.82 -36.23
N TYR A 483 16.35 7.04 -34.95
CA TYR A 483 16.87 8.15 -34.16
C TYR A 483 17.92 7.75 -33.12
N ASN A 484 18.32 6.47 -33.07
CA ASN A 484 19.25 5.92 -32.08
C ASN A 484 18.84 6.20 -30.61
N VAL A 485 17.56 5.98 -30.30
CA VAL A 485 17.00 6.15 -28.94
C VAL A 485 16.95 4.81 -28.24
N ARG A 486 17.57 4.70 -27.06
CA ARG A 486 17.54 3.47 -26.25
C ARG A 486 16.31 3.44 -25.34
N VAL A 487 15.60 2.31 -25.30
CA VAL A 487 14.58 2.08 -24.25
C VAL A 487 15.29 1.73 -22.94
N LEU A 488 15.00 2.48 -21.88
CA LEU A 488 15.60 2.30 -20.56
C LEU A 488 14.71 1.42 -19.68
N GLY A 489 15.31 0.44 -18.99
CA GLY A 489 14.61 -0.56 -18.19
C GLY A 489 14.17 -1.75 -19.02
N THR A 490 12.92 -2.19 -18.84
CA THR A 490 12.38 -3.39 -19.49
C THR A 490 12.41 -3.28 -21.02
N PRO A 491 13.01 -4.26 -21.72
CA PRO A 491 13.00 -4.28 -23.18
C PRO A 491 11.58 -4.31 -23.77
N VAL A 492 11.37 -3.65 -24.91
CA VAL A 492 10.05 -3.64 -25.59
C VAL A 492 9.57 -5.05 -25.93
N GLN A 493 10.49 -5.97 -26.27
CA GLN A 493 10.11 -7.36 -26.51
C GLN A 493 9.53 -8.04 -25.26
N SER A 494 10.11 -7.78 -24.08
CA SER A 494 9.58 -8.31 -22.80
C SER A 494 8.20 -7.74 -22.49
N ILE A 495 7.96 -6.46 -22.82
CA ILE A 495 6.63 -5.82 -22.73
C ILE A 495 5.63 -6.52 -23.66
N ILE A 496 5.99 -6.77 -24.93
CA ILE A 496 5.12 -7.48 -25.88
C ILE A 496 4.80 -8.89 -25.37
N ASN A 497 5.80 -9.58 -24.80
CA ASN A 497 5.64 -10.93 -24.26
C ASN A 497 4.67 -11.01 -23.07
N THR A 498 4.43 -9.91 -22.35
CA THR A 498 3.48 -9.87 -21.22
C THR A 498 2.09 -9.37 -21.60
N GLU A 499 2.00 -8.47 -22.58
CA GLU A 499 0.74 -7.84 -22.98
C GLU A 499 -0.09 -8.74 -23.92
N ASP A 500 0.56 -9.56 -24.75
CA ASP A 500 -0.13 -10.53 -25.58
C ASP A 500 -0.36 -11.84 -24.79
N ARG A 501 -1.63 -12.22 -24.65
CA ARG A 501 -2.04 -13.37 -23.84
C ARG A 501 -1.50 -14.71 -24.34
N GLU A 502 -1.44 -14.90 -25.65
CA GLU A 502 -0.99 -16.15 -26.24
C GLU A 502 0.52 -16.31 -26.05
N ILE A 503 1.28 -15.25 -26.35
CA ILE A 503 2.73 -15.21 -26.14
C ILE A 503 3.05 -15.38 -24.65
N PHE A 504 2.30 -14.72 -23.77
CA PHE A 504 2.48 -14.82 -22.33
C PHE A 504 2.29 -16.27 -21.83
N ASN A 505 1.20 -16.92 -22.23
CA ASN A 505 0.93 -18.31 -21.87
C ASN A 505 2.02 -19.26 -22.41
N GLN A 506 2.52 -19.02 -23.62
CA GLN A 506 3.66 -19.76 -24.18
C GLN A 506 4.91 -19.59 -23.31
N LYS A 507 5.24 -18.34 -22.93
CA LYS A 507 6.38 -18.02 -22.06
C LYS A 507 6.28 -18.70 -20.69
N LEU A 508 5.07 -18.75 -20.10
CA LEU A 508 4.85 -19.47 -18.83
C LEU A 508 4.99 -20.99 -19.00
N SER A 509 4.53 -21.53 -20.13
CA SER A 509 4.64 -22.96 -20.46
C SER A 509 6.11 -23.41 -20.57
N GLU A 510 6.97 -22.59 -21.16
CA GLU A 510 8.42 -22.85 -21.29
C GLU A 510 9.12 -23.15 -19.95
N ILE A 511 8.58 -22.63 -18.84
CA ILE A 511 9.12 -22.83 -17.47
C ILE A 511 8.22 -23.68 -16.57
N ASN A 512 7.23 -24.36 -17.14
CA ASN A 512 6.24 -25.19 -16.43
C ASN A 512 5.48 -24.43 -15.33
N VAL A 513 5.18 -23.15 -15.56
CA VAL A 513 4.32 -22.35 -14.68
C VAL A 513 2.86 -22.51 -15.10
N LYS A 514 1.97 -22.74 -14.13
CA LYS A 514 0.55 -22.95 -14.41
C LYS A 514 -0.16 -21.62 -14.69
N TYR A 515 -0.89 -21.56 -15.78
CA TYR A 515 -1.67 -20.39 -16.22
C TYR A 515 -3.12 -20.81 -16.51
N ILE A 516 -4.01 -19.82 -16.56
CA ILE A 516 -5.43 -20.07 -16.84
C ILE A 516 -5.56 -20.61 -18.27
N LYS A 517 -6.22 -21.77 -18.43
CA LYS A 517 -6.50 -22.30 -19.76
C LYS A 517 -7.52 -21.40 -20.46
N SER A 518 -7.16 -20.95 -21.64
CA SER A 518 -7.92 -20.00 -22.45
C SER A 518 -7.81 -20.33 -23.93
N GLU A 519 -8.88 -20.08 -24.68
CA GLU A 519 -8.89 -20.16 -26.14
C GLU A 519 -9.29 -18.81 -26.73
N ALA A 520 -8.47 -18.28 -27.64
CA ALA A 520 -8.77 -17.06 -28.37
C ALA A 520 -9.63 -17.39 -29.58
N VAL A 521 -10.78 -16.75 -29.69
CA VAL A 521 -11.80 -17.05 -30.70
C VAL A 521 -12.25 -15.76 -31.38
N THR A 522 -12.60 -15.87 -32.66
CA THR A 522 -13.00 -14.72 -33.50
C THR A 522 -14.45 -14.79 -33.96
N ASN A 523 -15.18 -15.80 -33.53
CA ASN A 523 -16.61 -15.97 -33.79
C ASN A 523 -17.30 -16.74 -32.66
N LEU A 524 -18.63 -16.69 -32.63
CA LEU A 524 -19.45 -17.31 -31.59
C LEU A 524 -19.40 -18.84 -31.59
N HIS A 525 -19.22 -19.47 -32.75
CA HIS A 525 -19.18 -20.93 -32.86
C HIS A 525 -17.96 -21.49 -32.13
N ASP A 526 -16.79 -20.91 -32.40
CA ASP A 526 -15.55 -21.29 -31.73
C ASP A 526 -15.62 -20.96 -30.23
N ALA A 527 -16.28 -19.87 -29.83
CA ALA A 527 -16.49 -19.54 -28.42
C ALA A 527 -17.29 -20.63 -27.67
N LEU A 528 -18.38 -21.12 -28.26
CA LEU A 528 -19.18 -22.22 -27.70
C LEU A 528 -18.38 -23.52 -27.63
N LYS A 529 -17.56 -23.81 -28.64
CA LYS A 529 -16.69 -24.99 -28.64
C LYS A 529 -15.66 -24.90 -27.51
N ALA A 530 -14.96 -23.77 -27.40
CA ALA A 530 -13.99 -23.49 -26.34
C ALA A 530 -14.62 -23.65 -24.95
N ALA A 531 -15.80 -23.07 -24.73
CA ALA A 531 -16.50 -23.16 -23.44
C ALA A 531 -16.88 -24.59 -23.07
N ASN A 532 -17.30 -25.42 -24.04
CA ASN A 532 -17.61 -26.82 -23.83
C ASN A 532 -16.36 -27.68 -23.53
N GLU A 533 -15.22 -27.35 -24.14
CA GLU A 533 -13.95 -28.04 -23.86
C GLU A 533 -13.36 -27.66 -22.49
N LEU A 534 -13.44 -26.37 -22.11
CA LEU A 534 -13.01 -25.88 -20.80
C LEU A 534 -13.97 -26.28 -19.66
N GLY A 535 -15.24 -26.46 -20.01
CA GLY A 535 -16.37 -26.68 -19.11
C GLY A 535 -16.77 -25.42 -18.34
N TYR A 536 -18.07 -25.21 -18.18
CA TYR A 536 -18.62 -24.10 -17.40
C TYR A 536 -18.27 -24.20 -15.89
N PRO A 537 -18.25 -23.07 -15.16
CA PRO A 537 -18.36 -21.70 -15.68
C PRO A 537 -17.08 -21.25 -16.40
N VAL A 538 -17.23 -20.32 -17.35
CA VAL A 538 -16.15 -19.68 -18.11
C VAL A 538 -16.22 -18.16 -17.97
N ILE A 539 -15.12 -17.48 -18.28
CA ILE A 539 -15.06 -16.03 -18.42
C ILE A 539 -14.77 -15.69 -19.87
N VAL A 540 -15.47 -14.70 -20.42
CA VAL A 540 -15.16 -14.10 -21.72
C VAL A 540 -14.45 -12.78 -21.46
N ARG A 541 -13.36 -12.51 -22.17
CA ARG A 541 -12.66 -11.22 -22.14
C ARG A 541 -12.45 -10.70 -23.56
N ALA A 542 -12.69 -9.43 -23.81
CA ALA A 542 -12.34 -8.81 -25.08
C ALA A 542 -10.80 -8.61 -25.16
N ALA A 543 -10.17 -9.01 -26.27
CA ALA A 543 -8.74 -8.78 -26.46
C ALA A 543 -8.46 -7.28 -26.70
N TYR A 544 -7.26 -6.80 -26.33
CA TYR A 544 -6.80 -5.41 -26.50
C TYR A 544 -7.67 -4.34 -25.80
N ALA A 545 -8.48 -4.73 -24.82
CA ALA A 545 -9.35 -3.85 -24.07
C ALA A 545 -8.80 -3.60 -22.65
N LEU A 546 -8.92 -2.36 -22.15
CA LEU A 546 -8.44 -1.94 -20.83
C LEU A 546 -9.48 -2.21 -19.74
N GLY A 547 -9.01 -2.50 -18.52
CA GLY A 547 -9.86 -2.55 -17.32
C GLY A 547 -11.05 -3.50 -17.45
N GLY A 548 -10.88 -4.64 -18.12
CA GLY A 548 -11.91 -5.66 -18.29
C GLY A 548 -13.10 -5.26 -19.18
N LEU A 549 -12.99 -4.21 -19.99
CA LEU A 549 -14.07 -3.79 -20.87
C LEU A 549 -14.54 -4.95 -21.78
N GLY A 550 -15.85 -5.20 -21.81
CA GLY A 550 -16.44 -6.32 -22.57
C GLY A 550 -16.21 -7.70 -21.94
N SER A 551 -15.69 -7.80 -20.72
CA SER A 551 -15.53 -9.08 -20.01
C SER A 551 -16.73 -9.44 -19.13
N GLY A 552 -16.88 -10.73 -18.84
CA GLY A 552 -17.93 -11.23 -17.94
C GLY A 552 -17.90 -12.75 -17.77
N PHE A 553 -18.63 -13.24 -16.77
CA PHE A 553 -18.78 -14.65 -16.48
C PHE A 553 -20.00 -15.24 -17.18
N CYS A 554 -19.89 -16.50 -17.57
CA CYS A 554 -20.99 -17.28 -18.14
C CYS A 554 -21.04 -18.63 -17.45
N ASP A 555 -22.20 -18.99 -16.93
CA ASP A 555 -22.44 -20.28 -16.28
C ASP A 555 -23.03 -21.31 -17.26
N ASN A 556 -23.42 -20.89 -18.48
CA ASN A 556 -24.04 -21.71 -19.52
C ASN A 556 -23.91 -21.08 -20.93
N ASP A 557 -24.32 -21.83 -21.96
CA ASP A 557 -24.29 -21.44 -23.37
C ASP A 557 -25.14 -20.19 -23.70
N GLU A 558 -26.22 -19.95 -22.97
CA GLU A 558 -27.14 -18.84 -23.23
C GLU A 558 -26.51 -17.51 -22.79
N GLU A 559 -25.92 -17.50 -21.60
CA GLU A 559 -25.13 -16.38 -21.10
C GLU A 559 -23.90 -16.12 -21.97
N LEU A 560 -23.22 -17.18 -22.43
CA LEU A 560 -22.06 -17.06 -23.30
C LEU A 560 -22.39 -16.32 -24.60
N LYS A 561 -23.51 -16.66 -25.25
CA LYS A 561 -23.93 -16.02 -26.51
C LYS A 561 -24.10 -14.51 -26.34
N VAL A 562 -24.85 -14.10 -25.32
CA VAL A 562 -25.12 -12.69 -25.03
C VAL A 562 -23.81 -11.93 -24.77
N LEU A 563 -22.91 -12.52 -23.97
CA LEU A 563 -21.68 -11.86 -23.60
C LEU A 563 -20.68 -11.79 -24.76
N VAL A 564 -20.53 -12.86 -25.54
CA VAL A 564 -19.63 -12.92 -26.70
C VAL A 564 -20.07 -11.96 -27.80
N GLU A 565 -21.37 -11.89 -28.11
CA GLU A 565 -21.90 -10.92 -29.09
C GLU A 565 -21.62 -9.48 -28.65
N LYS A 566 -21.81 -9.19 -27.35
CA LYS A 566 -21.46 -7.90 -26.78
C LYS A 566 -19.95 -7.64 -26.86
N ALA A 567 -19.12 -8.61 -26.51
CA ALA A 567 -17.66 -8.47 -26.54
C ALA A 567 -17.11 -8.24 -27.96
N PHE A 568 -17.67 -8.91 -28.97
CA PHE A 568 -17.29 -8.71 -30.38
C PHE A 568 -17.63 -7.31 -30.92
N SER A 569 -18.58 -6.59 -30.29
CA SER A 569 -18.83 -5.19 -30.65
C SER A 569 -17.69 -4.25 -30.26
N TYR A 570 -16.83 -4.67 -29.32
CA TYR A 570 -15.68 -3.89 -28.83
C TYR A 570 -14.34 -4.39 -29.38
N SER A 571 -14.20 -5.68 -29.68
CA SER A 571 -12.95 -6.27 -30.14
C SER A 571 -13.17 -7.36 -31.19
N PRO A 572 -12.31 -7.46 -32.23
CA PRO A 572 -12.42 -8.51 -33.25
C PRO A 572 -12.07 -9.92 -32.72
N GLN A 573 -11.55 -10.02 -31.49
CA GLN A 573 -11.16 -11.26 -30.85
C GLN A 573 -11.63 -11.26 -29.38
N VAL A 574 -12.14 -12.40 -28.93
CA VAL A 574 -12.48 -12.63 -27.52
C VAL A 574 -11.75 -13.85 -27.02
N LEU A 575 -11.47 -13.87 -25.72
CA LEU A 575 -10.79 -14.94 -25.04
C LEU A 575 -11.79 -15.65 -24.13
N VAL A 576 -12.01 -16.94 -24.34
CA VAL A 576 -12.83 -17.80 -23.47
C VAL A 576 -11.89 -18.53 -22.51
N GLU A 577 -11.98 -18.28 -21.21
CA GLU A 577 -11.11 -18.89 -20.19
C GLU A 577 -11.90 -19.67 -19.13
N LYS A 578 -11.24 -20.67 -18.52
CA LYS A 578 -11.82 -21.37 -17.36
C LYS A 578 -12.05 -20.39 -16.20
N SER A 579 -13.26 -20.35 -15.65
CA SER A 579 -13.54 -19.54 -14.47
C SER A 579 -12.90 -20.16 -13.22
N LEU A 580 -12.17 -19.34 -12.47
CA LEU A 580 -11.63 -19.65 -11.15
C LEU A 580 -12.34 -18.82 -10.06
N LYS A 581 -13.61 -18.46 -10.30
CA LYS A 581 -14.41 -17.62 -9.41
C LYS A 581 -14.43 -18.19 -8.00
N GLY A 582 -14.19 -17.33 -7.01
CA GLY A 582 -14.11 -17.73 -5.60
C GLY A 582 -12.73 -18.18 -5.13
N TRP A 583 -11.73 -18.29 -6.01
CA TRP A 583 -10.35 -18.49 -5.61
C TRP A 583 -9.79 -17.24 -4.93
N LYS A 584 -8.77 -17.39 -4.08
CA LYS A 584 -8.05 -16.26 -3.49
C LYS A 584 -7.28 -15.55 -4.60
N GLU A 585 -7.29 -14.23 -4.59
CA GLU A 585 -6.49 -13.44 -5.52
C GLU A 585 -5.35 -12.76 -4.75
N VAL A 586 -4.11 -13.00 -5.20
CA VAL A 586 -2.88 -12.60 -4.52
C VAL A 586 -1.95 -11.93 -5.51
N GLU A 587 -1.35 -10.80 -5.14
CA GLU A 587 -0.44 -10.04 -6.00
C GLU A 587 0.95 -9.91 -5.37
N TYR A 588 1.99 -9.86 -6.21
CA TYR A 588 3.37 -9.59 -5.81
C TYR A 588 3.98 -8.48 -6.65
N GLU A 589 4.57 -7.49 -5.99
CA GLU A 589 5.42 -6.49 -6.63
C GLU A 589 6.87 -6.98 -6.64
N VAL A 590 7.44 -7.09 -7.83
CA VAL A 590 8.76 -7.68 -8.06
C VAL A 590 9.69 -6.66 -8.68
N VAL A 591 10.92 -6.61 -8.19
CA VAL A 591 11.98 -5.74 -8.73
C VAL A 591 13.16 -6.60 -9.16
N ARG A 592 13.66 -6.36 -10.38
CA ARG A 592 14.81 -7.07 -10.95
C ARG A 592 15.81 -6.09 -11.57
N ASP A 593 17.08 -6.25 -11.23
CA ASP A 593 18.17 -5.46 -11.84
C ASP A 593 18.85 -6.19 -13.01
N ARG A 594 19.81 -5.50 -13.66
CA ARG A 594 20.61 -6.03 -14.77
C ARG A 594 21.52 -7.21 -14.41
N TYR A 595 21.82 -7.38 -13.11
CA TYR A 595 22.69 -8.44 -12.58
C TYR A 595 21.92 -9.70 -12.22
N ASP A 596 20.61 -9.73 -12.52
CA ASP A 596 19.68 -10.80 -12.19
C ASP A 596 19.37 -10.92 -10.68
N ASN A 597 19.72 -9.90 -9.91
CA ASN A 597 19.24 -9.76 -8.53
C ASN A 597 17.73 -9.44 -8.61
N CYS A 598 16.92 -10.22 -7.91
CA CYS A 598 15.46 -10.16 -8.01
C CYS A 598 14.84 -10.34 -6.63
N ILE A 599 13.94 -9.44 -6.23
CA ILE A 599 13.29 -9.40 -4.92
C ILE A 599 11.79 -9.18 -5.07
N THR A 600 11.00 -9.58 -4.06
CA THR A 600 9.58 -9.22 -3.96
C THR A 600 9.37 -8.18 -2.86
N VAL A 601 8.98 -6.97 -3.25
CA VAL A 601 8.91 -5.80 -2.36
C VAL A 601 7.61 -5.76 -1.57
N CYS A 602 6.50 -6.21 -2.14
CA CYS A 602 5.20 -6.21 -1.49
C CYS A 602 4.38 -7.40 -1.96
N ASN A 603 3.58 -7.95 -1.06
CA ASN A 603 2.53 -8.91 -1.39
C ASN A 603 1.18 -8.41 -0.89
N MET A 604 0.13 -8.66 -1.65
CA MET A 604 -1.22 -8.19 -1.40
C MET A 604 -2.21 -9.34 -1.51
N GLU A 605 -3.22 -9.34 -0.64
CA GLU A 605 -4.33 -10.29 -0.68
C GLU A 605 -5.65 -9.54 -0.86
N ASN A 606 -6.43 -9.94 -1.85
CA ASN A 606 -7.75 -9.37 -2.03
C ASN A 606 -8.70 -9.95 -0.98
N PHE A 607 -9.39 -9.06 -0.27
CA PHE A 607 -10.50 -9.44 0.62
C PHE A 607 -11.65 -10.03 -0.20
N ASP A 608 -11.94 -9.41 -1.35
CA ASP A 608 -12.88 -9.93 -2.32
C ASP A 608 -12.21 -11.04 -3.15
N PRO A 609 -12.83 -12.20 -3.32
CA PRO A 609 -12.26 -13.31 -4.07
C PRO A 609 -12.30 -13.05 -5.59
N LEU A 610 -11.55 -13.87 -6.34
CA LEU A 610 -11.43 -13.73 -7.79
C LEU A 610 -12.81 -13.68 -8.45
N GLY A 611 -12.98 -12.69 -9.33
CA GLY A 611 -14.24 -12.36 -9.99
C GLY A 611 -14.53 -10.86 -9.94
N ILE A 612 -13.91 -10.16 -9.00
CA ILE A 612 -13.89 -8.71 -8.88
C ILE A 612 -12.46 -8.26 -9.19
N HIS A 613 -12.30 -7.31 -10.11
CA HIS A 613 -10.99 -6.80 -10.51
C HIS A 613 -10.23 -6.25 -9.29
N THR A 614 -8.91 -6.45 -9.20
CA THR A 614 -8.04 -5.94 -8.10
C THR A 614 -8.28 -4.46 -7.78
N GLY A 615 -8.37 -3.62 -8.82
CA GLY A 615 -8.78 -2.21 -8.72
C GLY A 615 -10.15 -1.95 -8.07
N GLU A 616 -11.11 -2.86 -8.17
CA GLU A 616 -12.45 -2.83 -7.54
C GLU A 616 -12.52 -3.58 -6.20
N SER A 617 -11.48 -4.34 -5.85
CA SER A 617 -11.45 -5.13 -4.62
C SER A 617 -10.97 -4.30 -3.44
N ILE A 618 -11.46 -4.65 -2.25
CA ILE A 618 -10.76 -4.33 -1.00
C ILE A 618 -9.50 -5.21 -0.96
N VAL A 619 -8.36 -4.61 -0.62
CA VAL A 619 -7.04 -5.28 -0.66
C VAL A 619 -6.31 -5.04 0.66
N VAL A 620 -5.65 -6.06 1.20
CA VAL A 620 -4.79 -5.93 2.38
C VAL A 620 -3.33 -6.25 2.07
N ALA A 621 -2.42 -5.55 2.77
CA ALA A 621 -0.98 -5.81 2.71
C ALA A 621 -0.38 -5.85 4.13
N PRO A 622 0.44 -6.86 4.49
CA PRO A 622 0.72 -8.06 3.70
C PRO A 622 -0.52 -8.96 3.59
N SER A 623 -0.43 -10.09 2.89
CA SER A 623 -1.44 -11.16 2.95
C SER A 623 -1.58 -11.76 4.36
N GLN A 624 -2.79 -12.15 4.74
CA GLN A 624 -3.17 -12.59 6.09
C GLN A 624 -3.43 -14.08 6.20
N THR A 625 -3.90 -14.73 5.13
CA THR A 625 -4.43 -16.10 5.17
C THR A 625 -3.55 -17.13 4.44
N LEU A 626 -2.31 -16.74 4.11
CA LEU A 626 -1.30 -17.56 3.44
C LEU A 626 -0.33 -18.16 4.46
N THR A 627 -0.12 -19.47 4.38
CA THR A 627 0.97 -20.15 5.10
C THR A 627 2.33 -19.80 4.50
N ASN A 628 3.41 -20.10 5.23
CA ASN A 628 4.78 -19.89 4.73
C ASN A 628 5.06 -20.69 3.43
N SER A 629 4.50 -21.90 3.29
CA SER A 629 4.60 -22.68 2.06
C SER A 629 3.96 -21.96 0.87
N GLU A 630 2.71 -21.54 1.00
CA GLU A 630 1.98 -20.84 -0.08
C GLU A 630 2.63 -19.49 -0.42
N TYR A 631 2.98 -18.70 0.59
CA TYR A 631 3.66 -17.41 0.45
C TYR A 631 4.95 -17.56 -0.35
N HIS A 632 5.88 -18.39 0.12
CA HIS A 632 7.19 -18.50 -0.52
C HIS A 632 7.14 -19.29 -1.83
N LYS A 633 6.12 -20.13 -2.05
CA LYS A 633 5.85 -20.75 -3.35
C LYS A 633 5.46 -19.71 -4.39
N LEU A 634 4.48 -18.84 -4.12
CA LEU A 634 4.05 -17.78 -5.02
C LEU A 634 5.19 -16.77 -5.24
N ARG A 635 5.88 -16.36 -4.18
CA ARG A 635 7.10 -15.51 -4.27
C ARG A 635 8.14 -16.09 -5.23
N ARG A 636 8.52 -17.36 -5.04
CA ARG A 636 9.51 -18.03 -5.90
C ARG A 636 9.05 -18.09 -7.36
N LEU A 637 7.76 -18.35 -7.58
CA LEU A 637 7.19 -18.36 -8.92
C LEU A 637 7.27 -16.97 -9.56
N ALA A 638 6.98 -15.91 -8.82
CA ALA A 638 7.07 -14.54 -9.30
C ALA A 638 8.50 -14.25 -9.79
N ILE A 639 9.51 -14.49 -8.95
CA ILE A 639 10.93 -14.33 -9.32
C ILE A 639 11.28 -15.15 -10.57
N ARG A 640 10.84 -16.41 -10.66
CA ARG A 640 11.09 -17.27 -11.84
C ARG A 640 10.47 -16.71 -13.12
N ILE A 641 9.23 -16.23 -13.05
CA ILE A 641 8.52 -15.64 -14.20
C ILE A 641 9.24 -14.37 -14.67
N ILE A 642 9.58 -13.46 -13.75
CA ILE A 642 10.20 -12.18 -14.06
C ILE A 642 11.59 -12.35 -14.67
N ARG A 643 12.40 -13.29 -14.14
CA ARG A 643 13.69 -13.66 -14.73
C ARG A 643 13.55 -14.22 -16.14
N HIS A 644 12.56 -15.09 -16.37
CA HIS A 644 12.33 -15.73 -17.67
C HIS A 644 11.88 -14.72 -18.75
N ILE A 645 11.01 -13.79 -18.38
CA ILE A 645 10.51 -12.74 -19.28
C ILE A 645 11.61 -11.69 -19.59
N GLY A 646 12.59 -11.53 -18.70
CA GLY A 646 13.71 -10.60 -18.88
C GLY A 646 13.37 -9.16 -18.49
N ILE A 647 12.52 -8.98 -17.48
CA ILE A 647 12.16 -7.65 -16.95
C ILE A 647 13.37 -7.02 -16.25
N VAL A 648 13.57 -5.71 -16.44
CA VAL A 648 14.59 -4.92 -15.74
C VAL A 648 13.93 -3.64 -15.24
N GLY A 649 13.81 -3.50 -13.93
CA GLY A 649 12.95 -2.50 -13.29
C GLY A 649 11.95 -3.17 -12.37
N GLU A 650 10.69 -2.77 -12.47
CA GLU A 650 9.59 -3.23 -11.63
C GLU A 650 8.48 -3.88 -12.48
N CYS A 651 7.72 -4.77 -11.85
CA CYS A 651 6.51 -5.34 -12.38
C CYS A 651 5.61 -5.93 -11.29
N ASN A 652 4.33 -6.08 -11.61
CA ASN A 652 3.32 -6.74 -10.78
C ASN A 652 2.99 -8.14 -11.34
N VAL A 653 2.83 -9.15 -10.47
CA VAL A 653 2.40 -10.52 -10.82
C VAL A 653 1.16 -10.89 -10.02
N GLN A 654 0.11 -11.37 -10.70
CA GLN A 654 -1.16 -11.73 -10.07
C GLN A 654 -1.43 -13.23 -10.14
N TYR A 655 -1.96 -13.80 -9.06
CA TYR A 655 -2.25 -15.21 -8.90
C TYR A 655 -3.69 -15.44 -8.46
N ALA A 656 -4.29 -16.49 -9.01
CA ALA A 656 -5.43 -17.17 -8.39
C ALA A 656 -4.89 -18.36 -7.59
N LEU A 657 -5.16 -18.43 -6.29
CA LEU A 657 -4.79 -19.52 -5.39
C LEU A 657 -6.05 -20.25 -4.91
N ASP A 658 -6.06 -21.58 -5.02
CA ASP A 658 -7.16 -22.42 -4.56
C ASP A 658 -7.32 -22.29 -3.03
N PRO A 659 -8.51 -21.98 -2.50
CA PRO A 659 -8.72 -21.88 -1.06
C PRO A 659 -8.61 -23.23 -0.33
N GLN A 660 -8.62 -24.37 -1.05
CA GLN A 660 -8.62 -25.72 -0.46
C GLN A 660 -7.35 -26.53 -0.76
N SER A 661 -6.37 -25.95 -1.45
CA SER A 661 -5.10 -26.61 -1.76
C SER A 661 -4.04 -25.57 -2.12
N GLU A 662 -2.80 -25.99 -2.32
CA GLU A 662 -1.78 -25.08 -2.87
C GLU A 662 -1.80 -24.99 -4.42
N ASP A 663 -2.87 -25.42 -5.11
CA ASP A 663 -2.96 -25.25 -6.57
C ASP A 663 -3.16 -23.76 -6.93
N TYR A 664 -2.52 -23.31 -7.99
CA TYR A 664 -2.51 -21.89 -8.37
C TYR A 664 -2.53 -21.71 -9.88
N ARG A 665 -2.98 -20.56 -10.36
CA ARG A 665 -2.81 -20.12 -11.75
C ARG A 665 -2.30 -18.67 -11.79
N VAL A 666 -1.35 -18.38 -12.67
CA VAL A 666 -0.96 -16.99 -12.98
C VAL A 666 -2.09 -16.34 -13.76
N ILE A 667 -2.55 -15.19 -13.28
CA ILE A 667 -3.60 -14.38 -13.93
C ILE A 667 -2.96 -13.48 -14.97
N GLU A 668 -1.97 -12.66 -14.61
CA GLU A 668 -1.28 -11.73 -15.51
C GLU A 668 0.06 -11.25 -14.91
N VAL A 669 0.88 -10.62 -15.75
CA VAL A 669 2.09 -9.87 -15.35
C VAL A 669 2.04 -8.49 -16.00
N ASN A 670 2.11 -7.44 -15.19
CA ASN A 670 2.17 -6.07 -15.68
C ASN A 670 3.63 -5.60 -15.66
N ALA A 671 4.29 -5.51 -16.83
CA ALA A 671 5.70 -5.13 -16.97
C ALA A 671 5.94 -3.60 -16.90
N ARG A 672 5.17 -2.92 -16.06
CA ARG A 672 5.17 -1.47 -15.87
C ARG A 672 4.69 -1.13 -14.46
N LEU A 673 4.96 0.12 -14.06
CA LEU A 673 4.34 0.70 -12.89
C LEU A 673 2.81 0.66 -13.07
N SER A 674 2.13 0.48 -11.95
CA SER A 674 0.69 0.24 -11.87
C SER A 674 0.09 0.91 -10.62
N ARG A 675 -1.24 0.86 -10.48
CA ARG A 675 -1.90 1.26 -9.22
C ARG A 675 -1.39 0.42 -8.04
N SER A 676 -1.26 -0.90 -8.23
CA SER A 676 -0.69 -1.82 -7.24
C SER A 676 0.73 -1.41 -6.83
N SER A 677 1.57 -0.94 -7.77
CA SER A 677 2.92 -0.45 -7.46
C SER A 677 2.93 0.84 -6.62
N ALA A 678 2.00 1.76 -6.87
CA ALA A 678 1.86 2.98 -6.08
C ALA A 678 1.38 2.64 -4.67
N LEU A 679 0.35 1.80 -4.56
CA LEU A 679 -0.14 1.26 -3.29
C LEU A 679 0.97 0.56 -2.51
N ALA A 680 1.73 -0.34 -3.13
CA ALA A 680 2.85 -1.04 -2.52
C ALA A 680 3.95 -0.09 -2.06
N SER A 681 4.26 0.94 -2.84
CA SER A 681 5.25 1.95 -2.44
C SER A 681 4.83 2.69 -1.17
N LYS A 682 3.54 3.06 -1.07
CA LYS A 682 2.99 3.70 0.13
C LYS A 682 2.85 2.72 1.29
N ALA A 683 2.44 1.48 1.03
CA ALA A 683 2.25 0.47 2.06
C ALA A 683 3.58 0.07 2.73
N THR A 684 4.67 0.02 1.98
CA THR A 684 5.97 -0.46 2.47
C THR A 684 6.93 0.67 2.85
N GLY A 685 6.79 1.85 2.23
CA GLY A 685 7.81 2.92 2.25
C GLY A 685 8.91 2.76 1.19
N TYR A 686 8.90 1.69 0.40
CA TYR A 686 9.88 1.39 -0.64
C TYR A 686 9.52 2.13 -1.95
N PRO A 687 10.37 3.05 -2.47
CA PRO A 687 10.00 3.89 -3.61
C PRO A 687 10.20 3.17 -4.96
N LEU A 688 9.29 2.26 -5.32
CA LEU A 688 9.40 1.38 -6.50
C LEU A 688 9.73 2.12 -7.81
N ALA A 689 9.02 3.22 -8.10
CA ALA A 689 9.24 3.99 -9.33
C ALA A 689 10.64 4.65 -9.37
N PHE A 690 11.11 5.17 -8.24
CA PHE A 690 12.45 5.76 -8.16
C PHE A 690 13.53 4.69 -8.38
N VAL A 691 13.40 3.54 -7.72
CA VAL A 691 14.32 2.41 -7.88
C VAL A 691 14.31 1.90 -9.32
N ALA A 692 13.13 1.65 -9.90
CA ALA A 692 12.99 1.20 -11.28
C ALA A 692 13.66 2.16 -12.29
N ALA A 693 13.55 3.47 -12.08
CA ALA A 693 14.20 4.46 -12.93
C ALA A 693 15.74 4.39 -12.84
N LYS A 694 16.31 4.20 -11.63
CA LYS A 694 17.76 3.99 -11.45
C LYS A 694 18.21 2.66 -12.09
N LEU A 695 17.44 1.58 -11.94
CA LEU A 695 17.75 0.30 -12.58
C LEU A 695 17.76 0.44 -14.12
N GLY A 696 16.84 1.24 -14.68
CA GLY A 696 16.83 1.57 -16.11
C GLY A 696 18.08 2.30 -16.62
N LEU A 697 18.85 2.96 -15.74
CA LEU A 697 20.16 3.57 -16.05
C LEU A 697 21.34 2.58 -15.88
N GLY A 698 21.07 1.34 -15.50
CA GLY A 698 22.08 0.30 -15.33
C GLY A 698 22.66 0.19 -13.93
N TYR A 699 22.02 0.75 -12.91
CA TYR A 699 22.34 0.47 -11.50
C TYR A 699 21.96 -0.97 -11.12
N GLY A 700 22.73 -1.57 -10.21
CA GLY A 700 22.31 -2.76 -9.47
C GLY A 700 21.58 -2.40 -8.18
N LEU A 701 20.65 -3.24 -7.73
CA LEU A 701 19.97 -3.07 -6.44
C LEU A 701 20.96 -2.95 -5.26
N PRO A 702 22.05 -3.75 -5.18
CA PRO A 702 23.05 -3.60 -4.14
C PRO A 702 23.76 -2.24 -4.09
N GLU A 703 23.79 -1.51 -5.20
CA GLU A 703 24.44 -0.19 -5.29
C GLU A 703 23.56 0.95 -4.78
N LEU A 704 22.24 0.70 -4.69
CA LEU A 704 21.26 1.66 -4.25
C LEU A 704 21.08 1.59 -2.73
N LYS A 705 20.88 2.75 -2.10
CA LYS A 705 20.55 2.86 -0.67
C LYS A 705 19.05 2.86 -0.46
N ASN A 706 18.62 2.30 0.67
CA ASN A 706 17.26 2.48 1.16
C ASN A 706 17.08 3.95 1.61
N SER A 707 16.16 4.68 0.97
CA SER A 707 15.89 6.09 1.27
C SER A 707 15.30 6.32 2.66
N VAL A 708 14.66 5.30 3.26
CA VAL A 708 14.02 5.40 4.58
C VAL A 708 15.03 5.26 5.71
N THR A 709 15.96 4.29 5.63
CA THR A 709 16.95 4.04 6.69
C THR A 709 18.29 4.75 6.44
N GLN A 710 18.64 5.03 5.17
CA GLN A 710 19.90 5.62 4.71
C GLN A 710 21.19 4.81 5.02
N CYS A 711 21.08 3.76 5.84
CA CYS A 711 22.19 2.89 6.24
C CYS A 711 22.13 1.49 5.62
N THR A 712 21.00 1.07 5.05
CA THR A 712 20.86 -0.23 4.38
C THR A 712 20.76 -0.09 2.85
N SER A 713 20.93 -1.19 2.13
CA SER A 713 20.75 -1.25 0.67
C SER A 713 19.27 -1.25 0.27
N ALA A 714 18.95 -0.91 -0.98
CA ALA A 714 17.64 -1.15 -1.58
C ALA A 714 17.40 -2.63 -1.96
N PHE A 715 18.42 -3.49 -1.87
CA PHE A 715 18.28 -4.94 -2.02
C PHE A 715 17.80 -5.58 -0.71
N PHE A 716 16.49 -5.54 -0.44
CA PHE A 716 15.85 -6.22 0.69
C PHE A 716 14.35 -6.38 0.40
N GLU A 717 13.66 -7.23 1.18
CA GLU A 717 12.20 -7.33 1.16
C GLU A 717 11.63 -6.64 2.40
N PRO A 718 10.76 -5.62 2.25
CA PRO A 718 10.17 -4.93 3.39
C PRO A 718 9.48 -5.86 4.39
N ALA A 719 9.70 -5.59 5.68
CA ALA A 719 8.97 -6.20 6.78
C ALA A 719 8.03 -5.17 7.41
N LEU A 720 6.75 -5.50 7.49
CA LEU A 720 5.72 -4.62 8.06
C LEU A 720 5.40 -5.10 9.48
N ASP A 721 5.25 -4.18 10.43
CA ASP A 721 4.74 -4.42 11.79
C ASP A 721 3.36 -3.78 12.01
N TYR A 722 2.66 -3.62 10.88
CA TYR A 722 1.32 -3.08 10.71
C TYR A 722 0.64 -3.78 9.52
N ILE A 723 -0.66 -3.56 9.39
CA ILE A 723 -1.46 -3.97 8.24
C ILE A 723 -1.96 -2.72 7.52
N VAL A 724 -2.07 -2.83 6.20
CA VAL A 724 -2.63 -1.82 5.31
C VAL A 724 -3.92 -2.36 4.70
N CYS A 725 -4.93 -1.50 4.53
CA CYS A 725 -6.16 -1.80 3.81
C CYS A 725 -6.45 -0.73 2.76
N LYS A 726 -6.54 -1.15 1.50
CA LYS A 726 -7.00 -0.32 0.39
C LYS A 726 -8.47 -0.59 0.13
N ILE A 727 -9.25 0.47 -0.10
CA ILE A 727 -10.65 0.38 -0.50
C ILE A 727 -10.87 1.29 -1.73
N PRO A 728 -11.50 0.79 -2.80
CA PRO A 728 -11.84 1.62 -3.95
C PRO A 728 -12.90 2.68 -3.60
N ARG A 729 -12.92 3.75 -4.38
CA ARG A 729 -13.90 4.83 -4.29
C ARG A 729 -14.80 4.82 -5.52
N TRP A 730 -16.11 4.72 -5.31
CA TRP A 730 -17.11 4.70 -6.39
C TRP A 730 -18.03 5.92 -6.40
N ASP A 731 -18.37 6.42 -7.59
CA ASP A 731 -19.34 7.50 -7.81
C ASP A 731 -20.54 7.06 -8.66
N LEU A 732 -20.87 5.76 -8.65
CA LEU A 732 -21.89 5.14 -9.52
C LEU A 732 -23.28 5.79 -9.43
N SER A 733 -23.64 6.36 -8.26
CA SER A 733 -24.92 7.06 -8.07
C SER A 733 -25.08 8.31 -8.93
N LYS A 734 -24.01 8.83 -9.55
CA LYS A 734 -24.07 9.96 -10.49
C LYS A 734 -24.55 9.54 -11.90
N PHE A 735 -24.57 8.25 -12.21
CA PHE A 735 -24.88 7.74 -13.55
C PHE A 735 -26.19 6.94 -13.56
N HIS A 736 -27.22 7.49 -14.21
CA HIS A 736 -28.49 6.79 -14.41
C HIS A 736 -28.31 5.70 -15.49
N GLY A 737 -28.65 4.45 -15.17
CA GLY A 737 -28.57 3.32 -16.09
C GLY A 737 -27.26 2.52 -16.06
N VAL A 738 -26.28 2.91 -15.22
CA VAL A 738 -25.08 2.11 -14.99
C VAL A 738 -25.33 1.08 -13.90
N SER A 739 -24.90 -0.17 -14.13
CA SER A 739 -25.03 -1.24 -13.13
C SER A 739 -24.11 -0.99 -11.94
N HIS A 740 -24.66 -1.17 -10.73
CA HIS A 740 -23.92 -1.17 -9.47
C HIS A 740 -23.15 -2.48 -9.21
N GLU A 741 -23.39 -3.52 -10.00
CA GLU A 741 -22.67 -4.79 -9.86
C GLU A 741 -21.20 -4.61 -10.22
N LEU A 742 -20.32 -5.12 -9.36
CA LEU A 742 -18.88 -5.16 -9.56
C LEU A 742 -18.49 -6.48 -10.24
N GLY A 743 -17.38 -6.48 -10.97
CA GLY A 743 -16.90 -7.66 -11.67
C GLY A 743 -15.46 -7.47 -12.13
N SER A 744 -15.08 -8.14 -13.21
CA SER A 744 -13.75 -8.07 -13.81
C SER A 744 -13.44 -6.73 -14.50
N SER A 745 -14.41 -5.81 -14.59
CA SER A 745 -14.21 -4.48 -15.18
C SER A 745 -14.25 -3.37 -14.15
N MET A 746 -13.28 -2.45 -14.25
CA MET A 746 -13.13 -1.34 -13.31
C MET A 746 -14.19 -0.24 -13.52
N LYS A 747 -14.70 0.29 -12.40
CA LYS A 747 -15.66 1.39 -12.32
C LYS A 747 -15.32 2.41 -11.21
N SER A 748 -14.40 2.07 -10.32
CA SER A 748 -13.89 2.95 -9.29
C SER A 748 -13.15 4.15 -9.90
N VAL A 749 -13.29 5.31 -9.26
CA VAL A 749 -12.77 6.60 -9.72
C VAL A 749 -11.56 7.07 -8.91
N GLY A 750 -11.14 6.27 -7.93
CA GLY A 750 -10.02 6.51 -7.04
C GLY A 750 -9.97 5.45 -5.94
N GLU A 751 -9.11 5.64 -4.96
CA GLU A 751 -8.94 4.71 -3.84
C GLU A 751 -8.47 5.42 -2.56
N ILE A 752 -8.59 4.70 -1.44
CA ILE A 752 -8.03 5.08 -0.14
C ILE A 752 -7.06 4.02 0.32
N MET A 753 -6.16 4.41 1.23
CA MET A 753 -5.32 3.46 1.97
C MET A 753 -5.37 3.80 3.47
N ALA A 754 -5.65 2.80 4.30
CA ALA A 754 -5.68 2.92 5.75
C ALA A 754 -4.60 2.04 6.39
N ILE A 755 -3.94 2.57 7.43
CA ILE A 755 -2.86 1.87 8.14
C ILE A 755 -3.21 1.75 9.63
N GLY A 756 -2.92 0.60 10.21
CA GLY A 756 -3.24 0.24 11.59
C GLY A 756 -2.54 -1.07 11.96
N ARG A 757 -2.67 -1.51 13.21
CA ARG A 757 -2.02 -2.77 13.66
C ARG A 757 -2.99 -3.92 13.88
N THR A 758 -4.27 -3.70 13.55
CA THR A 758 -5.32 -4.72 13.58
C THR A 758 -6.16 -4.59 12.30
N PHE A 759 -6.77 -5.68 11.84
CA PHE A 759 -7.63 -5.63 10.65
C PHE A 759 -8.86 -4.74 10.91
N GLU A 760 -9.45 -4.84 12.10
CA GLU A 760 -10.60 -4.05 12.52
C GLU A 760 -10.30 -2.54 12.49
N GLU A 761 -9.10 -2.15 12.95
CA GLU A 761 -8.66 -0.75 12.88
C GLU A 761 -8.63 -0.24 11.44
N VAL A 762 -7.98 -0.97 10.52
CA VAL A 762 -7.80 -0.51 9.15
C VAL A 762 -9.08 -0.53 8.34
N ILE A 763 -9.94 -1.53 8.50
CA ILE A 763 -11.21 -1.58 7.75
C ILE A 763 -12.15 -0.46 8.20
N GLN A 764 -12.24 -0.17 9.50
CA GLN A 764 -13.09 0.93 9.97
C GLN A 764 -12.56 2.30 9.58
N LYS A 765 -11.23 2.52 9.66
CA LYS A 765 -10.60 3.73 9.11
C LYS A 765 -10.88 3.89 7.61
N GLY A 766 -10.64 2.82 6.85
CA GLY A 766 -10.82 2.83 5.40
C GLY A 766 -12.24 3.19 5.00
N LEU A 767 -13.25 2.58 5.63
CA LEU A 767 -14.67 2.88 5.35
C LEU A 767 -15.04 4.34 5.64
N ARG A 768 -14.42 5.00 6.62
CA ARG A 768 -14.58 6.45 6.85
C ARG A 768 -13.90 7.28 5.76
N MET A 769 -12.72 6.87 5.31
CA MET A 769 -11.94 7.57 4.28
C MET A 769 -12.62 7.58 2.91
N ILE A 770 -13.51 6.63 2.60
CA ILE A 770 -14.28 6.64 1.33
C ILE A 770 -15.10 7.94 1.17
N GLY A 771 -15.52 8.57 2.28
CA GLY A 771 -16.19 9.87 2.24
C GLY A 771 -17.64 9.83 1.71
N GLN A 772 -18.33 8.69 1.87
CA GLN A 772 -19.75 8.49 1.52
C GLN A 772 -20.72 8.71 2.70
N GLY A 773 -20.27 9.36 3.77
CA GLY A 773 -21.09 9.61 4.98
C GLY A 773 -21.23 8.41 5.92
N GLN A 774 -20.40 7.38 5.74
CA GLN A 774 -20.30 6.22 6.63
C GLN A 774 -19.27 6.50 7.73
N HIS A 775 -19.48 5.94 8.92
CA HIS A 775 -18.67 6.19 10.13
C HIS A 775 -17.77 5.01 10.53
N GLY A 776 -17.83 3.92 9.77
CA GLY A 776 -17.09 2.68 9.99
C GLY A 776 -17.86 1.51 9.38
N PHE A 777 -17.63 0.30 9.89
CA PHE A 777 -18.40 -0.88 9.47
C PHE A 777 -19.81 -0.90 10.06
N VAL A 778 -19.97 -0.33 11.26
CA VAL A 778 -21.20 -0.37 12.07
C VAL A 778 -21.59 1.01 12.58
N ALA A 779 -22.75 1.12 13.26
CA ALA A 779 -23.34 2.38 13.71
C ALA A 779 -23.54 3.42 12.58
N ASN A 780 -23.85 2.94 11.38
CA ASN A 780 -24.18 3.73 10.20
C ASN A 780 -25.68 4.05 10.15
N LYS A 781 -26.13 4.80 9.14
CA LYS A 781 -27.56 4.93 8.85
C LYS A 781 -28.08 3.62 8.24
N ASP A 782 -29.33 3.25 8.54
CA ASP A 782 -29.93 2.02 8.02
C ASP A 782 -29.90 2.00 6.49
N LEU A 783 -29.34 0.92 5.96
CA LEU A 783 -29.30 0.64 4.53
C LEU A 783 -30.39 -0.39 4.25
N PHE A 784 -31.42 0.01 3.51
CA PHE A 784 -32.47 -0.91 3.11
C PHE A 784 -32.05 -1.66 1.84
N VAL A 785 -31.96 -2.99 1.94
CA VAL A 785 -31.75 -3.90 0.82
C VAL A 785 -32.90 -4.89 0.81
N GLU A 786 -33.61 -4.99 -0.32
CA GLU A 786 -34.74 -5.92 -0.46
C GLU A 786 -34.30 -7.39 -0.38
N ASN A 787 -33.19 -7.74 -1.04
CA ASN A 787 -32.66 -9.11 -1.07
C ASN A 787 -31.17 -9.15 -0.69
N ILE A 788 -30.89 -9.45 0.59
CA ILE A 788 -29.54 -9.52 1.16
C ILE A 788 -28.73 -10.64 0.49
N GLU A 789 -29.29 -11.85 0.37
CA GLU A 789 -28.55 -13.00 -0.18
C GLU A 789 -28.09 -12.75 -1.62
N GLN A 790 -28.98 -12.21 -2.45
CA GLN A 790 -28.65 -11.86 -3.83
C GLN A 790 -27.55 -10.79 -3.89
N THR A 791 -27.60 -9.78 -3.04
CA THR A 791 -26.61 -8.67 -3.02
C THR A 791 -25.27 -9.12 -2.44
N LEU A 792 -25.25 -10.13 -1.56
CA LEU A 792 -24.00 -10.75 -1.10
C LEU A 792 -23.37 -11.61 -2.21
N ALA A 793 -24.18 -12.36 -2.95
CA ALA A 793 -23.73 -13.22 -4.04
C ALA A 793 -23.29 -12.45 -5.30
N LYS A 794 -23.97 -11.33 -5.59
CA LYS A 794 -23.64 -10.41 -6.70
C LYS A 794 -23.03 -9.14 -6.13
N PRO A 795 -21.69 -9.02 -6.13
CA PRO A 795 -21.00 -7.92 -5.44
C PRO A 795 -21.42 -6.56 -6.01
N THR A 796 -21.59 -5.58 -5.14
CA THR A 796 -21.90 -4.18 -5.49
C THR A 796 -21.00 -3.23 -4.70
N ASP A 797 -20.99 -1.94 -5.04
CA ASP A 797 -20.27 -0.88 -4.30
C ASP A 797 -20.68 -0.76 -2.82
N LYS A 798 -21.78 -1.42 -2.41
CA LYS A 798 -22.30 -1.42 -1.03
C LYS A 798 -22.14 -2.75 -0.30
N ARG A 799 -21.54 -3.78 -0.92
CA ARG A 799 -21.50 -5.17 -0.41
C ARG A 799 -21.00 -5.26 1.03
N ILE A 800 -19.96 -4.50 1.38
CA ILE A 800 -19.40 -4.49 2.75
C ILE A 800 -20.44 -4.09 3.81
N PHE A 801 -21.30 -3.12 3.51
CA PHE A 801 -22.36 -2.70 4.44
C PHE A 801 -23.51 -3.71 4.50
N VAL A 802 -23.76 -4.44 3.40
CA VAL A 802 -24.72 -5.54 3.36
C VAL A 802 -24.24 -6.71 4.24
N ILE A 803 -22.93 -6.95 4.32
CA ILE A 803 -22.35 -7.93 5.26
C ILE A 803 -22.65 -7.52 6.71
N ALA A 804 -22.49 -6.24 7.07
CA ALA A 804 -22.85 -5.75 8.40
C ALA A 804 -24.33 -5.99 8.72
N GLN A 805 -25.22 -5.67 7.77
CA GLN A 805 -26.67 -5.92 7.90
C GLN A 805 -26.98 -7.42 8.08
N ALA A 806 -26.34 -8.30 7.32
CA ALA A 806 -26.52 -9.75 7.44
C ALA A 806 -26.09 -10.26 8.83
N LEU A 807 -24.95 -9.78 9.34
CA LEU A 807 -24.48 -10.11 10.69
C LEU A 807 -25.43 -9.60 11.79
N HIS A 808 -26.04 -8.42 11.61
CA HIS A 808 -27.08 -7.91 12.52
C HIS A 808 -28.33 -8.77 12.51
N GLN A 809 -28.72 -9.30 11.36
CA GLN A 809 -29.86 -10.22 11.21
C GLN A 809 -29.56 -11.66 11.64
N GLY A 810 -28.36 -11.93 12.15
CA GLY A 810 -27.99 -13.23 12.70
C GLY A 810 -27.49 -14.25 11.68
N TYR A 811 -27.13 -13.82 10.46
CA TYR A 811 -26.44 -14.72 9.51
C TYR A 811 -25.11 -15.17 10.11
N SER A 812 -24.79 -16.45 9.93
CA SER A 812 -23.48 -16.98 10.31
C SER A 812 -22.41 -16.53 9.30
N ILE A 813 -21.15 -16.48 9.74
CA ILE A 813 -20.04 -16.13 8.84
C ILE A 813 -19.84 -17.18 7.76
N GLU A 814 -20.19 -18.45 8.03
CA GLU A 814 -20.15 -19.55 7.07
C GLU A 814 -21.16 -19.33 5.95
N LYS A 815 -22.40 -18.93 6.28
CA LYS A 815 -23.42 -18.59 5.27
C LYS A 815 -22.98 -17.40 4.43
N ILE A 816 -22.37 -16.38 5.04
CA ILE A 816 -21.83 -15.23 4.30
C ILE A 816 -20.67 -15.68 3.41
N HIS A 817 -19.78 -16.55 3.88
CA HIS A 817 -18.69 -17.13 3.08
C HIS A 817 -19.22 -17.94 1.89
N GLU A 818 -20.26 -18.76 2.07
CA GLU A 818 -20.87 -19.51 0.96
C GLU A 818 -21.38 -18.59 -0.16
N LEU A 819 -22.01 -17.49 0.21
CA LEU A 819 -22.55 -16.49 -0.72
C LEU A 819 -21.44 -15.65 -1.36
N THR A 820 -20.43 -15.26 -0.57
CA THR A 820 -19.48 -14.23 -0.98
C THR A 820 -18.14 -14.76 -1.47
N ARG A 821 -17.75 -15.94 -0.97
CA ARG A 821 -16.42 -16.57 -1.02
C ARG A 821 -15.30 -15.77 -0.34
N ILE A 822 -15.62 -14.70 0.41
CA ILE A 822 -14.68 -13.97 1.26
C ILE A 822 -14.17 -14.91 2.35
N ASP A 823 -12.86 -14.96 2.59
CA ASP A 823 -12.25 -15.86 3.57
C ASP A 823 -12.84 -15.67 4.98
N LEU A 824 -13.05 -16.79 5.69
CA LEU A 824 -13.72 -16.78 7.01
C LEU A 824 -12.95 -15.97 8.05
N TRP A 825 -11.62 -15.84 7.91
CA TRP A 825 -10.83 -15.03 8.85
C TRP A 825 -11.25 -13.55 8.79
N PHE A 826 -11.42 -12.98 7.59
CA PHE A 826 -11.88 -11.60 7.46
C PHE A 826 -13.31 -11.43 7.99
N LEU A 827 -14.20 -12.37 7.67
CA LEU A 827 -15.59 -12.33 8.15
C LEU A 827 -15.68 -12.45 9.68
N GLN A 828 -14.78 -13.22 10.31
CA GLN A 828 -14.68 -13.28 11.76
C GLN A 828 -14.28 -11.93 12.35
N LYS A 829 -13.28 -11.26 11.79
CA LYS A 829 -12.87 -9.93 12.27
C LYS A 829 -13.99 -8.89 12.10
N LEU A 830 -14.75 -8.94 11.02
CA LEU A 830 -15.96 -8.12 10.85
C LEU A 830 -17.03 -8.44 11.90
N GLN A 831 -17.25 -9.71 12.21
CA GLN A 831 -18.14 -10.12 13.30
C GLN A 831 -17.67 -9.60 14.66
N ASP A 832 -16.36 -9.51 14.90
CA ASP A 832 -15.80 -9.01 16.15
C ASP A 832 -15.98 -7.49 16.34
N ILE A 833 -16.17 -6.75 15.24
CA ILE A 833 -16.64 -5.36 15.27
C ILE A 833 -18.12 -5.33 15.71
N VAL A 834 -18.99 -6.14 15.11
CA VAL A 834 -20.42 -6.20 15.47
C VAL A 834 -20.62 -6.66 16.92
N LYS A 835 -19.79 -7.58 17.43
CA LYS A 835 -19.81 -7.95 18.85
C LYS A 835 -19.41 -6.78 19.75
N CYS A 836 -18.40 -6.01 19.36
CA CYS A 836 -17.97 -4.83 20.11
C CYS A 836 -19.05 -3.74 20.12
N GLU A 837 -19.74 -3.53 18.99
CA GLU A 837 -20.92 -2.65 18.92
C GLU A 837 -21.98 -3.07 19.95
N LYS A 838 -22.39 -4.34 19.94
CA LYS A 838 -23.36 -4.88 20.90
C LYS A 838 -22.93 -4.73 22.37
N GLN A 839 -21.62 -4.74 22.65
CA GLN A 839 -21.10 -4.47 23.99
C GLN A 839 -21.22 -2.98 24.36
N LEU A 840 -20.89 -2.08 23.43
CA LEU A 840 -21.03 -0.63 23.64
C LEU A 840 -22.50 -0.22 23.84
N GLU A 841 -23.43 -0.88 23.15
CA GLU A 841 -24.86 -0.59 23.25
C GLU A 841 -25.49 -0.88 24.61
N GLN A 842 -24.83 -1.67 25.47
CA GLN A 842 -25.31 -2.03 26.81
C GLN A 842 -25.26 -0.85 27.79
N PHE A 843 -24.55 0.22 27.45
CA PHE A 843 -24.38 1.41 28.27
C PHE A 843 -25.25 2.56 27.74
N ASN A 844 -25.76 3.40 28.64
CA ASN A 844 -26.61 4.53 28.26
C ASN A 844 -25.94 5.89 28.44
N THR A 845 -24.79 5.93 29.13
CA THR A 845 -23.97 7.13 29.32
C THR A 845 -22.49 6.79 29.16
N LEU A 846 -21.65 7.81 28.91
CA LEU A 846 -20.20 7.62 28.76
C LEU A 846 -19.55 7.24 30.09
N GLU A 847 -20.06 7.73 31.22
CA GLU A 847 -19.53 7.47 32.55
C GLU A 847 -19.72 6.02 33.00
N GLU A 848 -20.75 5.35 32.49
CA GLU A 848 -20.97 3.91 32.71
C GLU A 848 -20.03 3.03 31.90
N LEU A 849 -19.45 3.54 30.80
CA LEU A 849 -18.62 2.77 29.89
C LEU A 849 -17.26 2.41 30.53
N PRO A 850 -16.94 1.11 30.68
CA PRO A 850 -15.64 0.71 31.23
C PRO A 850 -14.48 1.18 30.35
N VAL A 851 -13.45 1.76 30.97
CA VAL A 851 -12.27 2.31 30.26
C VAL A 851 -11.57 1.25 29.41
N GLU A 852 -11.49 0.00 29.89
CA GLU A 852 -10.91 -1.11 29.12
C GLU A 852 -11.73 -1.47 27.87
N LEU A 853 -13.06 -1.39 27.94
CA LEU A 853 -13.91 -1.58 26.77
C LEU A 853 -13.75 -0.43 25.78
N LEU A 854 -13.68 0.82 26.27
CA LEU A 854 -13.38 1.99 25.44
C LEU A 854 -12.03 1.81 24.72
N LYS A 855 -10.97 1.45 25.44
CA LYS A 855 -9.63 1.18 24.89
C LYS A 855 -9.68 0.08 23.83
N ASN A 856 -10.39 -1.02 24.09
CA ASN A 856 -10.58 -2.11 23.13
C ASN A 856 -11.34 -1.65 21.87
N ALA A 857 -12.41 -0.86 22.03
CA ALA A 857 -13.16 -0.31 20.91
C ALA A 857 -12.26 0.61 20.04
N LYS A 858 -11.46 1.49 20.65
CA LYS A 858 -10.51 2.33 19.90
C LYS A 858 -9.44 1.51 19.18
N LYS A 859 -8.90 0.46 19.81
CA LYS A 859 -7.97 -0.50 19.17
C LYS A 859 -8.57 -1.26 17.98
N LYS A 860 -9.90 -1.43 17.96
CA LYS A 860 -10.67 -1.98 16.84
C LYS A 860 -11.11 -0.92 15.81
N GLY A 861 -10.69 0.33 15.95
CA GLY A 861 -10.99 1.40 14.99
C GLY A 861 -12.32 2.12 15.17
N PHE A 862 -13.02 1.95 16.30
CA PHE A 862 -14.24 2.72 16.57
C PHE A 862 -13.93 4.22 16.71
N SER A 863 -14.65 5.05 15.96
CA SER A 863 -14.56 6.51 16.06
C SER A 863 -15.31 7.04 17.29
N ASP A 864 -14.95 8.24 17.73
CA ASP A 864 -15.64 8.96 18.81
C ASP A 864 -17.12 9.19 18.44
N PHE A 865 -17.43 9.31 17.14
CA PHE A 865 -18.81 9.33 16.64
C PHE A 865 -19.57 8.04 16.93
N GLN A 866 -18.99 6.88 16.61
CA GLN A 866 -19.65 5.59 16.85
C GLN A 866 -19.85 5.37 18.34
N ILE A 867 -18.88 5.72 19.18
CA ILE A 867 -18.98 5.58 20.64
C ILE A 867 -20.04 6.54 21.22
N ALA A 868 -20.06 7.80 20.78
CA ALA A 868 -21.09 8.77 21.19
C ALA A 868 -22.50 8.25 20.85
N ARG A 869 -22.68 7.69 19.66
CA ARG A 869 -23.97 7.12 19.23
C ARG A 869 -24.34 5.87 20.04
N LEU A 870 -23.42 4.92 20.17
CA LEU A 870 -23.71 3.59 20.71
C LEU A 870 -23.81 3.56 22.24
N ALA A 871 -22.83 4.17 22.94
CA ALA A 871 -22.74 4.15 24.40
C ALA A 871 -23.25 5.45 25.03
N GLY A 872 -22.99 6.60 24.40
CA GLY A 872 -23.49 7.90 24.88
C GLY A 872 -24.96 8.18 24.57
N LYS A 873 -25.58 7.39 23.67
CA LYS A 873 -26.97 7.54 23.20
C LYS A 873 -27.34 8.95 22.73
N TYR A 874 -26.38 9.71 22.22
CA TYR A 874 -26.65 11.05 21.68
C TYR A 874 -27.55 10.94 20.45
N SER A 875 -28.61 11.75 20.43
CA SER A 875 -29.48 11.89 19.28
C SER A 875 -28.73 12.55 18.11
N ASN A 876 -29.21 12.32 16.88
CA ASN A 876 -28.53 12.82 15.68
C ASN A 876 -28.36 14.35 15.64
N ASP A 877 -29.22 15.11 16.32
CA ASP A 877 -29.16 16.57 16.48
C ASP A 877 -28.11 17.04 17.50
N ARG A 878 -27.73 16.18 18.46
CA ARG A 878 -26.70 16.47 19.48
C ARG A 878 -25.42 15.67 19.29
N ILE A 879 -25.27 15.00 18.14
CA ILE A 879 -24.17 14.07 17.92
C ILE A 879 -22.81 14.77 17.89
N GLU A 880 -22.74 16.02 17.44
CA GLU A 880 -21.50 16.79 17.41
C GLU A 880 -21.01 17.13 18.83
N GLU A 881 -21.93 17.51 19.72
CA GLU A 881 -21.65 17.68 21.16
C GLU A 881 -21.18 16.35 21.76
N GLY A 882 -21.88 15.25 21.46
CA GLY A 882 -21.54 13.91 21.94
C GLY A 882 -20.15 13.44 21.50
N VAL A 883 -19.73 13.78 20.27
CA VAL A 883 -18.37 13.49 19.78
C VAL A 883 -17.31 14.21 20.61
N LEU A 884 -17.50 15.50 20.91
CA LEU A 884 -16.56 16.27 21.72
C LEU A 884 -16.52 15.77 23.16
N GLN A 885 -17.66 15.42 23.75
CA GLN A 885 -17.74 14.83 25.09
C GLN A 885 -17.07 13.46 25.14
N THR A 886 -17.25 12.63 24.11
CA THR A 886 -16.55 11.34 23.96
C THR A 886 -15.03 11.53 23.85
N ARG A 887 -14.59 12.51 23.04
CA ARG A 887 -13.16 12.89 22.94
C ARG A 887 -12.59 13.31 24.29
N ALA A 888 -13.29 14.18 25.01
CA ALA A 888 -12.86 14.63 26.34
C ALA A 888 -12.80 13.47 27.34
N PHE A 889 -13.81 12.58 27.33
CA PHE A 889 -13.86 11.40 28.18
C PHE A 889 -12.69 10.45 27.92
N ARG A 890 -12.39 10.13 26.66
CA ARG A 890 -11.25 9.23 26.35
C ARG A 890 -9.91 9.87 26.74
N LYS A 891 -9.72 11.18 26.49
CA LYS A 891 -8.49 11.91 26.87
C LYS A 891 -8.31 11.94 28.38
N LYS A 892 -9.39 12.20 29.14
CA LYS A 892 -9.38 12.18 30.62
C LYS A 892 -8.95 10.82 31.18
N ASN A 893 -9.30 9.73 30.51
CA ASN A 893 -8.96 8.36 30.90
C ASN A 893 -7.65 7.86 30.26
N GLY A 894 -6.85 8.71 29.61
CA GLY A 894 -5.58 8.32 29.00
C GLY A 894 -5.72 7.44 27.75
N VAL A 895 -6.93 7.32 27.17
CA VAL A 895 -7.17 6.58 25.92
C VAL A 895 -6.92 7.53 24.74
N VAL A 896 -5.65 7.66 24.39
CA VAL A 896 -5.15 8.47 23.28
C VAL A 896 -4.36 7.59 22.31
N PRO A 897 -4.38 7.88 21.00
CA PRO A 897 -3.60 7.12 20.06
C PRO A 897 -2.13 7.58 20.09
N VAL A 898 -1.25 6.77 19.51
CA VAL A 898 0.17 7.08 19.34
C VAL A 898 0.57 7.08 17.87
N VAL A 899 1.70 7.70 17.57
CA VAL A 899 2.26 7.84 16.22
C VAL A 899 3.36 6.83 15.99
N LYS A 900 3.26 6.06 14.92
CA LYS A 900 4.26 5.06 14.52
C LYS A 900 4.86 5.41 13.16
N GLN A 901 6.13 5.06 12.98
CA GLN A 901 6.85 5.24 11.72
C GLN A 901 6.68 4.02 10.79
N ILE A 902 6.60 4.29 9.49
CA ILE A 902 6.79 3.32 8.43
C ILE A 902 8.28 3.32 8.08
N ASP A 903 8.99 2.29 8.54
CA ASP A 903 10.46 2.22 8.46
C ASP A 903 11.01 1.17 7.49
N THR A 904 10.12 0.49 6.75
CA THR A 904 10.39 -0.62 5.81
C THR A 904 10.90 -1.93 6.45
N LEU A 905 11.25 -1.96 7.74
CA LEU A 905 12.02 -3.05 8.36
C LEU A 905 11.53 -3.44 9.77
N ALA A 906 10.26 -3.18 10.10
CA ALA A 906 9.64 -3.54 11.38
C ALA A 906 10.52 -3.17 12.61
N ALA A 907 11.07 -1.95 12.59
CA ALA A 907 12.00 -1.39 13.58
C ALA A 907 13.38 -2.04 13.73
N GLU A 908 13.78 -3.01 12.88
CA GLU A 908 15.12 -3.60 12.88
C GLU A 908 16.23 -2.55 12.72
N TYR A 909 15.99 -1.58 11.83
CA TYR A 909 16.83 -0.39 11.64
C TYR A 909 16.01 0.88 11.87
N PRO A 910 16.61 1.97 12.42
CA PRO A 910 15.89 3.22 12.63
C PRO A 910 15.62 3.95 11.31
N ALA A 911 14.38 4.41 11.11
CA ALA A 911 14.04 5.31 10.02
C ALA A 911 14.63 6.71 10.24
N GLN A 912 15.08 7.32 9.14
CA GLN A 912 15.52 8.71 9.05
C GLN A 912 14.42 9.63 8.48
N THR A 913 13.32 9.05 8.01
CA THR A 913 12.16 9.78 7.48
C THR A 913 11.00 9.79 8.48
N ASN A 914 10.12 10.79 8.36
CA ASN A 914 8.90 10.88 9.15
C ASN A 914 7.69 10.51 8.29
N TYR A 915 7.66 9.26 7.83
CA TYR A 915 6.47 8.68 7.23
C TYR A 915 5.64 7.97 8.31
N LEU A 916 4.46 8.49 8.61
CA LEU A 916 3.76 8.25 9.88
C LEU A 916 2.33 7.77 9.69
N TYR A 917 1.86 6.95 10.63
CA TYR A 917 0.44 6.65 10.83
C TYR A 917 0.10 6.68 12.33
N ILE A 918 -1.18 6.81 12.66
CA ILE A 918 -1.65 6.85 14.04
C ILE A 918 -2.35 5.54 14.41
N THR A 919 -2.13 5.02 15.61
CA THR A 919 -2.81 3.79 16.07
C THR A 919 -3.06 3.80 17.57
N TYR A 920 -4.13 3.12 18.00
CA TYR A 920 -4.39 2.84 19.42
C TYR A 920 -3.67 1.57 19.92
N ASN A 921 -3.01 0.84 19.01
CA ASN A 921 -2.29 -0.41 19.28
C ASN A 921 -0.79 -0.17 19.52
N GLY A 922 -0.49 0.81 20.37
CA GLY A 922 0.87 1.11 20.81
C GLY A 922 0.90 1.87 22.12
N THR A 923 2.09 2.00 22.70
CA THR A 923 2.33 2.58 24.03
C THR A 923 3.08 3.91 23.98
N GLU A 924 3.83 4.17 22.89
CA GLU A 924 4.62 5.40 22.71
C GLU A 924 4.63 5.89 21.27
N ASN A 925 4.96 7.18 21.09
CA ASN A 925 5.24 7.79 19.79
C ASN A 925 6.65 7.46 19.32
N ASP A 926 6.83 7.18 18.02
CA ASP A 926 8.15 6.97 17.42
C ASP A 926 8.90 8.27 17.13
N VAL A 927 8.17 9.38 17.01
CA VAL A 927 8.74 10.69 16.74
C VAL A 927 8.74 11.58 17.98
N LYS A 928 9.76 12.42 18.10
CA LYS A 928 9.84 13.46 19.13
C LYS A 928 9.21 14.76 18.61
N TYR A 929 8.28 15.32 19.38
CA TYR A 929 7.68 16.62 19.08
C TYR A 929 8.44 17.73 19.79
N LEU A 930 8.83 18.80 19.07
CA LEU A 930 9.64 19.87 19.64
C LEU A 930 8.83 20.93 20.39
N GLY A 931 7.52 21.04 20.11
CA GLY A 931 6.65 22.04 20.74
C GLY A 931 7.00 23.51 20.43
N ASP A 932 7.81 23.76 19.41
CA ASP A 932 8.32 25.08 19.00
C ASP A 932 7.34 25.91 18.15
N LYS A 933 6.15 25.38 17.86
CA LYS A 933 5.10 25.99 17.02
C LYS A 933 5.58 26.41 15.62
N LYS A 934 6.54 25.69 15.03
CA LYS A 934 7.04 25.95 13.67
C LYS A 934 6.44 25.04 12.59
N SER A 935 5.58 24.08 12.96
CA SER A 935 4.90 23.23 11.98
C SER A 935 3.70 23.92 11.36
N VAL A 936 3.49 23.75 10.06
CA VAL A 936 2.28 24.18 9.35
C VAL A 936 1.64 22.93 8.77
N VAL A 937 0.41 22.66 9.19
CA VAL A 937 -0.34 21.48 8.73
C VAL A 937 -1.10 21.85 7.45
N VAL A 938 -0.94 21.04 6.42
CA VAL A 938 -1.70 21.11 5.18
C VAL A 938 -2.60 19.87 5.12
N LEU A 939 -3.90 20.10 4.98
CA LEU A 939 -4.86 19.01 4.79
C LEU A 939 -4.99 18.69 3.30
N GLY A 940 -4.76 17.42 2.94
CA GLY A 940 -4.81 16.94 1.57
C GLY A 940 -6.22 16.81 0.99
N SER A 941 -6.30 16.28 -0.23
CA SER A 941 -7.56 16.16 -0.98
C SER A 941 -8.45 14.99 -0.58
N GLY A 942 -7.89 13.97 0.10
CA GLY A 942 -8.51 12.66 0.18
C GLY A 942 -8.56 11.95 -1.17
N ALA A 943 -9.41 10.91 -1.26
CA ALA A 943 -9.58 10.11 -2.47
C ALA A 943 -10.05 10.95 -3.65
N TYR A 944 -9.50 10.64 -4.83
CA TYR A 944 -10.04 11.17 -6.07
C TYR A 944 -11.48 10.69 -6.31
N ARG A 945 -12.27 11.58 -6.91
CA ARG A 945 -13.67 11.37 -7.25
C ARG A 945 -14.10 12.36 -8.33
N ILE A 946 -15.27 12.15 -8.93
CA ILE A 946 -15.76 13.07 -9.97
C ILE A 946 -15.95 14.46 -9.35
N GLY A 947 -15.26 15.46 -9.91
CA GLY A 947 -15.21 16.84 -9.43
C GLY A 947 -14.01 17.18 -8.53
N SER A 948 -13.22 16.19 -8.11
CA SER A 948 -12.03 16.35 -7.25
C SER A 948 -10.91 15.37 -7.64
N SER A 949 -9.93 15.84 -8.40
CA SER A 949 -8.83 15.02 -8.94
C SER A 949 -7.46 15.63 -8.61
N VAL A 950 -6.45 15.33 -9.42
CA VAL A 950 -5.03 15.67 -9.23
C VAL A 950 -4.76 17.17 -9.10
N GLU A 951 -5.70 18.04 -9.48
CA GLU A 951 -5.54 19.49 -9.35
C GLU A 951 -5.33 19.93 -7.89
N PHE A 952 -6.00 19.25 -6.96
CA PHE A 952 -5.87 19.52 -5.53
C PHE A 952 -4.59 18.92 -4.94
N ASP A 953 -4.07 17.83 -5.51
CA ASP A 953 -2.75 17.32 -5.16
C ASP A 953 -1.65 18.30 -5.57
N TRP A 954 -1.76 18.87 -6.78
CA TRP A 954 -0.88 19.95 -7.24
C TRP A 954 -0.89 21.15 -6.28
N CYS A 955 -2.07 21.57 -5.82
CA CYS A 955 -2.17 22.65 -4.84
C CYS A 955 -1.52 22.28 -3.50
N GLY A 956 -1.75 21.07 -2.98
CA GLY A 956 -1.13 20.59 -1.75
C GLY A 956 0.40 20.56 -1.82
N VAL A 957 0.97 20.00 -2.90
CA VAL A 957 2.42 19.91 -3.09
C VAL A 957 3.07 21.30 -3.19
N ASN A 958 2.46 22.24 -3.90
CA ASN A 958 3.01 23.60 -4.00
C ASN A 958 2.94 24.34 -2.66
N ALA A 959 1.90 24.12 -1.85
CA ALA A 959 1.81 24.68 -0.50
C ALA A 959 2.92 24.11 0.40
N LEU A 960 3.12 22.79 0.43
CA LEU A 960 4.19 22.14 1.22
C LEU A 960 5.56 22.68 0.85
N ASN A 961 5.87 22.73 -0.44
CA ASN A 961 7.16 23.24 -0.94
C ASN A 961 7.37 24.70 -0.55
N THR A 962 6.32 25.52 -0.60
CA THR A 962 6.40 26.93 -0.21
C THR A 962 6.65 27.07 1.29
N ILE A 963 5.92 26.33 2.13
CA ILE A 963 6.12 26.32 3.59
C ILE A 963 7.57 26.00 3.96
N ARG A 964 8.15 24.96 3.32
CA ARG A 964 9.54 24.55 3.54
C ARG A 964 10.54 25.63 3.09
N LYS A 965 10.31 26.26 1.93
CA LYS A 965 11.15 27.37 1.42
C LYS A 965 11.17 28.57 2.37
N GLU A 966 10.06 28.86 3.03
CA GLU A 966 9.94 29.96 4.00
C GLU A 966 10.41 29.57 5.43
N GLY A 967 11.01 28.39 5.61
CA GLY A 967 11.65 27.97 6.85
C GLY A 967 10.73 27.37 7.93
N PHE A 968 9.48 27.07 7.58
CA PHE A 968 8.55 26.34 8.44
C PHE A 968 8.64 24.83 8.18
N ARG A 969 8.22 24.02 9.17
CA ARG A 969 8.09 22.57 8.98
C ARG A 969 6.75 22.26 8.34
N SER A 970 6.78 21.74 7.13
CA SER A 970 5.63 21.28 6.37
C SER A 970 5.13 19.94 6.89
N VAL A 971 3.85 19.86 7.25
CA VAL A 971 3.18 18.64 7.71
C VAL A 971 1.99 18.34 6.80
N MET A 972 1.95 17.15 6.20
CA MET A 972 0.84 16.71 5.34
C MET A 972 -0.03 15.68 6.06
N ILE A 973 -1.35 15.83 5.98
CA ILE A 973 -2.31 14.80 6.37
C ILE A 973 -3.12 14.44 5.13
N ASN A 974 -3.01 13.20 4.65
CA ASN A 974 -3.76 12.70 3.50
C ASN A 974 -3.79 11.17 3.52
N TYR A 975 -4.71 10.54 2.77
CA TYR A 975 -4.86 9.08 2.73
C TYR A 975 -5.01 8.50 1.31
N ASN A 976 -4.78 9.31 0.27
CA ASN A 976 -4.86 8.86 -1.11
C ASN A 976 -3.49 8.33 -1.58
N PRO A 977 -3.34 7.02 -1.85
CA PRO A 977 -2.05 6.43 -2.22
C PRO A 977 -1.57 6.84 -3.63
N GLU A 978 -2.46 7.37 -4.47
CA GLU A 978 -2.16 7.80 -5.85
C GLU A 978 -1.49 9.18 -5.93
N THR A 979 -1.22 9.83 -4.80
CA THR A 979 -0.81 11.25 -4.76
C THR A 979 0.69 11.46 -4.59
N VAL A 980 1.18 12.57 -5.15
CA VAL A 980 2.55 13.06 -4.90
C VAL A 980 2.63 13.72 -3.53
N SER A 981 1.56 14.34 -3.02
CA SER A 981 1.54 14.90 -1.65
C SER A 981 1.78 13.86 -0.57
N THR A 982 1.48 12.59 -0.81
CA THR A 982 1.77 11.48 0.10
C THR A 982 3.12 10.81 -0.16
N ASP A 983 4.03 11.46 -0.90
CA ASP A 983 5.44 11.10 -0.87
C ASP A 983 6.09 11.74 0.36
N TYR A 984 6.72 10.93 1.20
CA TYR A 984 7.35 11.38 2.45
C TYR A 984 8.50 12.37 2.21
N ASP A 985 9.07 12.42 1.00
CA ASP A 985 10.11 13.40 0.67
C ASP A 985 9.54 14.82 0.40
N MET A 986 8.23 14.94 0.15
CA MET A 986 7.58 16.22 -0.15
C MET A 986 7.32 17.08 1.08
N CYS A 987 7.35 16.50 2.29
CA CYS A 987 7.08 17.20 3.54
C CYS A 987 8.00 16.73 4.66
N ASP A 988 8.04 17.48 5.77
CA ASP A 988 8.93 17.16 6.89
C ASP A 988 8.32 16.07 7.78
N ARG A 989 6.99 15.97 7.77
CA ARG A 989 6.20 14.87 8.36
C ARG A 989 4.97 14.58 7.50
N LEU A 990 4.82 13.31 7.12
CA LEU A 990 3.65 12.82 6.41
C LEU A 990 2.83 11.92 7.34
N TYR A 991 1.58 12.31 7.62
CA TYR A 991 0.59 11.46 8.26
C TYR A 991 -0.31 10.84 7.19
N PHE A 992 -0.15 9.54 6.97
CA PHE A 992 -1.03 8.75 6.11
C PHE A 992 -2.26 8.31 6.90
N ASP A 993 -3.18 9.24 7.16
CA ASP A 993 -4.31 9.01 8.07
C ASP A 993 -5.56 9.84 7.71
N GLU A 994 -6.65 9.63 8.44
CA GLU A 994 -7.98 10.17 8.15
C GLU A 994 -8.02 11.70 8.15
N LEU A 995 -8.71 12.28 7.15
CA LEU A 995 -9.16 13.67 7.16
C LEU A 995 -10.49 13.82 7.90
N SER A 996 -10.59 13.20 9.08
CA SER A 996 -11.76 13.33 9.96
C SER A 996 -11.49 14.36 11.06
N PHE A 997 -12.54 14.99 11.59
CA PHE A 997 -12.40 15.96 12.66
C PHE A 997 -11.66 15.40 13.88
N GLU A 998 -11.99 14.17 14.29
CA GLU A 998 -11.31 13.48 15.39
C GLU A 998 -9.80 13.34 15.16
N ARG A 999 -9.41 12.79 14.00
CA ARG A 999 -8.01 12.47 13.71
C ARG A 999 -7.17 13.70 13.42
N VAL A 1000 -7.73 14.70 12.73
CA VAL A 1000 -7.06 15.97 12.50
C VAL A 1000 -6.78 16.66 13.84
N LEU A 1001 -7.72 16.67 14.79
CA LEU A 1001 -7.48 17.20 16.14
C LEU A 1001 -6.42 16.40 16.91
N ASP A 1002 -6.40 15.07 16.79
CA ASP A 1002 -5.34 14.25 17.40
C ASP A 1002 -3.95 14.65 16.89
N ILE A 1003 -3.81 14.89 15.58
CA ILE A 1003 -2.54 15.30 14.97
C ILE A 1003 -2.17 16.74 15.39
N ILE A 1004 -3.14 17.65 15.44
CA ILE A 1004 -2.91 19.03 15.90
C ILE A 1004 -2.45 19.06 17.36
N ASP A 1005 -3.07 18.26 18.23
CA ASP A 1005 -2.69 18.12 19.64
C ASP A 1005 -1.24 17.67 19.79
N LEU A 1006 -0.77 16.77 18.90
CA LEU A 1006 0.59 16.26 18.89
C LEU A 1006 1.59 17.27 18.29
N GLU A 1007 1.27 17.86 17.15
CA GLU A 1007 2.16 18.77 16.41
C GLU A 1007 2.29 20.14 17.05
N ASN A 1008 1.26 20.62 17.76
CA ASN A 1008 1.15 22.00 18.26
C ASN A 1008 1.56 23.02 17.18
N PRO A 1009 0.87 23.05 16.02
CA PRO A 1009 1.33 23.77 14.84
C PRO A 1009 1.22 25.29 14.98
N HIS A 1010 2.01 26.00 14.16
CA HIS A 1010 1.82 27.42 13.87
C HIS A 1010 0.40 27.70 13.38
N GLY A 1011 -0.10 26.86 12.47
CA GLY A 1011 -1.47 26.90 11.99
C GLY A 1011 -1.76 25.82 10.95
N VAL A 1012 -3.01 25.79 10.50
CA VAL A 1012 -3.55 24.78 9.58
C VAL A 1012 -4.08 25.45 8.31
N ILE A 1013 -3.70 24.91 7.15
CA ILE A 1013 -4.20 25.31 5.83
C ILE A 1013 -5.28 24.32 5.40
N VAL A 1014 -6.49 24.84 5.16
CA VAL A 1014 -7.66 24.06 4.71
C VAL A 1014 -8.09 24.38 3.26
N SER A 1015 -7.48 25.39 2.65
CA SER A 1015 -7.92 26.01 1.39
C SER A 1015 -7.27 25.42 0.13
N THR A 1016 -6.40 24.41 0.25
CA THR A 1016 -5.64 23.83 -0.89
C THR A 1016 -6.07 22.41 -1.27
N GLY A 1017 -6.75 21.68 -0.39
CA GLY A 1017 -7.16 20.28 -0.60
C GLY A 1017 -8.60 20.09 -1.07
N GLY A 1018 -9.23 21.09 -1.69
CA GLY A 1018 -10.61 20.98 -2.13
C GLY A 1018 -11.63 20.97 -0.97
N GLN A 1019 -12.73 20.23 -1.10
CA GLN A 1019 -13.89 20.40 -0.21
C GLN A 1019 -13.76 19.70 1.15
N ILE A 1020 -13.12 18.53 1.22
CA ILE A 1020 -12.99 17.76 2.47
C ILE A 1020 -12.35 18.61 3.58
N PRO A 1021 -11.18 19.25 3.37
CA PRO A 1021 -10.59 20.10 4.39
C PRO A 1021 -11.38 21.39 4.62
N ASN A 1022 -11.95 22.00 3.57
CA ASN A 1022 -12.72 23.24 3.73
C ASN A 1022 -13.94 23.06 4.64
N ASN A 1023 -14.62 21.91 4.54
CA ASN A 1023 -15.75 21.53 5.41
C ASN A 1023 -15.36 21.38 6.89
N LEU A 1024 -14.07 21.21 7.21
CA LEU A 1024 -13.60 21.12 8.58
C LEU A 1024 -13.33 22.50 9.21
N ALA A 1025 -13.29 23.58 8.42
CA ALA A 1025 -12.90 24.92 8.88
C ALA A 1025 -13.70 25.37 10.10
N MET A 1026 -15.04 25.32 10.02
CA MET A 1026 -15.92 25.73 11.14
C MET A 1026 -15.71 24.89 12.40
N LYS A 1027 -15.56 23.57 12.24
CA LYS A 1027 -15.35 22.65 13.37
C LYS A 1027 -14.00 22.87 14.04
N LEU A 1028 -12.95 23.10 13.25
CA LEU A 1028 -11.61 23.38 13.76
C LEU A 1028 -11.55 24.76 14.45
N ALA A 1029 -12.19 25.79 13.88
CA ALA A 1029 -12.26 27.11 14.49
C ALA A 1029 -13.02 27.11 15.82
N ALA A 1030 -14.08 26.31 15.94
CA ALA A 1030 -14.83 26.13 17.18
C ALA A 1030 -13.97 25.54 18.32
N GLU A 1031 -12.98 24.71 17.98
CA GLU A 1031 -11.96 24.18 18.90
C GLU A 1031 -10.70 25.05 18.99
N HIS A 1032 -10.80 26.32 18.57
CA HIS A 1032 -9.73 27.32 18.64
C HIS A 1032 -8.44 26.94 17.87
N VAL A 1033 -8.55 26.12 16.83
CA VAL A 1033 -7.43 25.84 15.92
C VAL A 1033 -7.11 27.10 15.10
N ASN A 1034 -5.83 27.47 15.04
CA ASN A 1034 -5.38 28.60 14.22
C ASN A 1034 -5.43 28.23 12.73
N LEU A 1035 -6.47 28.68 12.03
CA LEU A 1035 -6.58 28.54 10.57
C LEU A 1035 -5.78 29.65 9.88
N LEU A 1036 -4.92 29.27 8.95
CA LEU A 1036 -4.13 30.22 8.17
C LEU A 1036 -4.91 30.67 6.94
N GLY A 1037 -4.96 31.98 6.70
CA GLY A 1037 -5.68 32.60 5.60
C GLY A 1037 -7.07 33.09 5.96
N THR A 1038 -8.01 32.96 5.03
CA THR A 1038 -9.42 33.36 5.19
C THR A 1038 -10.06 32.64 6.37
N GLN A 1039 -10.78 33.37 7.21
CA GLN A 1039 -11.31 32.86 8.46
C GLN A 1039 -12.56 31.99 8.25
N ALA A 1040 -12.83 31.07 9.17
CA ALA A 1040 -13.93 30.11 9.04
C ALA A 1040 -15.30 30.81 8.91
N SER A 1041 -15.51 31.94 9.59
CA SER A 1041 -16.74 32.74 9.46
C SER A 1041 -16.97 33.28 8.05
N ASP A 1042 -15.91 33.70 7.36
CA ASP A 1042 -16.01 34.18 5.98
C ASP A 1042 -16.24 32.99 5.03
N ILE A 1043 -15.60 31.85 5.28
CA ILE A 1043 -15.86 30.59 4.54
C ILE A 1043 -17.33 30.19 4.64
N ASP A 1044 -17.89 30.18 5.84
CA ASP A 1044 -19.30 29.90 6.10
C ASP A 1044 -20.23 30.96 5.47
N MET A 1045 -19.85 32.23 5.49
CA MET A 1045 -20.60 33.30 4.81
C MET A 1045 -20.67 33.10 3.30
N ALA A 1046 -19.62 32.55 2.67
CA ALA A 1046 -19.59 32.29 1.24
C ALA A 1046 -20.26 30.96 0.83
N GLU A 1047 -20.16 29.91 1.65
CA GLU A 1047 -20.71 28.58 1.35
C GLU A 1047 -22.21 28.47 1.72
N ASP A 1048 -22.68 29.18 2.74
CA ASP A 1048 -24.11 29.27 3.06
C ASP A 1048 -24.83 30.18 2.05
N ARG A 1049 -25.77 29.61 1.29
CA ARG A 1049 -26.46 30.34 0.22
C ARG A 1049 -27.27 31.54 0.73
N ASN A 1050 -27.92 31.45 1.89
CA ASN A 1050 -28.70 32.56 2.44
C ASN A 1050 -27.77 33.71 2.82
N LYS A 1051 -26.68 33.41 3.54
CA LYS A 1051 -25.69 34.42 3.96
C LYS A 1051 -25.00 35.05 2.75
N PHE A 1052 -24.57 34.25 1.79
CA PHE A 1052 -23.92 34.74 0.58
C PHE A 1052 -24.85 35.62 -0.25
N SER A 1053 -26.11 35.20 -0.46
CA SER A 1053 -27.09 35.98 -1.20
C SER A 1053 -27.36 37.34 -0.54
N ALA A 1054 -27.57 37.36 0.78
CA ALA A 1054 -27.82 38.60 1.51
C ALA A 1054 -26.63 39.57 1.40
N MET A 1055 -25.40 39.05 1.45
CA MET A 1055 -24.19 39.83 1.22
C MET A 1055 -24.14 40.40 -0.20
N LEU A 1056 -24.48 39.60 -1.22
CA LEU A 1056 -24.54 40.11 -2.60
C LEU A 1056 -25.58 41.22 -2.76
N ASP A 1057 -26.75 41.09 -2.13
CA ASP A 1057 -27.81 42.10 -2.19
C ASP A 1057 -27.37 43.41 -1.50
N GLU A 1058 -26.69 43.34 -0.35
CA GLU A 1058 -26.12 44.49 0.35
C GLU A 1058 -25.05 45.21 -0.51
N LEU A 1059 -24.23 44.44 -1.23
CA LEU A 1059 -23.22 44.97 -2.14
C LEU A 1059 -23.80 45.47 -3.47
N GLY A 1060 -25.11 45.29 -3.72
CA GLY A 1060 -25.75 45.62 -4.99
C GLY A 1060 -25.23 44.77 -6.16
N ILE A 1061 -24.81 43.53 -5.89
CA ILE A 1061 -24.30 42.58 -6.88
C ILE A 1061 -25.43 41.63 -7.29
N ASP A 1062 -25.68 41.55 -8.58
CA ASP A 1062 -26.77 40.75 -9.13
C ASP A 1062 -26.47 39.24 -9.10
N GLN A 1063 -27.51 38.44 -8.94
CA GLN A 1063 -27.49 36.97 -8.89
C GLN A 1063 -28.75 36.37 -9.55
N PRO A 1064 -28.78 35.08 -9.92
CA PRO A 1064 -30.00 34.44 -10.38
C PRO A 1064 -31.06 34.46 -9.29
N ARG A 1065 -32.33 34.72 -9.65
CA ARG A 1065 -33.44 34.61 -8.70
C ARG A 1065 -33.48 33.19 -8.14
N TRP A 1066 -33.58 33.07 -6.83
CA TRP A 1066 -33.57 31.79 -6.16
C TRP A 1066 -34.41 31.83 -4.88
N LYS A 1067 -34.88 30.66 -4.44
CA LYS A 1067 -35.59 30.53 -3.16
C LYS A 1067 -35.34 29.14 -2.56
N GLU A 1068 -35.19 29.10 -1.25
CA GLU A 1068 -35.15 27.85 -0.48
C GLU A 1068 -36.58 27.46 -0.09
N LEU A 1069 -37.00 26.26 -0.48
CA LEU A 1069 -38.40 25.86 -0.48
C LEU A 1069 -38.57 24.49 0.15
N THR A 1070 -39.56 24.36 1.02
CA THR A 1070 -39.81 23.14 1.81
C THR A 1070 -41.12 22.45 1.44
N THR A 1071 -42.07 23.16 0.82
CA THR A 1071 -43.36 22.60 0.41
C THR A 1071 -43.53 22.67 -1.11
N PHE A 1072 -44.31 21.75 -1.68
CA PHE A 1072 -44.64 21.76 -3.11
C PHE A 1072 -45.44 23.00 -3.52
N GLU A 1073 -46.24 23.57 -2.62
CA GLU A 1073 -47.03 24.77 -2.88
C GLU A 1073 -46.12 25.99 -3.07
N ASP A 1074 -45.19 26.23 -2.13
CA ASP A 1074 -44.22 27.32 -2.24
C ASP A 1074 -43.34 27.19 -3.50
N VAL A 1075 -43.06 25.95 -3.92
CA VAL A 1075 -42.35 25.67 -5.17
C VAL A 1075 -43.14 26.11 -6.39
N ASN A 1076 -44.42 25.75 -6.47
CA ASN A 1076 -45.26 26.14 -7.61
C ASN A 1076 -45.39 27.66 -7.68
N ASP A 1077 -45.65 28.33 -6.55
CA ASP A 1077 -45.80 29.78 -6.49
C ASP A 1077 -44.53 30.50 -6.98
N PHE A 1078 -43.35 30.03 -6.53
CA PHE A 1078 -42.08 30.60 -6.97
C PHE A 1078 -41.84 30.40 -8.47
N VAL A 1079 -42.16 29.22 -9.00
CA VAL A 1079 -41.97 28.89 -10.42
C VAL A 1079 -42.95 29.64 -11.32
N GLU A 1080 -44.18 29.89 -10.87
CA GLU A 1080 -45.12 30.78 -11.57
C GLU A 1080 -44.59 32.22 -11.65
N GLU A 1081 -43.86 32.68 -10.62
CA GLU A 1081 -43.22 34.00 -10.61
C GLU A 1081 -42.04 34.11 -11.60
N ILE A 1082 -41.13 33.13 -11.61
CA ILE A 1082 -39.86 33.23 -12.35
C ILE A 1082 -39.88 32.59 -13.75
N GLY A 1083 -40.84 31.70 -14.01
CA GLY A 1083 -40.96 30.92 -15.25
C GLY A 1083 -39.94 29.78 -15.39
N PHE A 1084 -40.24 28.85 -16.31
CA PHE A 1084 -39.30 27.80 -16.72
C PHE A 1084 -38.32 28.30 -17.80
N PRO A 1085 -37.13 27.69 -17.92
CA PRO A 1085 -36.60 26.59 -17.11
C PRO A 1085 -36.07 27.00 -15.72
N VAL A 1086 -36.05 26.05 -14.78
CA VAL A 1086 -35.52 26.23 -13.43
C VAL A 1086 -34.48 25.17 -13.09
N LEU A 1087 -33.48 25.55 -12.30
CA LEU A 1087 -32.45 24.66 -11.76
C LEU A 1087 -32.84 24.25 -10.34
N VAL A 1088 -32.92 22.94 -10.11
CA VAL A 1088 -33.26 22.36 -8.81
C VAL A 1088 -32.01 21.74 -8.20
N ARG A 1089 -31.70 22.09 -6.94
CA ARG A 1089 -30.56 21.53 -6.20
C ARG A 1089 -30.91 21.26 -4.72
N PRO A 1090 -30.43 20.17 -4.13
CA PRO A 1090 -30.46 20.00 -2.68
C PRO A 1090 -29.56 21.03 -1.99
N SER A 1091 -29.95 21.52 -0.82
CA SER A 1091 -29.10 22.40 0.00
C SER A 1091 -27.81 21.68 0.45
N TYR A 1092 -26.68 22.38 0.53
CA TYR A 1092 -25.34 21.86 0.94
C TYR A 1092 -24.69 20.79 0.05
N VAL A 1093 -24.94 20.79 -1.27
CA VAL A 1093 -24.32 19.85 -2.22
C VAL A 1093 -23.46 20.57 -3.26
N LEU A 1094 -22.27 20.01 -3.54
CA LEU A 1094 -21.33 20.46 -4.58
C LEU A 1094 -21.17 19.39 -5.68
N SER A 1095 -20.62 19.82 -6.81
CA SER A 1095 -20.33 18.97 -8.00
C SER A 1095 -21.55 18.50 -8.79
N GLY A 1096 -22.66 19.26 -8.79
CA GLY A 1096 -23.83 18.90 -9.59
C GLY A 1096 -24.57 17.65 -9.10
N ALA A 1097 -24.18 17.05 -7.98
CA ALA A 1097 -24.79 15.81 -7.51
C ALA A 1097 -26.27 16.06 -7.16
N ALA A 1098 -27.15 15.38 -7.90
CA ALA A 1098 -28.59 15.62 -7.87
C ALA A 1098 -28.99 17.07 -8.19
N MET A 1099 -28.27 17.76 -9.09
CA MET A 1099 -28.76 19.00 -9.72
C MET A 1099 -29.45 18.66 -11.04
N ASN A 1100 -30.61 19.27 -11.30
CA ASN A 1100 -31.33 19.03 -12.55
C ASN A 1100 -32.01 20.30 -13.07
N VAL A 1101 -32.03 20.44 -14.40
CA VAL A 1101 -32.74 21.52 -15.07
C VAL A 1101 -34.11 21.01 -15.46
N CYS A 1102 -35.15 21.61 -14.88
CA CYS A 1102 -36.54 21.30 -15.18
C CYS A 1102 -37.06 22.35 -16.17
N TYR A 1103 -37.58 21.92 -17.31
CA TYR A 1103 -38.14 22.77 -18.36
C TYR A 1103 -39.66 22.90 -18.27
N ASN A 1104 -40.30 22.05 -17.45
CA ASN A 1104 -41.74 22.07 -17.25
C ASN A 1104 -42.12 21.50 -15.86
N LYS A 1105 -43.40 21.63 -15.53
CA LYS A 1105 -43.97 21.22 -14.24
C LYS A 1105 -43.86 19.71 -13.98
N GLU A 1106 -44.08 18.88 -14.99
CA GLU A 1106 -43.99 17.41 -14.84
C GLU A 1106 -42.56 16.97 -14.45
N GLN A 1107 -41.54 17.53 -15.11
CA GLN A 1107 -40.13 17.27 -14.78
C GLN A 1107 -39.79 17.72 -13.37
N LEU A 1108 -40.27 18.90 -12.97
CA LEU A 1108 -40.06 19.44 -11.63
C LEU A 1108 -40.72 18.57 -10.55
N GLU A 1109 -41.98 18.19 -10.71
CA GLU A 1109 -42.67 17.32 -9.76
C GLU A 1109 -42.03 15.93 -9.66
N GLY A 1110 -41.63 15.34 -10.79
CA GLY A 1110 -40.91 14.08 -10.83
C GLY A 1110 -39.58 14.17 -10.06
N PHE A 1111 -38.83 15.25 -10.29
CA PHE A 1111 -37.55 15.46 -9.63
C PHE A 1111 -37.68 15.76 -8.13
N LEU A 1112 -38.68 16.53 -7.70
CA LEU A 1112 -38.91 16.83 -6.29
C LEU A 1112 -39.30 15.58 -5.48
N LYS A 1113 -40.06 14.65 -6.08
CA LYS A 1113 -40.38 13.35 -5.47
C LYS A 1113 -39.12 12.50 -5.27
N LEU A 1114 -38.18 12.56 -6.22
CA LEU A 1114 -36.87 11.94 -6.09
C LEU A 1114 -36.01 12.65 -5.02
N ALA A 1115 -35.91 13.98 -5.06
CA ALA A 1115 -35.10 14.75 -4.12
C ALA A 1115 -35.57 14.64 -2.65
N THR A 1116 -36.89 14.59 -2.41
CA THR A 1116 -37.45 14.40 -1.05
C THR A 1116 -37.15 13.02 -0.47
N SER A 1117 -36.89 12.00 -1.31
CA SER A 1117 -36.42 10.69 -0.84
C SER A 1117 -34.93 10.68 -0.46
N VAL A 1118 -34.13 11.58 -1.04
CA VAL A 1118 -32.68 11.73 -0.81
C VAL A 1118 -32.38 12.58 0.43
N SER A 1119 -33.20 13.59 0.72
CA SER A 1119 -33.06 14.42 1.93
C SER A 1119 -34.41 14.73 2.56
N LYS A 1120 -34.75 14.01 3.63
CA LYS A 1120 -35.95 14.30 4.46
C LYS A 1120 -35.79 15.51 5.39
N LYS A 1121 -34.57 16.03 5.57
CA LYS A 1121 -34.23 17.06 6.57
C LYS A 1121 -33.85 18.43 5.99
N HIS A 1122 -33.50 18.52 4.71
CA HIS A 1122 -33.02 19.77 4.12
C HIS A 1122 -33.96 20.28 3.03
N PRO A 1123 -34.19 21.61 2.95
CA PRO A 1123 -34.98 22.21 1.89
C PRO A 1123 -34.37 22.00 0.50
N VAL A 1124 -35.18 22.14 -0.53
CA VAL A 1124 -34.72 22.17 -1.92
C VAL A 1124 -34.52 23.62 -2.34
N VAL A 1125 -33.39 23.93 -2.97
CA VAL A 1125 -33.14 25.25 -3.52
C VAL A 1125 -33.49 25.24 -5.00
N ILE A 1126 -34.37 26.16 -5.40
CA ILE A 1126 -34.75 26.36 -6.81
C ILE A 1126 -34.18 27.70 -7.25
N SER A 1127 -33.56 27.73 -8.42
CA SER A 1127 -32.99 28.92 -9.04
C SER A 1127 -33.48 29.08 -10.48
N GLN A 1128 -33.64 30.31 -10.94
CA GLN A 1128 -33.92 30.60 -12.34
C GLN A 1128 -32.77 30.12 -13.23
N PHE A 1129 -33.07 29.32 -14.26
CA PHE A 1129 -32.06 28.89 -15.23
C PHE A 1129 -32.06 29.84 -16.44
N ILE A 1130 -30.92 30.47 -16.69
CA ILE A 1130 -30.79 31.48 -17.75
C ILE A 1130 -30.18 30.84 -19.00
N GLU A 1131 -31.01 30.61 -20.02
CA GLU A 1131 -30.56 29.98 -21.26
C GLU A 1131 -29.61 30.86 -22.08
N ARG A 1132 -28.71 30.20 -22.82
CA ARG A 1132 -27.73 30.82 -23.74
C ARG A 1132 -26.88 31.90 -23.06
N CYS A 1133 -26.51 31.64 -21.81
CA CYS A 1133 -25.67 32.50 -21.01
C CYS A 1133 -24.24 31.97 -21.02
N LYS A 1134 -23.25 32.85 -21.09
CA LYS A 1134 -21.85 32.42 -20.95
C LYS A 1134 -21.52 32.21 -19.49
N GLU A 1135 -20.72 31.19 -19.23
CA GLU A 1135 -20.14 30.98 -17.91
C GLU A 1135 -18.68 31.45 -17.91
N ILE A 1136 -18.33 32.20 -16.86
CA ILE A 1136 -17.02 32.82 -16.70
C ILE A 1136 -16.55 32.54 -15.29
N GLU A 1137 -15.30 32.15 -15.14
CA GLU A 1137 -14.69 31.86 -13.85
C GLU A 1137 -13.50 32.80 -13.59
N ILE A 1138 -13.42 33.34 -12.39
CA ILE A 1138 -12.22 34.06 -11.91
C ILE A 1138 -11.54 33.23 -10.84
N ASP A 1139 -10.30 32.85 -11.08
CA ASP A 1139 -9.40 32.31 -10.07
C ASP A 1139 -8.54 33.44 -9.54
N ALA A 1140 -8.45 33.60 -8.21
CA ALA A 1140 -7.76 34.74 -7.64
C ALA A 1140 -7.13 34.42 -6.29
N VAL A 1141 -6.15 35.24 -5.91
CA VAL A 1141 -5.52 35.25 -4.60
C VAL A 1141 -5.60 36.66 -4.05
N ALA A 1142 -6.07 36.78 -2.81
CA ALA A 1142 -6.19 38.06 -2.13
C ALA A 1142 -5.44 38.10 -0.80
N LYS A 1143 -5.20 39.30 -0.30
CA LYS A 1143 -4.71 39.59 1.05
C LYS A 1143 -5.62 40.64 1.68
N ASN A 1144 -6.24 40.33 2.82
CA ASN A 1144 -7.20 41.22 3.50
C ASN A 1144 -8.26 41.81 2.53
N GLY A 1145 -8.75 40.97 1.62
CA GLY A 1145 -9.72 41.31 0.59
C GLY A 1145 -9.20 42.13 -0.59
N GLU A 1146 -7.90 42.46 -0.64
CA GLU A 1146 -7.27 43.04 -1.82
C GLU A 1146 -6.72 41.94 -2.74
N ILE A 1147 -7.22 41.88 -3.97
CA ILE A 1147 -6.73 40.92 -4.98
C ILE A 1147 -5.29 41.25 -5.38
N VAL A 1148 -4.40 40.27 -5.22
CA VAL A 1148 -2.97 40.33 -5.54
C VAL A 1148 -2.70 39.81 -6.96
N VAL A 1149 -3.30 38.66 -7.31
CA VAL A 1149 -3.22 38.05 -8.64
C VAL A 1149 -4.56 37.40 -8.98
N TYR A 1150 -4.94 37.39 -10.27
CA TYR A 1150 -6.15 36.72 -10.73
C TYR A 1150 -6.00 36.21 -12.17
N ALA A 1151 -6.96 35.41 -12.62
CA ALA A 1151 -7.10 34.93 -13.98
C ALA A 1151 -8.59 34.78 -14.28
N ILE A 1152 -9.08 35.38 -15.38
CA ILE A 1152 -10.48 35.27 -15.81
C ILE A 1152 -10.52 34.33 -17.00
N SER A 1153 -11.25 33.22 -16.89
CA SER A 1153 -11.40 32.23 -17.96
C SER A 1153 -12.84 32.14 -18.44
N GLU A 1154 -13.03 31.78 -19.71
CA GLU A 1154 -14.34 31.62 -20.36
C GLU A 1154 -14.61 30.15 -20.62
N HIS A 1155 -15.84 29.67 -20.35
CA HIS A 1155 -16.27 28.36 -20.81
C HIS A 1155 -16.65 28.41 -22.30
N ILE A 1156 -16.32 27.37 -23.06
CA ILE A 1156 -16.75 27.24 -24.46
C ILE A 1156 -18.25 26.95 -24.51
N GLU A 1157 -18.72 26.09 -23.62
CA GLU A 1157 -20.12 25.73 -23.45
C GLU A 1157 -20.92 26.89 -22.81
N TYR A 1158 -22.23 26.93 -23.09
CA TYR A 1158 -23.13 27.79 -22.32
C TYR A 1158 -23.34 27.24 -20.91
N ALA A 1159 -23.65 28.14 -19.98
CA ALA A 1159 -24.02 27.78 -18.62
C ALA A 1159 -25.13 26.73 -18.59
N GLY A 1160 -24.93 25.69 -17.79
CA GLY A 1160 -25.78 24.50 -17.72
C GLY A 1160 -24.99 23.20 -17.89
N VAL A 1161 -23.85 23.25 -18.60
CA VAL A 1161 -22.81 22.23 -18.45
C VAL A 1161 -22.04 22.53 -17.17
N HIS A 1162 -21.86 21.53 -16.31
CA HIS A 1162 -21.18 21.73 -15.04
C HIS A 1162 -19.72 22.17 -15.28
N SER A 1163 -19.22 23.14 -14.52
CA SER A 1163 -17.85 23.68 -14.63
C SER A 1163 -16.72 22.64 -14.58
N GLY A 1164 -16.99 21.44 -14.06
CA GLY A 1164 -16.00 20.34 -14.05
C GLY A 1164 -15.88 19.61 -15.37
N ASP A 1165 -16.92 19.70 -16.19
CA ASP A 1165 -17.07 19.01 -17.47
C ASP A 1165 -16.93 19.99 -18.64
N ALA A 1166 -16.96 21.29 -18.36
CA ALA A 1166 -16.80 22.36 -19.34
C ALA A 1166 -15.36 22.47 -19.84
N THR A 1167 -15.23 22.90 -21.09
CA THR A 1167 -13.96 23.27 -21.70
C THR A 1167 -13.68 24.73 -21.40
N THR A 1168 -12.59 25.00 -20.67
CA THR A 1168 -12.18 26.34 -20.26
C THR A 1168 -11.11 26.89 -21.21
N GLN A 1169 -11.25 28.14 -21.65
CA GLN A 1169 -10.23 28.87 -22.40
C GLN A 1169 -9.73 30.11 -21.64
N PHE A 1170 -8.42 30.35 -21.68
CA PHE A 1170 -7.76 31.48 -21.03
C PHE A 1170 -6.66 32.07 -21.94
N PRO A 1171 -6.62 33.40 -22.16
CA PRO A 1171 -7.58 34.41 -21.71
C PRO A 1171 -8.94 34.26 -22.43
N PRO A 1172 -10.00 34.97 -21.99
CA PRO A 1172 -11.31 34.91 -22.63
C PRO A 1172 -11.26 35.39 -24.09
N GLN A 1173 -11.98 34.73 -25.00
CA GLN A 1173 -11.90 35.01 -26.43
C GLN A 1173 -13.10 35.82 -26.95
N LYS A 1174 -14.28 35.65 -26.34
CA LYS A 1174 -15.53 36.23 -26.86
C LYS A 1174 -16.26 37.08 -25.81
N ILE A 1175 -15.50 37.81 -24.98
CA ILE A 1175 -16.05 38.65 -23.90
C ILE A 1175 -15.67 40.11 -24.12
N TYR A 1176 -16.62 41.03 -23.93
CA TYR A 1176 -16.35 42.46 -23.99
C TYR A 1176 -15.43 42.92 -22.86
N ILE A 1177 -14.53 43.87 -23.14
CA ILE A 1177 -13.62 44.45 -22.14
C ILE A 1177 -14.39 45.05 -20.96
N GLU A 1178 -15.56 45.64 -21.23
CA GLU A 1178 -16.45 46.16 -20.18
C GLU A 1178 -16.89 45.06 -19.21
N THR A 1179 -17.32 43.91 -19.72
CA THR A 1179 -17.72 42.74 -18.91
C THR A 1179 -16.57 42.26 -18.03
N ILE A 1180 -15.35 42.17 -18.58
CA ILE A 1180 -14.14 41.81 -17.83
C ILE A 1180 -13.89 42.80 -16.67
N ARG A 1181 -13.98 44.11 -16.94
CA ARG A 1181 -13.79 45.15 -15.90
C ARG A 1181 -14.84 45.05 -14.81
N ARG A 1182 -16.10 44.78 -15.17
CA ARG A 1182 -17.20 44.62 -14.21
C ARG A 1182 -17.01 43.37 -13.36
N ILE A 1183 -16.66 42.22 -13.94
CA ILE A 1183 -16.32 40.98 -13.21
C ILE A 1183 -15.20 41.23 -12.22
N LYS A 1184 -14.13 41.89 -12.64
CA LYS A 1184 -13.01 42.26 -11.75
C LYS A 1184 -13.48 43.16 -10.60
N ASN A 1185 -14.37 44.12 -10.86
CA ASN A 1185 -14.90 44.99 -9.81
C ASN A 1185 -15.80 44.24 -8.82
N ILE A 1186 -16.66 43.35 -9.32
CA ILE A 1186 -17.51 42.49 -8.48
C ILE A 1186 -16.64 41.59 -7.61
N ALA A 1187 -15.63 40.93 -8.20
CA ALA A 1187 -14.69 40.08 -7.46
C ALA A 1187 -13.93 40.85 -6.37
N ARG A 1188 -13.52 42.11 -6.62
CA ARG A 1188 -12.90 42.96 -5.58
C ARG A 1188 -13.86 43.29 -4.43
N GLN A 1189 -15.13 43.54 -4.71
CA GLN A 1189 -16.13 43.84 -3.68
C GLN A 1189 -16.40 42.62 -2.81
N ILE A 1190 -16.60 41.46 -3.43
CA ILE A 1190 -16.75 40.18 -2.73
C ILE A 1190 -15.52 39.87 -1.88
N ALA A 1191 -14.32 40.01 -2.46
CA ALA A 1191 -13.08 39.75 -1.73
C ALA A 1191 -12.90 40.64 -0.50
N ARG A 1192 -13.24 41.94 -0.61
CA ARG A 1192 -13.23 42.87 0.52
C ARG A 1192 -14.25 42.51 1.59
N SER A 1193 -15.47 42.17 1.18
CA SER A 1193 -16.56 41.83 2.12
C SER A 1193 -16.26 40.56 2.92
N LEU A 1194 -15.58 39.59 2.30
CA LEU A 1194 -15.19 38.31 2.89
C LEU A 1194 -13.76 38.32 3.47
N HIS A 1195 -13.13 39.49 3.56
CA HIS A 1195 -11.79 39.68 4.14
C HIS A 1195 -10.73 38.69 3.62
N ILE A 1196 -10.83 38.29 2.35
CA ILE A 1196 -10.13 37.09 1.84
C ILE A 1196 -8.61 37.24 1.97
N THR A 1197 -7.96 36.23 2.55
CA THR A 1197 -6.51 36.06 2.56
C THR A 1197 -6.15 34.65 2.11
N GLY A 1198 -5.65 34.51 0.90
CA GLY A 1198 -5.40 33.21 0.28
C GLY A 1198 -6.18 33.01 -1.03
N PRO A 1199 -6.34 31.75 -1.48
CA PRO A 1199 -6.92 31.44 -2.78
C PRO A 1199 -8.46 31.43 -2.73
N PHE A 1200 -9.10 31.91 -3.79
CA PHE A 1200 -10.54 31.81 -3.98
C PHE A 1200 -10.91 31.74 -5.47
N ASN A 1201 -12.15 31.33 -5.75
CA ASN A 1201 -12.72 31.29 -7.09
C ASN A 1201 -14.17 31.81 -7.08
N ILE A 1202 -14.57 32.53 -8.13
CA ILE A 1202 -15.96 32.99 -8.31
C ILE A 1202 -16.43 32.63 -9.72
N GLN A 1203 -17.65 32.12 -9.81
CA GLN A 1203 -18.30 31.78 -11.09
C GLN A 1203 -19.40 32.78 -11.42
N PHE A 1204 -19.49 33.17 -12.68
CA PHE A 1204 -20.39 34.19 -13.19
C PHE A 1204 -21.15 33.71 -14.42
N LEU A 1205 -22.39 34.19 -14.53
CA LEU A 1205 -23.20 34.19 -15.73
C LEU A 1205 -23.06 35.53 -16.44
N ALA A 1206 -22.79 35.54 -17.74
CA ALA A 1206 -22.76 36.75 -18.57
C ALA A 1206 -23.63 36.63 -19.83
N LYS A 1207 -24.57 37.56 -19.97
CA LYS A 1207 -25.46 37.68 -21.13
C LYS A 1207 -25.79 39.16 -21.37
N ASP A 1208 -25.63 39.65 -22.59
CA ASP A 1208 -25.94 41.03 -22.98
C ASP A 1208 -25.36 42.11 -22.03
N ASN A 1209 -24.11 41.90 -21.58
CA ASN A 1209 -23.39 42.71 -20.57
C ASN A 1209 -23.96 42.69 -19.14
N TYR A 1210 -25.04 41.94 -18.87
CA TYR A 1210 -25.48 41.65 -17.51
C TYR A 1210 -24.63 40.51 -16.93
N ILE A 1211 -24.19 40.70 -15.69
CA ILE A 1211 -23.33 39.75 -14.97
C ILE A 1211 -24.06 39.34 -13.70
N LYS A 1212 -24.21 38.05 -13.49
CA LYS A 1212 -24.80 37.47 -12.28
C LYS A 1212 -23.83 36.50 -11.63
N VAL A 1213 -23.68 36.57 -10.31
CA VAL A 1213 -22.82 35.65 -9.56
C VAL A 1213 -23.55 34.32 -9.35
N ILE A 1214 -22.86 33.20 -9.60
CA ILE A 1214 -23.38 31.84 -9.35
C ILE A 1214 -23.01 31.40 -7.93
N GLU A 1215 -21.71 31.39 -7.65
CA GLU A 1215 -21.13 30.93 -6.39
C GLU A 1215 -19.72 31.51 -6.18
N CYS A 1216 -19.28 31.51 -4.92
CA CYS A 1216 -17.92 31.87 -4.51
C CYS A 1216 -17.34 30.74 -3.65
N ASN A 1217 -16.20 30.20 -4.08
CA ASN A 1217 -15.48 29.15 -3.38
C ASN A 1217 -14.26 29.79 -2.69
N LEU A 1218 -14.23 29.85 -1.35
CA LEU A 1218 -13.10 30.41 -0.58
C LEU A 1218 -11.95 29.41 -0.39
N ARG A 1219 -11.52 28.82 -1.50
CA ARG A 1219 -10.42 27.87 -1.60
C ARG A 1219 -9.85 27.87 -3.02
N ALA A 1220 -8.73 27.16 -3.22
CA ALA A 1220 -8.25 26.85 -4.56
C ALA A 1220 -9.32 26.08 -5.35
N SER A 1221 -9.42 26.39 -6.63
CA SER A 1221 -10.29 25.68 -7.59
C SER A 1221 -9.48 24.68 -8.42
N ARG A 1222 -10.19 23.86 -9.19
CA ARG A 1222 -9.57 22.88 -10.11
C ARG A 1222 -8.88 23.52 -11.33
N SER A 1223 -9.06 24.82 -11.57
CA SER A 1223 -8.40 25.55 -12.67
C SER A 1223 -7.11 26.24 -12.23
N PHE A 1224 -6.78 26.28 -10.93
CA PHE A 1224 -5.54 26.88 -10.40
C PHE A 1224 -4.26 26.35 -11.07
N PRO A 1225 -4.06 25.03 -11.27
CA PRO A 1225 -2.88 24.53 -11.99
C PRO A 1225 -2.82 25.02 -13.44
N PHE A 1226 -3.97 25.04 -14.12
CA PHE A 1226 -4.09 25.47 -15.51
C PHE A 1226 -3.73 26.95 -15.67
N VAL A 1227 -4.39 27.85 -14.92
CA VAL A 1227 -4.11 29.28 -15.01
C VAL A 1227 -2.69 29.62 -14.56
N SER A 1228 -2.17 28.93 -13.54
CA SER A 1228 -0.81 29.16 -13.04
C SER A 1228 0.24 28.82 -14.09
N LYS A 1229 0.10 27.68 -14.78
CA LYS A 1229 1.06 27.23 -15.80
C LYS A 1229 0.94 28.02 -17.10
N VAL A 1230 -0.26 28.45 -17.47
CA VAL A 1230 -0.48 29.29 -18.65
C VAL A 1230 0.11 30.69 -18.42
N LEU A 1231 -0.09 31.30 -17.25
CA LEU A 1231 0.51 32.61 -16.91
C LEU A 1231 2.01 32.54 -16.62
N LYS A 1232 2.50 31.36 -16.19
CA LYS A 1232 3.81 31.15 -15.56
C LYS A 1232 3.95 31.91 -14.25
N ILE A 1233 2.87 31.92 -13.46
CA ILE A 1233 2.81 32.54 -12.13
C ILE A 1233 2.13 31.51 -11.23
N ASN A 1234 2.81 31.04 -10.19
CA ASN A 1234 2.26 30.04 -9.30
C ASN A 1234 1.33 30.69 -8.26
N PHE A 1235 0.01 30.56 -8.45
CA PHE A 1235 -0.97 31.19 -7.57
C PHE A 1235 -0.93 30.61 -6.16
N ILE A 1236 -0.64 29.31 -6.03
CA ILE A 1236 -0.58 28.64 -4.73
C ILE A 1236 0.63 29.09 -3.93
N GLU A 1237 1.79 29.28 -4.57
CA GLU A 1237 2.96 29.85 -3.89
C GLU A 1237 2.65 31.23 -3.29
N ILE A 1238 2.02 32.12 -4.08
CA ILE A 1238 1.61 33.45 -3.62
C ILE A 1238 0.60 33.32 -2.47
N ALA A 1239 -0.42 32.48 -2.63
CA ALA A 1239 -1.44 32.27 -1.62
C ALA A 1239 -0.85 31.76 -0.31
N THR A 1240 0.04 30.76 -0.35
CA THR A 1240 0.69 30.20 0.83
C THR A 1240 1.56 31.22 1.54
N LYS A 1241 2.34 32.04 0.82
CA LYS A 1241 3.11 33.14 1.43
C LYS A 1241 2.21 34.12 2.18
N LEU A 1242 1.11 34.56 1.55
CA LEU A 1242 0.16 35.46 2.17
C LEU A 1242 -0.53 34.86 3.41
N MET A 1243 -0.89 33.57 3.35
CA MET A 1243 -1.46 32.84 4.50
C MET A 1243 -0.47 32.68 5.65
N LEU A 1244 0.83 32.64 5.37
CA LEU A 1244 1.92 32.68 6.37
C LEU A 1244 2.23 34.10 6.88
N GLY A 1245 1.51 35.13 6.41
CA GLY A 1245 1.75 36.52 6.77
C GLY A 1245 2.92 37.18 6.03
N ILE A 1246 3.44 36.55 4.98
CA ILE A 1246 4.56 37.04 4.18
C ILE A 1246 4.03 37.89 3.03
N ASP A 1247 4.51 39.12 2.93
CA ASP A 1247 4.13 40.04 1.86
C ASP A 1247 4.70 39.63 0.50
N VAL A 1248 3.83 39.67 -0.52
CA VAL A 1248 4.20 39.38 -1.91
C VAL A 1248 3.83 40.58 -2.78
N PRO A 1249 4.78 41.16 -3.56
CA PRO A 1249 4.45 42.23 -4.48
C PRO A 1249 3.52 41.73 -5.59
N LYS A 1250 2.65 42.61 -6.09
CA LYS A 1250 1.78 42.27 -7.23
C LYS A 1250 2.63 41.95 -8.47
N PRO A 1251 2.36 40.85 -9.18
CA PRO A 1251 3.09 40.52 -10.40
C PRO A 1251 2.97 41.64 -11.45
N GLU A 1252 4.08 41.98 -12.12
CA GLU A 1252 4.11 43.06 -13.14
C GLU A 1252 3.50 42.65 -14.49
N LYS A 1253 3.35 41.34 -14.74
CA LYS A 1253 2.94 40.79 -16.05
C LYS A 1253 1.44 40.96 -16.27
N SER A 1254 1.05 41.60 -17.39
CA SER A 1254 -0.34 41.72 -17.80
C SER A 1254 -0.92 40.37 -18.23
N GLU A 1255 -2.03 39.97 -17.62
CA GLU A 1255 -2.77 38.72 -17.94
C GLU A 1255 -3.31 38.69 -19.38
N PHE A 1256 -3.37 39.85 -20.05
CA PHE A 1256 -3.90 40.02 -21.40
C PHE A 1256 -2.82 40.09 -22.49
N GLU A 1257 -1.54 40.04 -22.11
CA GLU A 1257 -0.39 40.09 -23.02
C GLU A 1257 0.22 38.69 -23.23
N LEU A 1258 -0.64 37.72 -23.54
CA LEU A 1258 -0.20 36.37 -23.92
C LEU A 1258 -0.23 36.22 -25.45
N ASP A 1259 0.89 35.80 -26.04
CA ASP A 1259 0.99 35.48 -27.48
C ASP A 1259 0.35 34.12 -27.84
N TYR A 1260 -0.39 33.51 -26.91
CA TYR A 1260 -1.02 32.20 -27.05
C TYR A 1260 -2.28 32.10 -26.18
N VAL A 1261 -3.10 31.09 -26.45
CA VAL A 1261 -4.32 30.76 -25.70
C VAL A 1261 -4.14 29.38 -25.05
N GLY A 1262 -4.45 29.28 -23.76
CA GLY A 1262 -4.58 28.01 -23.05
C GLY A 1262 -6.00 27.47 -23.19
N ILE A 1263 -6.12 26.15 -23.40
CA ILE A 1263 -7.40 25.44 -23.38
C ILE A 1263 -7.27 24.25 -22.42
N LYS A 1264 -8.21 24.12 -21.49
CA LYS A 1264 -8.40 22.96 -20.60
C LYS A 1264 -9.66 22.24 -21.05
N ALA A 1265 -9.55 20.96 -21.39
CA ALA A 1265 -10.69 20.12 -21.76
C ALA A 1265 -10.83 18.95 -20.77
N SER A 1266 -12.06 18.49 -20.55
CA SER A 1266 -12.37 17.38 -19.67
C SER A 1266 -12.17 16.02 -20.35
N GLN A 1267 -11.76 15.02 -19.57
CA GLN A 1267 -11.64 13.63 -19.99
C GLN A 1267 -12.79 12.82 -19.41
N PHE A 1268 -13.46 12.03 -20.25
CA PHE A 1268 -14.59 11.19 -19.86
C PHE A 1268 -14.26 9.70 -19.97
N SER A 1269 -14.96 8.87 -19.19
CA SER A 1269 -14.87 7.39 -19.20
C SER A 1269 -16.29 6.81 -19.34
N PHE A 1270 -16.89 6.92 -20.53
CA PHE A 1270 -18.26 6.44 -20.80
C PHE A 1270 -18.35 4.98 -21.27
N ALA A 1271 -17.22 4.42 -21.72
CA ALA A 1271 -17.13 3.12 -22.39
C ALA A 1271 -17.34 1.95 -21.42
#